data_AF-A0A6J8CTT4-F1
#
_entry.id   AF-A0A6J8CTT4-F1
#
_cell.length_a   1.000
_cell.length_b   1.000
_cell.length_c   1.000
_cell.angle_alpha   90.00
_cell.angle_beta   90.00
_cell.angle_gamma   90.00
#
_symmetry.space_group_name_H-M   'P 1'
#
loop_
_entity.id
_entity.type
_entity.pdbx_description
1 polymer ?
#
loop_
_entity_poly.entity_id
_entity_poly.type
_entity_poly.pdbx_seq_one_letter_code
_entity_poly.pdbx_strand_id
1 'polypeptide(L)'
;MMYFKVIITVQIVCFSQSIAFPNLAVNGTATQSGSYKDAKGIVYDASKALDGNIDQSWNGGSCSHTAVEQSSAWWRLDLGSSAYIYKIIIYYRNSKNDRLNGYYLYIANSSSRTHPISGHLCYHHPLHSSIPDTIQDKVCNMSGRYVEFYNKRDEPEAFVELCEVKVFGCFVGQYGSQCELSCSPNCNDVTCSIWDGSCTSCKAGFNGKHCNEACPSGFYGENCLEQCGSCKDSYCDKFNGNCQYGCSDGWHGQKCDQECQFNYHGENCAHKCGNCKSLGCDRFSGICSNNECSAGWKGQRCNMLCDRGTYGITCRNTCNTCKNAVCNRFNGSCTNGCSDGWTGSMCKKICDRGTYGKNCRNTCKTCKNSVCNRFNGSCTYGCSNGWIGSMCKKRCSASTYGENCQFKCHCLNGKTCNNVNGNCPEGLCDPGWKSKTCNQTCGTGYYGINCSMACRNCINESCDPLRGICKSVGSCKAGYYGPKCNKACKSPLFGNNCQQTCHCVNETLCNNVNGQCELDSCDRGWMGTSCAQPCSPGRFGHNCAETCTGCLDEDCEQISGNCTKNGCRDDYTGYRCHLRGTVPLKNDKAQPTIIGGVIGAILAVFAIIVVGILIYRKRANGPRKPTRGTQIPNDVKEVCNPGYSKETFESPQYAHVEKENQMPFKGLNDCREDSVEFGNVSTNDNVYANGPRPDNLHSNTESKDAENLYSNTETKNVFSEYNISVGNLPNIAKIKRKHNAFKKEYSMLPMGSTLPHLEGEREENRKKNRFLTTFPYDHSRVKLETYNNSTDYINANYIKSYSKDKAYIATQGPKKITLSDFWQMIWQENVDRIIMVTKLVEGEKKKCEQYWPESTHKLVLIGKFTIKMLEEAENTVYTYRCIQLSCENTDRTVHHFHFTKWPDHDVPDKTHLVNFYRKVKSRPTNGSGPMVVHCSAGIGRTGTFLALDALYEHGKTTGFVNIMEYTHMMRQDRMNMIQTVEQYATVYDVLVEAFTVPQSAIPRQDFLNILDSRLIEREYQKLQDLKPTIEVNEFQAGKRKENVSKNAIQNILPNDNYRPYLMSYGRSSNDYINAVKIPSFIEGRNVFVTQYPLQNTIGDLWSLIYDNDCRTMVILEKLDEDVPVIPRDTDQRFSNDNFIISRNSSNVLQDKVKVSLRHKNKKEERPLTVFIYNEWEDNNTMPNSTKTMVDFIENVARTTREDNESIVVICRDGCTKSGIFVTLDLVLEKMETDEEIDIFQVARRIQIRRPQFLSSIEQYEFCYSAVKELLSSESVYANA
;
A
#
# COMPACT_ATOMS: atom_id res chain seq x y z
N MET A 1 -69.21 -2.87 -9.51
CA MET A 1 -69.63 -3.16 -10.90
C MET A 1 -68.99 -4.47 -11.31
N MET A 2 -69.73 -5.38 -11.95
CA MET A 2 -69.18 -6.62 -12.51
C MET A 2 -68.70 -6.39 -13.93
N TYR A 3 -67.60 -7.02 -14.34
CA TYR A 3 -67.35 -7.36 -15.74
C TYR A 3 -66.67 -8.73 -15.80
N PHE A 4 -67.44 -9.75 -16.19
CA PHE A 4 -66.91 -11.04 -16.61
C PHE A 4 -66.16 -10.87 -17.93
N LYS A 5 -65.05 -11.60 -18.10
CA LYS A 5 -64.53 -11.95 -19.43
C LYS A 5 -64.56 -13.47 -19.58
N VAL A 6 -65.30 -13.92 -20.59
CA VAL A 6 -65.40 -15.33 -20.97
C VAL A 6 -64.10 -15.76 -21.64
N ILE A 7 -63.53 -16.88 -21.19
CA ILE A 7 -62.46 -17.57 -21.91
C ILE A 7 -63.11 -18.58 -22.85
N ILE A 8 -62.92 -18.40 -24.16
CA ILE A 8 -63.35 -19.36 -25.18
C ILE A 8 -62.16 -20.27 -25.50
N THR A 9 -62.21 -21.52 -25.06
CA THR A 9 -61.25 -22.56 -25.43
C THR A 9 -61.52 -23.04 -26.86
N VAL A 10 -60.86 -22.42 -27.83
CA VAL A 10 -60.83 -22.92 -29.21
C VAL A 10 -59.92 -24.15 -29.27
N GLN A 11 -60.49 -25.34 -29.38
CA GLN A 11 -59.75 -26.53 -29.80
C GLN A 11 -59.35 -26.38 -31.27
N ILE A 12 -58.09 -26.00 -31.51
CA ILE A 12 -57.52 -26.03 -32.86
C ILE A 12 -57.30 -27.49 -33.25
N VAL A 13 -58.23 -28.03 -34.04
CA VAL A 13 -58.03 -29.29 -34.75
C VAL A 13 -56.98 -29.04 -35.83
N CYS A 14 -55.75 -29.48 -35.59
CA CYS A 14 -54.67 -29.44 -36.58
C CYS A 14 -54.97 -30.39 -37.75
N PHE A 15 -55.72 -29.91 -38.75
CA PHE A 15 -55.68 -30.48 -40.09
C PHE A 15 -54.26 -30.32 -40.64
N SER A 16 -53.53 -31.44 -40.72
CA SER A 16 -52.25 -31.50 -41.41
C SER A 16 -52.46 -31.37 -42.92
N GLN A 17 -52.66 -30.14 -43.41
CA GLN A 17 -52.57 -29.87 -44.84
C GLN A 17 -51.16 -30.24 -45.32
N SER A 18 -51.08 -31.19 -46.24
CA SER A 18 -49.85 -31.56 -46.90
C SER A 18 -49.35 -30.38 -47.75
N ILE A 19 -48.31 -29.69 -47.29
CA ILE A 19 -47.69 -28.60 -48.04
C ILE A 19 -47.13 -29.18 -49.35
N ALA A 20 -47.71 -28.75 -50.48
CA ALA A 20 -47.45 -29.32 -51.80
C ALA A 20 -47.06 -28.22 -52.78
N PHE A 21 -45.79 -27.81 -52.76
CA PHE A 21 -45.21 -26.85 -53.71
C PHE A 21 -45.47 -27.27 -55.17
N PRO A 22 -45.50 -26.31 -56.12
CA PRO A 22 -45.71 -26.61 -57.53
C PRO A 22 -44.54 -27.40 -58.16
N ASN A 23 -44.83 -28.19 -59.19
CA ASN A 23 -43.81 -28.84 -60.02
C ASN A 23 -43.24 -27.85 -61.03
N LEU A 24 -42.06 -27.32 -60.76
CA LEU A 24 -41.33 -26.36 -61.59
C LEU A 24 -40.84 -26.97 -62.92
N ALA A 25 -40.71 -28.30 -62.99
CA ALA A 25 -40.18 -28.99 -64.17
C ALA A 25 -41.10 -28.87 -65.41
N VAL A 26 -42.41 -28.67 -65.21
CA VAL A 26 -43.44 -28.64 -66.28
C VAL A 26 -43.17 -27.56 -67.34
N ASN A 27 -42.57 -26.43 -66.94
CA ASN A 27 -42.24 -25.31 -67.84
C ASN A 27 -40.74 -25.26 -68.20
N GLY A 28 -39.96 -26.25 -67.77
CA GLY A 28 -38.52 -26.31 -68.04
C GLY A 28 -38.18 -26.99 -69.36
N THR A 29 -36.91 -26.91 -69.76
CA THR A 29 -36.41 -27.55 -70.99
C THR A 29 -35.34 -28.59 -70.66
N ALA A 30 -35.53 -29.83 -71.15
CA ALA A 30 -34.58 -30.91 -70.95
C ALA A 30 -33.61 -31.07 -72.14
N THR A 31 -32.38 -31.51 -71.84
CA THR A 31 -31.33 -31.86 -72.79
C THR A 31 -30.56 -33.09 -72.27
N GLN A 32 -29.86 -33.83 -73.14
CA GLN A 32 -29.13 -35.04 -72.73
C GLN A 32 -27.88 -35.30 -73.60
N SER A 33 -27.03 -36.25 -73.21
CA SER A 33 -25.73 -36.60 -73.84
C SER A 33 -25.79 -37.18 -75.27
N GLY A 34 -26.97 -37.19 -75.89
CA GLY A 34 -27.29 -37.86 -77.15
C GLY A 34 -28.55 -38.70 -76.97
N SER A 35 -29.34 -38.91 -78.03
CA SER A 35 -30.64 -39.60 -77.94
C SER A 35 -30.60 -40.96 -78.63
N TYR A 36 -31.06 -41.99 -77.93
CA TYR A 36 -31.26 -43.32 -78.52
C TYR A 36 -32.30 -43.27 -79.66
N LYS A 37 -32.10 -44.13 -80.66
CA LYS A 37 -33.06 -44.40 -81.73
C LYS A 37 -33.25 -45.90 -81.86
N ASP A 38 -34.51 -46.35 -81.91
CA ASP A 38 -34.80 -47.77 -82.11
C ASP A 38 -34.68 -48.19 -83.58
N ALA A 39 -34.82 -49.48 -83.85
CA ALA A 39 -34.79 -50.05 -85.20
C ALA A 39 -35.97 -49.61 -86.11
N LYS A 40 -36.93 -48.84 -85.60
CA LYS A 40 -38.04 -48.21 -86.34
C LYS A 40 -37.81 -46.71 -86.58
N GLY A 41 -36.70 -46.16 -86.08
CA GLY A 41 -36.37 -44.73 -86.18
C GLY A 41 -37.02 -43.84 -85.11
N ILE A 42 -37.69 -44.41 -84.11
CA ILE A 42 -38.29 -43.66 -83.00
C ILE A 42 -37.17 -43.10 -82.11
N VAL A 43 -37.22 -41.80 -81.85
CA VAL A 43 -36.22 -41.09 -81.03
C VAL A 43 -36.69 -41.03 -79.57
N TYR A 44 -35.79 -41.35 -78.65
CA TYR A 44 -36.03 -41.33 -77.20
C TYR A 44 -35.30 -40.14 -76.56
N ASP A 45 -35.72 -38.93 -76.93
CA ASP A 45 -35.07 -37.69 -76.51
C ASP A 45 -35.40 -37.26 -75.07
N ALA A 46 -34.78 -36.15 -74.64
CA ALA A 46 -34.80 -35.69 -73.26
C ALA A 46 -36.16 -35.16 -72.78
N SER A 47 -37.04 -34.65 -73.67
CA SER A 47 -38.30 -34.01 -73.22
C SER A 47 -39.34 -35.02 -72.74
N LYS A 48 -39.19 -36.30 -73.09
CA LYS A 48 -40.06 -37.38 -72.62
C LYS A 48 -40.11 -37.46 -71.08
N ALA A 49 -38.97 -37.25 -70.42
CA ALA A 49 -38.87 -37.20 -68.97
C ALA A 49 -39.46 -35.91 -68.32
N LEU A 50 -40.21 -35.10 -69.09
CA LEU A 50 -40.99 -33.95 -68.63
C LEU A 50 -42.43 -33.97 -69.17
N ASP A 51 -42.85 -34.99 -69.92
CA ASP A 51 -44.16 -35.00 -70.58
C ASP A 51 -45.33 -35.34 -69.61
N GLY A 52 -45.00 -35.65 -68.35
CA GLY A 52 -45.95 -35.96 -67.29
C GLY A 52 -46.35 -37.43 -67.21
N ASN A 53 -45.96 -38.26 -68.18
CA ASN A 53 -46.31 -39.67 -68.26
C ASN A 53 -45.44 -40.54 -67.33
N ILE A 54 -45.92 -40.76 -66.11
CA ILE A 54 -45.24 -41.58 -65.08
C ILE A 54 -45.18 -43.10 -65.39
N ASP A 55 -45.59 -43.56 -66.58
CA ASP A 55 -45.37 -44.98 -66.95
C ASP A 55 -43.86 -45.28 -66.96
N GLN A 56 -43.48 -46.37 -66.31
CA GLN A 56 -42.09 -46.83 -66.21
C GLN A 56 -41.78 -47.95 -67.21
N SER A 57 -42.77 -48.36 -68.01
CA SER A 57 -42.68 -49.35 -69.07
C SER A 57 -42.00 -48.80 -70.33
N TRP A 58 -41.04 -49.54 -70.87
CA TRP A 58 -40.41 -49.21 -72.15
C TRP A 58 -41.41 -49.08 -73.31
N ASN A 59 -42.46 -49.91 -73.29
CA ASN A 59 -43.49 -49.91 -74.32
C ASN A 59 -44.54 -48.78 -74.13
N GLY A 60 -44.52 -48.08 -72.99
CA GLY A 60 -45.35 -46.90 -72.74
C GLY A 60 -44.85 -45.63 -73.43
N GLY A 61 -43.59 -45.61 -73.89
CA GLY A 61 -43.03 -44.52 -74.70
C GLY A 61 -42.67 -43.23 -73.93
N SER A 62 -42.87 -43.21 -72.61
CA SER A 62 -42.54 -42.15 -71.64
C SER A 62 -41.05 -41.99 -71.36
N CYS A 63 -40.26 -43.06 -71.46
CA CYS A 63 -38.86 -43.02 -71.07
C CYS A 63 -37.99 -42.28 -72.11
N SER A 64 -37.29 -41.24 -71.68
CA SER A 64 -36.07 -40.77 -72.35
C SER A 64 -34.99 -41.85 -72.27
N HIS A 65 -34.09 -41.93 -73.25
CA HIS A 65 -32.96 -42.85 -73.23
C HIS A 65 -31.76 -42.22 -73.94
N THR A 66 -30.63 -42.10 -73.25
CA THR A 66 -29.40 -41.56 -73.85
C THR A 66 -28.84 -42.48 -74.94
N ALA A 67 -27.99 -41.96 -75.82
CA ALA A 67 -27.30 -42.81 -76.80
C ALA A 67 -26.49 -43.93 -76.10
N VAL A 68 -26.30 -45.06 -76.80
CA VAL A 68 -25.46 -46.18 -76.35
C VAL A 68 -23.98 -45.93 -76.62
N GLU A 69 -23.08 -46.81 -76.18
CA GLU A 69 -21.62 -46.70 -76.41
C GLU A 69 -21.01 -45.43 -75.77
N GLN A 70 -21.47 -45.07 -74.56
CA GLN A 70 -21.01 -43.91 -73.79
C GLN A 70 -20.37 -44.31 -72.44
N SER A 71 -19.18 -43.77 -72.14
CA SER A 71 -18.52 -43.92 -70.83
C SER A 71 -19.07 -42.96 -69.75
N SER A 72 -19.78 -41.91 -70.15
CA SER A 72 -20.63 -41.11 -69.26
C SER A 72 -21.86 -40.60 -70.00
N ALA A 73 -23.03 -40.77 -69.41
CA ALA A 73 -24.31 -40.31 -69.93
C ALA A 73 -24.96 -39.32 -68.95
N TRP A 74 -25.69 -38.34 -69.47
CA TRP A 74 -26.33 -37.31 -68.66
C TRP A 74 -27.65 -36.83 -69.25
N TRP A 75 -28.54 -36.38 -68.37
CA TRP A 75 -29.79 -35.70 -68.67
C TRP A 75 -29.88 -34.45 -67.78
N ARG A 76 -30.33 -33.32 -68.33
CA ARG A 76 -30.31 -32.03 -67.65
C ARG A 76 -31.52 -31.18 -68.01
N LEU A 77 -32.20 -30.73 -66.97
CA LEU A 77 -33.30 -29.76 -66.97
C LEU A 77 -32.77 -28.35 -66.74
N ASP A 78 -33.27 -27.38 -67.51
CA ASP A 78 -33.20 -25.95 -67.24
C ASP A 78 -34.60 -25.45 -66.81
N LEU A 79 -34.72 -24.89 -65.60
CA LEU A 79 -35.94 -24.30 -65.05
C LEU A 79 -36.21 -22.86 -65.57
N GLY A 80 -35.37 -22.34 -66.46
CA GLY A 80 -35.46 -21.00 -67.05
C GLY A 80 -34.94 -19.88 -66.13
N SER A 81 -35.17 -19.98 -64.82
CA SER A 81 -34.63 -19.09 -63.80
C SER A 81 -34.24 -19.86 -62.53
N SER A 82 -33.52 -19.23 -61.60
CA SER A 82 -33.11 -19.88 -60.36
C SER A 82 -34.29 -20.03 -59.39
N ALA A 83 -34.43 -21.24 -58.86
CA ALA A 83 -35.45 -21.62 -57.88
C ALA A 83 -34.81 -22.25 -56.64
N TYR A 84 -35.47 -22.15 -55.49
CA TYR A 84 -35.15 -22.98 -54.34
C TYR A 84 -35.82 -24.35 -54.53
N ILE A 85 -35.02 -25.39 -54.70
CA ILE A 85 -35.49 -26.75 -54.96
C ILE A 85 -35.57 -27.48 -53.62
N TYR A 86 -36.80 -27.69 -53.15
CA TYR A 86 -37.10 -28.49 -51.97
C TYR A 86 -36.87 -29.98 -52.27
N LYS A 87 -37.52 -30.50 -53.30
CA LYS A 87 -37.67 -31.94 -53.54
C LYS A 87 -37.63 -32.28 -55.03
N ILE A 88 -37.03 -33.41 -55.37
CA ILE A 88 -37.00 -33.99 -56.71
C ILE A 88 -37.54 -35.43 -56.63
N ILE A 89 -38.43 -35.80 -57.56
CA ILE A 89 -38.92 -37.18 -57.74
C ILE A 89 -38.60 -37.61 -59.16
N ILE A 90 -37.85 -38.70 -59.30
CA ILE A 90 -37.44 -39.28 -60.59
C ILE A 90 -38.11 -40.65 -60.75
N TYR A 91 -38.86 -40.83 -61.83
CA TYR A 91 -39.40 -42.11 -62.26
C TYR A 91 -38.43 -42.71 -63.28
N TYR A 92 -37.79 -43.82 -62.94
CA TYR A 92 -36.84 -44.55 -63.79
C TYR A 92 -37.50 -45.76 -64.46
N ARG A 93 -36.94 -46.25 -65.57
CA ARG A 93 -37.44 -47.44 -66.28
C ARG A 93 -37.51 -48.69 -65.38
N ASN A 94 -38.67 -49.33 -65.30
CA ASN A 94 -38.89 -50.43 -64.36
C ASN A 94 -38.15 -51.73 -64.72
N SER A 95 -37.93 -52.00 -66.00
CA SER A 95 -37.37 -53.28 -66.47
C SER A 95 -35.85 -53.41 -66.33
N LYS A 96 -35.15 -52.36 -65.88
CA LYS A 96 -33.67 -52.27 -65.84
C LYS A 96 -33.12 -51.36 -64.72
N ASN A 97 -33.65 -51.46 -63.50
CA ASN A 97 -33.16 -50.63 -62.37
C ASN A 97 -31.73 -50.97 -61.91
N ASP A 98 -31.15 -52.11 -62.34
CA ASP A 98 -29.71 -52.40 -62.24
C ASP A 98 -28.85 -51.30 -62.87
N ARG A 99 -29.35 -50.66 -63.95
CA ARG A 99 -28.66 -49.59 -64.68
C ARG A 99 -28.71 -48.23 -63.98
N LEU A 100 -29.46 -48.10 -62.89
CA LEU A 100 -29.53 -46.88 -62.08
C LEU A 100 -28.41 -46.81 -61.03
N ASN A 101 -27.63 -47.88 -60.82
CA ASN A 101 -26.46 -47.84 -59.92
C ASN A 101 -25.42 -46.77 -60.32
N GLY A 102 -24.83 -46.10 -59.33
CA GLY A 102 -23.72 -45.15 -59.51
C GLY A 102 -24.09 -43.69 -59.80
N TYR A 103 -25.38 -43.35 -59.94
CA TYR A 103 -25.78 -42.02 -60.41
C TYR A 103 -25.46 -40.86 -59.45
N TYR A 104 -25.39 -39.65 -60.01
CA TYR A 104 -25.25 -38.37 -59.31
C TYR A 104 -26.40 -37.45 -59.72
N LEU A 105 -26.87 -36.64 -58.77
CA LEU A 105 -27.91 -35.63 -58.96
C LEU A 105 -27.35 -34.27 -58.50
N TYR A 106 -27.08 -33.40 -59.46
CA TYR A 106 -26.50 -32.06 -59.25
C TYR A 106 -27.54 -30.95 -59.45
N ILE A 107 -27.35 -29.86 -58.72
CA ILE A 107 -28.11 -28.61 -58.86
C ILE A 107 -27.12 -27.46 -59.11
N ALA A 108 -27.30 -26.73 -60.21
CA ALA A 108 -26.35 -25.72 -60.69
C ALA A 108 -27.03 -24.39 -61.08
N ASN A 109 -26.26 -23.30 -61.07
CA ASN A 109 -26.66 -22.01 -61.64
C ASN A 109 -25.91 -21.68 -62.95
N SER A 110 -24.79 -22.36 -63.25
CA SER A 110 -23.99 -22.13 -64.47
C SER A 110 -24.49 -22.93 -65.65
N SER A 111 -24.50 -22.32 -66.84
CA SER A 111 -24.81 -22.99 -68.12
C SER A 111 -23.68 -23.87 -68.67
N SER A 112 -22.52 -23.94 -67.99
CA SER A 112 -21.41 -24.81 -68.39
C SER A 112 -21.84 -26.27 -68.55
N ARG A 113 -21.20 -27.00 -69.47
CA ARG A 113 -21.42 -28.43 -69.77
C ARG A 113 -20.16 -29.29 -69.54
N THR A 114 -19.20 -28.77 -68.77
CA THR A 114 -18.00 -29.50 -68.34
C THR A 114 -18.35 -30.43 -67.18
N HIS A 115 -18.25 -31.75 -67.35
CA HIS A 115 -18.57 -32.71 -66.28
C HIS A 115 -17.35 -33.11 -65.43
N PRO A 116 -17.49 -33.28 -64.10
CA PRO A 116 -18.66 -32.90 -63.31
C PRO A 116 -18.84 -31.37 -63.27
N ILE A 117 -20.09 -30.91 -63.31
CA ILE A 117 -20.40 -29.48 -63.35
C ILE A 117 -20.03 -28.80 -62.02
N SER A 118 -19.64 -27.52 -62.10
CA SER A 118 -19.57 -26.61 -60.95
C SER A 118 -20.98 -26.32 -60.43
N GLY A 119 -21.54 -27.29 -59.72
CA GLY A 119 -22.87 -27.30 -59.11
C GLY A 119 -22.84 -28.09 -57.80
N HIS A 120 -23.84 -27.87 -56.95
CA HIS A 120 -23.96 -28.56 -55.68
C HIS A 120 -24.50 -29.97 -55.89
N LEU A 121 -23.86 -30.97 -55.26
CA LEU A 121 -24.36 -32.34 -55.26
C LEU A 121 -25.56 -32.43 -54.31
N CYS A 122 -26.75 -32.72 -54.83
CA CYS A 122 -27.92 -33.05 -54.00
C CYS A 122 -27.85 -34.50 -53.52
N TYR A 123 -27.55 -35.45 -54.42
CA TYR A 123 -27.54 -36.86 -54.08
C TYR A 123 -26.57 -37.65 -54.96
N HIS A 124 -26.00 -38.73 -54.40
CA HIS A 124 -25.24 -39.74 -55.14
C HIS A 124 -25.66 -41.13 -54.65
N HIS A 125 -25.88 -42.06 -55.58
CA HIS A 125 -26.12 -43.46 -55.27
C HIS A 125 -24.83 -44.27 -55.42
N PRO A 126 -24.33 -44.93 -54.36
CA PRO A 126 -23.11 -45.73 -54.45
C PRO A 126 -23.18 -46.85 -55.52
N LEU A 127 -22.02 -47.24 -56.06
CA LEU A 127 -21.92 -48.33 -57.06
C LEU A 127 -22.12 -49.75 -56.48
N HIS A 128 -22.19 -49.89 -55.16
CA HIS A 128 -22.23 -51.18 -54.45
C HIS A 128 -23.36 -51.27 -53.40
N SER A 129 -24.36 -50.39 -53.46
CA SER A 129 -25.58 -50.50 -52.65
C SER A 129 -26.54 -51.57 -53.19
N SER A 130 -27.59 -51.88 -52.43
CA SER A 130 -28.77 -52.59 -52.95
C SER A 130 -29.36 -51.83 -54.14
N ILE A 131 -29.83 -52.59 -55.15
CA ILE A 131 -30.37 -52.04 -56.41
C ILE A 131 -31.41 -50.94 -56.09
N PRO A 132 -31.24 -49.71 -56.63
CA PRO A 132 -32.13 -48.60 -56.31
C PRO A 132 -33.56 -48.82 -56.83
N ASP A 133 -34.52 -48.33 -56.05
CA ASP A 133 -35.94 -48.32 -56.41
C ASP A 133 -36.19 -47.57 -57.73
N THR A 134 -37.20 -48.02 -58.49
CA THR A 134 -37.58 -47.39 -59.77
C THR A 134 -38.11 -45.96 -59.58
N ILE A 135 -38.56 -45.59 -58.37
CA ILE A 135 -39.00 -44.23 -58.05
C ILE A 135 -38.02 -43.66 -57.00
N GLN A 136 -37.25 -42.66 -57.41
CA GLN A 136 -36.26 -42.01 -56.56
C GLN A 136 -36.81 -40.67 -56.04
N ASP A 137 -37.30 -40.69 -54.81
CA ASP A 137 -37.66 -39.50 -54.04
C ASP A 137 -36.40 -38.96 -53.32
N LYS A 138 -36.08 -37.66 -53.51
CA LYS A 138 -34.91 -36.97 -52.94
C LYS A 138 -35.28 -35.55 -52.48
N VAL A 139 -34.87 -35.19 -51.26
CA VAL A 139 -34.94 -33.81 -50.74
C VAL A 139 -33.58 -33.15 -50.96
N CYS A 140 -33.56 -31.98 -51.60
CA CYS A 140 -32.32 -31.27 -51.97
C CYS A 140 -32.10 -29.96 -51.19
N ASN A 141 -33.16 -29.25 -50.80
CA ASN A 141 -33.11 -28.03 -49.98
C ASN A 141 -32.08 -26.96 -50.44
N MET A 142 -31.93 -26.74 -51.75
CA MET A 142 -30.90 -25.84 -52.29
C MET A 142 -31.34 -25.07 -53.54
N SER A 143 -30.76 -23.89 -53.75
CA SER A 143 -31.10 -23.01 -54.87
C SER A 143 -30.29 -23.30 -56.13
N GLY A 144 -30.98 -23.42 -57.27
CA GLY A 144 -30.37 -23.57 -58.59
C GLY A 144 -31.34 -23.32 -59.74
N ARG A 145 -30.81 -23.13 -60.95
CA ARG A 145 -31.58 -23.03 -62.20
C ARG A 145 -31.62 -24.37 -62.96
N TYR A 146 -30.59 -25.19 -62.81
CA TYR A 146 -30.44 -26.46 -63.53
C TYR A 146 -30.48 -27.63 -62.57
N VAL A 147 -31.19 -28.69 -62.95
CA VAL A 147 -31.14 -30.02 -62.33
C VAL A 147 -30.48 -30.96 -63.32
N GLU A 148 -29.44 -31.67 -62.89
CA GLU A 148 -28.69 -32.59 -63.75
C GLU A 148 -28.58 -33.98 -63.13
N PHE A 149 -28.96 -34.97 -63.91
CA PHE A 149 -28.77 -36.39 -63.64
C PHE A 149 -27.55 -36.87 -64.44
N TYR A 150 -26.52 -37.34 -63.75
CA TYR A 150 -25.24 -37.75 -64.34
C TYR A 150 -24.90 -39.19 -63.96
N ASN A 151 -24.49 -40.01 -64.94
CA ASN A 151 -24.06 -41.38 -64.73
C ASN A 151 -22.70 -41.61 -65.42
N LYS A 152 -21.73 -42.17 -64.70
CA LYS A 152 -20.42 -42.54 -65.25
C LYS A 152 -20.02 -43.92 -64.73
N ARG A 153 -19.75 -44.83 -65.67
CA ARG A 153 -19.24 -46.18 -65.44
C ARG A 153 -18.67 -46.72 -66.74
N ASP A 154 -17.65 -47.57 -66.61
CA ASP A 154 -16.94 -48.13 -67.76
C ASP A 154 -17.49 -49.51 -68.16
N GLU A 155 -17.99 -50.31 -67.21
CA GLU A 155 -18.65 -51.60 -67.45
C GLU A 155 -19.82 -51.84 -66.47
N PRO A 156 -21.04 -52.18 -66.94
CA PRO A 156 -21.51 -51.98 -68.31
C PRO A 156 -21.52 -50.49 -68.66
N GLU A 157 -21.59 -50.15 -69.94
CA GLU A 157 -21.63 -48.76 -70.44
C GLU A 157 -22.65 -47.84 -69.70
N ALA A 158 -22.35 -46.55 -69.62
CA ALA A 158 -23.17 -45.57 -68.91
C ALA A 158 -24.42 -45.17 -69.73
N PHE A 159 -25.60 -45.37 -69.16
CA PHE A 159 -26.89 -44.94 -69.73
C PHE A 159 -27.73 -44.19 -68.70
N VAL A 160 -28.64 -43.34 -69.19
CA VAL A 160 -29.66 -42.65 -68.42
C VAL A 160 -31.02 -42.91 -69.07
N GLU A 161 -31.98 -43.44 -68.29
CA GLU A 161 -33.28 -43.94 -68.76
C GLU A 161 -34.43 -43.40 -67.87
N LEU A 162 -34.69 -42.09 -67.93
CA LEU A 162 -35.66 -41.39 -67.08
C LEU A 162 -37.01 -41.29 -67.78
N CYS A 163 -38.11 -41.62 -67.09
CA CYS A 163 -39.46 -41.60 -67.65
C CYS A 163 -40.31 -40.42 -67.17
N GLU A 164 -40.00 -39.81 -66.03
CA GLU A 164 -40.56 -38.52 -65.61
C GLU A 164 -39.69 -37.92 -64.48
N VAL A 165 -39.48 -36.61 -64.48
CA VAL A 165 -38.70 -35.88 -63.46
C VAL A 165 -39.48 -34.68 -62.95
N LYS A 166 -39.93 -34.76 -61.69
CA LYS A 166 -40.69 -33.70 -61.02
C LYS A 166 -39.80 -32.95 -60.03
N VAL A 167 -39.81 -31.63 -60.08
CA VAL A 167 -38.96 -30.74 -59.28
C VAL A 167 -39.85 -29.76 -58.54
N PHE A 168 -39.91 -29.87 -57.22
CA PHE A 168 -40.83 -29.12 -56.36
C PHE A 168 -40.09 -28.03 -55.58
N GLY A 169 -40.64 -26.82 -55.56
CA GLY A 169 -40.05 -25.66 -54.91
C GLY A 169 -40.69 -24.34 -55.35
N CYS A 170 -40.02 -23.22 -55.12
CA CYS A 170 -40.43 -21.88 -55.58
C CYS A 170 -39.30 -21.13 -56.28
N PHE A 171 -39.63 -20.24 -57.22
CA PHE A 171 -38.66 -19.34 -57.81
C PHE A 171 -38.13 -18.32 -56.77
N VAL A 172 -36.91 -17.82 -56.96
CA VAL A 172 -36.32 -16.83 -56.05
C VAL A 172 -37.20 -15.58 -55.99
N GLY A 173 -37.50 -15.13 -54.77
CA GLY A 173 -38.42 -14.02 -54.51
C GLY A 173 -39.86 -14.44 -54.18
N GLN A 174 -40.19 -15.73 -54.20
CA GLN A 174 -41.53 -16.25 -53.88
C GLN A 174 -41.53 -17.22 -52.68
N TYR A 175 -42.65 -17.23 -51.95
CA TYR A 175 -42.92 -18.15 -50.84
C TYR A 175 -44.41 -18.47 -50.74
N GLY A 176 -44.75 -19.41 -49.86
CA GLY A 176 -46.12 -19.87 -49.63
C GLY A 176 -46.37 -21.27 -50.20
N SER A 177 -47.57 -21.79 -49.96
CA SER A 177 -47.92 -23.18 -50.27
C SER A 177 -47.91 -23.50 -51.77
N GLN A 178 -48.11 -22.48 -52.62
CA GLN A 178 -48.15 -22.49 -54.07
C GLN A 178 -47.22 -21.43 -54.69
N CYS A 179 -46.26 -20.89 -53.91
CA CYS A 179 -45.38 -19.77 -54.30
C CYS A 179 -46.15 -18.46 -54.59
N GLU A 180 -47.29 -18.28 -53.92
CA GLU A 180 -48.32 -17.27 -54.13
C GLU A 180 -48.02 -15.91 -53.46
N LEU A 181 -47.01 -15.85 -52.59
CA LEU A 181 -46.59 -14.64 -51.87
C LEU A 181 -45.17 -14.22 -52.31
N SER A 182 -44.90 -12.91 -52.28
CA SER A 182 -43.59 -12.34 -52.66
C SER A 182 -42.76 -11.95 -51.44
N CYS A 183 -41.47 -12.26 -51.44
CA CYS A 183 -40.53 -11.82 -50.40
C CYS A 183 -40.51 -10.29 -50.27
N SER A 184 -40.26 -9.76 -49.06
CA SER A 184 -40.19 -8.31 -48.86
C SER A 184 -39.04 -7.68 -49.66
N PRO A 185 -39.25 -6.52 -50.31
CA PRO A 185 -38.20 -5.83 -51.07
C PRO A 185 -37.04 -5.36 -50.18
N ASN A 186 -37.23 -5.30 -48.86
CA ASN A 186 -36.22 -4.92 -47.88
C ASN A 186 -35.29 -6.08 -47.49
N CYS A 187 -35.56 -7.30 -47.95
CA CYS A 187 -34.67 -8.44 -47.71
C CYS A 187 -33.46 -8.41 -48.64
N ASN A 188 -32.29 -8.83 -48.15
CA ASN A 188 -31.08 -8.93 -48.95
C ASN A 188 -31.28 -9.95 -50.09
N ASP A 189 -30.82 -9.56 -51.28
CA ASP A 189 -31.06 -10.23 -52.57
C ASP A 189 -32.54 -10.57 -52.90
N VAL A 190 -33.50 -9.97 -52.17
CA VAL A 190 -34.93 -10.30 -52.21
C VAL A 190 -35.19 -11.80 -51.94
N THR A 191 -34.32 -12.44 -51.16
CA THR A 191 -34.43 -13.85 -50.80
C THR A 191 -35.18 -14.04 -49.47
N CYS A 192 -36.05 -15.06 -49.42
CA CYS A 192 -36.75 -15.47 -48.20
C CYS A 192 -37.05 -16.97 -48.21
N SER A 193 -37.35 -17.50 -47.03
CA SER A 193 -37.82 -18.87 -46.78
C SER A 193 -39.11 -19.14 -47.55
N ILE A 194 -39.10 -20.17 -48.40
CA ILE A 194 -40.28 -20.57 -49.19
C ILE A 194 -41.47 -21.02 -48.33
N TRP A 195 -41.23 -21.38 -47.06
CA TRP A 195 -42.24 -21.90 -46.15
C TRP A 195 -43.10 -20.82 -45.50
N ASP A 196 -42.48 -19.68 -45.15
CA ASP A 196 -43.09 -18.68 -44.26
C ASP A 196 -42.70 -17.23 -44.59
N GLY A 197 -41.89 -17.01 -45.62
CA GLY A 197 -41.47 -15.67 -46.04
C GLY A 197 -40.45 -15.01 -45.12
N SER A 198 -39.85 -15.74 -44.17
CA SER A 198 -38.80 -15.20 -43.31
C SER A 198 -37.53 -14.90 -44.10
N CYS A 199 -36.91 -13.75 -43.86
CA CYS A 199 -35.73 -13.33 -44.59
C CYS A 199 -34.45 -13.64 -43.81
N THR A 200 -33.39 -14.03 -44.53
CA THR A 200 -32.09 -14.40 -43.94
C THR A 200 -31.31 -13.18 -43.44
N SER A 201 -31.50 -12.03 -44.08
CA SER A 201 -31.01 -10.72 -43.63
C SER A 201 -31.77 -9.56 -44.29
N CYS A 202 -31.75 -8.41 -43.63
CA CYS A 202 -32.44 -7.19 -44.01
C CYS A 202 -31.46 -6.07 -44.41
N LYS A 203 -31.83 -5.36 -45.48
CA LYS A 203 -31.14 -4.16 -45.97
C LYS A 203 -31.07 -3.08 -44.89
N ALA A 204 -30.09 -2.20 -45.02
CA ALA A 204 -29.85 -1.14 -44.05
C ALA A 204 -31.10 -0.30 -43.77
N GLY A 205 -31.34 0.02 -42.49
CA GLY A 205 -32.52 0.78 -42.05
C GLY A 205 -33.75 -0.06 -41.71
N PHE A 206 -33.68 -1.39 -41.83
CA PHE A 206 -34.79 -2.32 -41.58
C PHE A 206 -34.39 -3.58 -40.80
N ASN A 207 -35.36 -4.12 -40.03
CA ASN A 207 -35.26 -5.37 -39.29
C ASN A 207 -36.62 -6.09 -39.19
N GLY A 208 -36.73 -7.05 -38.27
CA GLY A 208 -37.90 -7.91 -38.11
C GLY A 208 -37.88 -9.12 -39.07
N LYS A 209 -38.68 -10.14 -38.78
CA LYS A 209 -38.69 -11.45 -39.48
C LYS A 209 -38.84 -11.34 -41.02
N HIS A 210 -39.50 -10.28 -41.47
CA HIS A 210 -39.80 -10.01 -42.89
C HIS A 210 -39.21 -8.67 -43.38
N CYS A 211 -38.25 -8.08 -42.65
CA CYS A 211 -37.59 -6.81 -43.00
C CYS A 211 -38.54 -5.61 -43.18
N ASN A 212 -39.72 -5.65 -42.57
CA ASN A 212 -40.76 -4.62 -42.73
C ASN A 212 -40.77 -3.59 -41.59
N GLU A 213 -40.04 -3.85 -40.51
CA GLU A 213 -39.86 -2.92 -39.39
C GLU A 213 -38.68 -2.00 -39.69
N ALA A 214 -38.79 -0.71 -39.34
CA ALA A 214 -37.68 0.22 -39.43
C ALA A 214 -36.82 0.16 -38.17
N CYS A 215 -35.52 0.48 -38.26
CA CYS A 215 -34.63 0.38 -37.10
C CYS A 215 -35.16 1.11 -35.86
N PRO A 216 -35.11 0.48 -34.67
CA PRO A 216 -35.39 1.14 -33.41
C PRO A 216 -34.48 2.35 -33.18
N SER A 217 -34.99 3.38 -32.51
CA SER A 217 -34.20 4.55 -32.11
C SER A 217 -32.93 4.12 -31.37
N GLY A 218 -31.77 4.62 -31.82
CA GLY A 218 -30.47 4.19 -31.32
C GLY A 218 -29.76 3.13 -32.18
N PHE A 219 -30.37 2.63 -33.26
CA PHE A 219 -29.79 1.62 -34.15
C PHE A 219 -29.90 1.98 -35.64
N TYR A 220 -28.96 1.48 -36.45
CA TYR A 220 -28.87 1.68 -37.88
C TYR A 220 -28.19 0.48 -38.58
N GLY A 221 -28.06 0.56 -39.91
CA GLY A 221 -27.31 -0.42 -40.70
C GLY A 221 -28.11 -1.68 -41.00
N GLU A 222 -27.46 -2.69 -41.59
CA GLU A 222 -28.12 -3.95 -41.98
C GLU A 222 -28.63 -4.72 -40.76
N ASN A 223 -29.87 -5.21 -40.84
CA ASN A 223 -30.62 -5.81 -39.74
C ASN A 223 -30.72 -4.92 -38.47
N CYS A 224 -30.35 -3.64 -38.56
CA CYS A 224 -30.25 -2.69 -37.45
C CYS A 224 -29.25 -3.14 -36.35
N LEU A 225 -28.14 -3.77 -36.75
CA LEU A 225 -27.11 -4.30 -35.84
C LEU A 225 -26.07 -3.27 -35.40
N GLU A 226 -25.95 -2.14 -36.10
CA GLU A 226 -25.02 -1.06 -35.72
C GLU A 226 -25.74 -0.10 -34.75
N GLN A 227 -25.13 0.17 -33.60
CA GLN A 227 -25.65 1.14 -32.64
C GLN A 227 -25.22 2.56 -33.03
N CYS A 228 -26.13 3.54 -32.95
CA CYS A 228 -25.79 4.96 -33.11
C CYS A 228 -24.63 5.34 -32.16
N GLY A 229 -23.71 6.19 -32.62
CA GLY A 229 -22.73 6.82 -31.75
C GLY A 229 -23.37 7.88 -30.84
N SER A 230 -22.56 8.73 -30.22
CA SER A 230 -23.00 9.70 -29.21
C SER A 230 -23.63 10.96 -29.84
N CYS A 231 -24.65 10.76 -30.69
CA CYS A 231 -25.46 11.81 -31.27
C CYS A 231 -26.12 12.67 -30.18
N LYS A 232 -26.46 13.91 -30.54
CA LYS A 232 -27.40 14.71 -29.75
C LYS A 232 -28.77 14.02 -29.74
N ASP A 233 -29.40 13.96 -28.57
CA ASP A 233 -30.69 13.30 -28.31
C ASP A 233 -30.78 11.82 -28.77
N SER A 234 -29.63 11.14 -28.87
CA SER A 234 -29.48 9.72 -29.25
C SER A 234 -30.08 9.33 -30.62
N TYR A 235 -30.32 10.30 -31.52
CA TYR A 235 -30.93 10.06 -32.82
C TYR A 235 -29.89 10.10 -33.96
N CYS A 236 -29.68 8.96 -34.62
CA CYS A 236 -28.92 8.86 -35.85
C CYS A 236 -29.79 8.46 -37.05
N ASP A 237 -29.29 8.73 -38.25
CA ASP A 237 -29.88 8.24 -39.49
C ASP A 237 -29.85 6.70 -39.54
N LYS A 238 -31.02 6.07 -39.61
CA LYS A 238 -31.18 4.60 -39.57
C LYS A 238 -30.49 3.85 -40.72
N PHE A 239 -30.11 4.50 -41.81
CA PHE A 239 -29.44 3.85 -42.94
C PHE A 239 -27.91 3.88 -42.79
N ASN A 240 -27.34 5.02 -42.39
CA ASN A 240 -25.89 5.25 -42.41
C ASN A 240 -25.25 5.56 -41.04
N GLY A 241 -26.04 5.85 -40.01
CA GLY A 241 -25.58 6.12 -38.65
C GLY A 241 -25.15 7.56 -38.38
N ASN A 242 -25.35 8.49 -39.32
CA ASN A 242 -24.92 9.88 -39.14
C ASN A 242 -25.86 10.65 -38.18
N CYS A 243 -25.26 11.44 -37.29
CA CYS A 243 -25.97 12.25 -36.31
C CYS A 243 -26.36 13.61 -36.90
N GLN A 244 -27.60 13.72 -37.41
CA GLN A 244 -28.07 14.93 -38.12
C GLN A 244 -28.02 16.22 -37.28
N TYR A 245 -28.11 16.10 -35.95
CA TYR A 245 -28.06 17.22 -35.00
C TYR A 245 -26.69 17.41 -34.32
N GLY A 246 -25.65 16.76 -34.85
CA GLY A 246 -24.29 16.78 -34.29
C GLY A 246 -24.13 15.92 -33.03
N CYS A 247 -23.02 16.12 -32.34
CA CYS A 247 -22.57 15.27 -31.25
C CYS A 247 -22.84 15.84 -29.86
N SER A 248 -23.16 14.94 -28.94
CA SER A 248 -23.12 15.20 -27.49
C SER A 248 -21.70 15.58 -27.03
N ASP A 249 -21.59 16.19 -25.84
CA ASP A 249 -20.32 16.60 -25.26
C ASP A 249 -19.24 15.50 -25.33
N GLY A 250 -18.01 15.88 -25.69
CA GLY A 250 -16.87 14.96 -25.69
C GLY A 250 -16.72 14.09 -26.95
N TRP A 251 -17.61 14.21 -27.93
CA TRP A 251 -17.58 13.42 -29.17
C TRP A 251 -17.58 14.31 -30.43
N HIS A 252 -17.02 13.78 -31.52
CA HIS A 252 -17.07 14.37 -32.86
C HIS A 252 -17.12 13.29 -33.96
N GLY A 253 -17.11 13.70 -35.22
CA GLY A 253 -17.26 12.82 -36.38
C GLY A 253 -18.72 12.73 -36.84
N GLN A 254 -18.96 12.30 -38.09
CA GLN A 254 -20.32 12.31 -38.65
C GLN A 254 -21.28 11.34 -37.94
N LYS A 255 -20.76 10.27 -37.32
CA LYS A 255 -21.52 9.34 -36.48
C LYS A 255 -21.36 9.56 -34.97
N CYS A 256 -20.62 10.59 -34.56
CA CYS A 256 -20.29 10.87 -33.15
C CYS A 256 -19.64 9.68 -32.43
N ASP A 257 -18.79 8.97 -33.16
CA ASP A 257 -18.04 7.77 -32.82
C ASP A 257 -16.59 8.08 -32.41
N GLN A 258 -16.12 9.32 -32.59
CA GLN A 258 -14.74 9.74 -32.34
C GLN A 258 -14.64 10.59 -31.06
N GLU A 259 -13.66 10.30 -30.22
CA GLU A 259 -13.41 11.05 -28.99
C GLU A 259 -12.67 12.36 -29.25
N CYS A 260 -12.97 13.43 -28.49
CA CYS A 260 -12.27 14.71 -28.66
C CYS A 260 -10.74 14.58 -28.67
N GLN A 261 -10.13 15.11 -29.72
CA GLN A 261 -8.68 15.20 -29.85
C GLN A 261 -8.08 15.92 -28.62
N PHE A 262 -6.92 15.44 -28.18
CA PHE A 262 -6.18 15.96 -27.03
C PHE A 262 -6.10 17.50 -27.01
N ASN A 263 -6.56 18.09 -25.90
CA ASN A 263 -6.82 19.53 -25.68
C ASN A 263 -8.11 20.12 -26.27
N TYR A 264 -9.13 19.33 -26.60
CA TYR A 264 -10.48 19.82 -26.94
C TYR A 264 -11.59 19.14 -26.10
N HIS A 265 -12.72 19.83 -25.94
CA HIS A 265 -13.86 19.40 -25.14
C HIS A 265 -15.21 19.99 -25.62
N GLY A 266 -16.31 19.50 -25.06
CA GLY A 266 -17.68 19.99 -25.29
C GLY A 266 -18.34 19.42 -26.55
N GLU A 267 -19.55 19.88 -26.87
CA GLU A 267 -20.31 19.50 -28.07
C GLU A 267 -19.45 19.63 -29.35
N ASN A 268 -19.40 18.56 -30.14
CA ASN A 268 -18.60 18.48 -31.37
C ASN A 268 -17.10 18.84 -31.17
N CYS A 269 -16.61 18.80 -29.92
CA CYS A 269 -15.26 19.21 -29.50
C CYS A 269 -14.93 20.68 -29.80
N ALA A 270 -15.95 21.55 -29.85
CA ALA A 270 -15.82 22.94 -30.29
C ALA A 270 -15.02 23.86 -29.36
N HIS A 271 -14.59 23.39 -28.18
CA HIS A 271 -13.88 24.21 -27.19
C HIS A 271 -12.49 23.67 -26.89
N LYS A 272 -11.48 24.54 -26.95
CA LYS A 272 -10.11 24.19 -26.60
C LYS A 272 -9.89 24.25 -25.08
N CYS A 273 -9.25 23.25 -24.52
CA CYS A 273 -8.85 23.21 -23.11
C CYS A 273 -8.02 24.45 -22.72
N GLY A 274 -8.13 24.86 -21.45
CA GLY A 274 -7.26 25.88 -20.87
C GLY A 274 -5.84 25.37 -20.58
N ASN A 275 -5.10 26.07 -19.71
CA ASN A 275 -3.68 25.81 -19.45
C ASN A 275 -3.48 24.63 -18.47
N CYS A 276 -4.05 23.47 -18.79
CA CYS A 276 -3.87 22.24 -18.04
C CYS A 276 -2.40 21.77 -18.06
N LYS A 277 -2.01 20.94 -17.10
CA LYS A 277 -0.67 20.34 -17.03
C LYS A 277 -0.65 18.92 -17.60
N SER A 278 0.08 18.74 -18.69
CA SER A 278 0.53 17.45 -19.28
C SER A 278 -0.52 16.43 -19.75
N LEU A 279 -1.76 16.44 -19.25
CA LEU A 279 -2.81 15.44 -19.51
C LEU A 279 -4.07 16.04 -20.18
N GLY A 280 -4.01 17.29 -20.64
CA GLY A 280 -5.15 17.99 -21.22
C GLY A 280 -6.28 18.27 -20.22
N CYS A 281 -7.49 18.47 -20.72
CA CYS A 281 -8.70 18.55 -19.93
C CYS A 281 -9.66 17.40 -20.24
N ASP A 282 -10.59 17.16 -19.33
CA ASP A 282 -11.75 16.32 -19.54
C ASP A 282 -12.53 16.78 -20.78
N ARG A 283 -12.68 15.85 -21.74
CA ARG A 283 -13.38 16.02 -23.02
C ARG A 283 -14.84 16.44 -22.88
N PHE A 284 -15.48 16.16 -21.74
CA PHE A 284 -16.85 16.59 -21.49
C PHE A 284 -16.86 18.02 -20.91
N SER A 285 -16.44 18.15 -19.66
CA SER A 285 -16.59 19.36 -18.85
C SER A 285 -15.55 20.46 -19.09
N GLY A 286 -14.45 20.18 -19.80
CA GLY A 286 -13.34 21.12 -19.98
C GLY A 286 -12.46 21.32 -18.73
N ILE A 287 -12.70 20.55 -17.66
CA ILE A 287 -11.96 20.64 -16.39
C ILE A 287 -10.60 19.94 -16.56
N CYS A 288 -9.52 20.59 -16.15
CA CYS A 288 -8.18 20.02 -16.24
C CYS A 288 -8.02 18.82 -15.29
N SER A 289 -7.45 17.73 -15.78
CA SER A 289 -7.25 16.49 -15.00
C SER A 289 -6.54 16.77 -13.67
N ASN A 290 -7.06 16.20 -12.58
CA ASN A 290 -6.63 16.44 -11.19
C ASN A 290 -6.68 17.92 -10.71
N ASN A 291 -7.34 18.83 -11.44
CA ASN A 291 -7.25 20.28 -11.26
C ASN A 291 -5.79 20.82 -11.30
N GLU A 292 -4.88 20.13 -12.01
CA GLU A 292 -3.50 20.58 -12.14
C GLU A 292 -3.31 21.55 -13.31
N CYS A 293 -3.04 22.81 -12.95
CA CYS A 293 -2.78 23.87 -13.89
C CYS A 293 -1.28 24.04 -14.14
N SER A 294 -0.93 24.27 -15.39
CA SER A 294 0.40 24.73 -15.78
C SER A 294 0.78 25.99 -15.00
N ALA A 295 2.08 26.18 -14.78
CA ALA A 295 2.57 27.19 -13.85
C ALA A 295 2.04 28.61 -14.17
N GLY A 296 1.62 29.35 -13.15
CA GLY A 296 1.01 30.69 -13.32
C GLY A 296 -0.50 30.71 -13.49
N TRP A 297 -1.16 29.55 -13.60
CA TRP A 297 -2.60 29.42 -13.79
C TRP A 297 -3.31 28.69 -12.62
N LYS A 298 -4.62 28.95 -12.47
CA LYS A 298 -5.55 28.34 -11.49
C LYS A 298 -6.98 28.27 -12.05
N GLY A 299 -7.90 27.71 -11.26
CA GLY A 299 -9.30 27.46 -11.61
C GLY A 299 -9.47 26.09 -12.26
N GLN A 300 -10.66 25.50 -12.18
CA GLN A 300 -10.91 24.12 -12.63
C GLN A 300 -10.60 23.89 -14.12
N ARG A 301 -10.82 24.90 -14.97
CA ARG A 301 -10.45 24.89 -16.40
C ARG A 301 -9.09 25.56 -16.70
N CYS A 302 -8.29 25.88 -15.68
CA CYS A 302 -6.96 26.52 -15.78
C CYS A 302 -6.89 27.73 -16.73
N ASN A 303 -7.92 28.57 -16.70
CA ASN A 303 -8.11 29.76 -17.52
C ASN A 303 -7.92 31.08 -16.73
N MET A 304 -7.68 31.00 -15.42
CA MET A 304 -7.42 32.17 -14.56
C MET A 304 -5.93 32.24 -14.19
N LEU A 305 -5.35 33.44 -14.11
CA LEU A 305 -3.98 33.62 -13.61
C LEU A 305 -3.92 33.50 -12.07
N CYS A 306 -2.76 33.14 -11.51
CA CYS A 306 -2.52 33.17 -10.06
C CYS A 306 -2.81 34.54 -9.44
N ASP A 307 -3.09 34.57 -8.14
CA ASP A 307 -3.27 35.82 -7.40
C ASP A 307 -1.94 36.55 -7.17
N ARG A 308 -2.01 37.80 -6.69
CA ARG A 308 -0.81 38.51 -6.24
C ARG A 308 -0.29 37.84 -4.97
N GLY A 309 0.89 37.24 -5.05
CA GLY A 309 1.56 36.57 -3.93
C GLY A 309 1.60 35.05 -4.01
N THR A 310 1.04 34.44 -5.06
CA THR A 310 1.14 33.00 -5.33
C THR A 310 1.76 32.71 -6.71
N TYR A 311 2.40 31.54 -6.85
CA TYR A 311 3.12 31.16 -8.06
C TYR A 311 3.25 29.64 -8.30
N GLY A 312 3.60 29.29 -9.54
CA GLY A 312 3.89 27.91 -9.94
C GLY A 312 2.64 27.11 -10.30
N ILE A 313 2.79 25.77 -10.35
CA ILE A 313 1.72 24.81 -10.68
C ILE A 313 0.55 24.98 -9.70
N THR A 314 -0.67 25.13 -10.25
CA THR A 314 -1.92 25.47 -9.51
C THR A 314 -1.70 26.56 -8.43
N CYS A 315 -0.77 27.49 -8.67
CA CYS A 315 -0.41 28.58 -7.75
C CYS A 315 -0.02 28.14 -6.33
N ARG A 316 0.46 26.90 -6.16
CA ARG A 316 0.67 26.24 -4.85
C ARG A 316 1.76 26.85 -3.98
N ASN A 317 2.67 27.66 -4.57
CA ASN A 317 3.79 28.28 -3.85
C ASN A 317 3.46 29.73 -3.50
N THR A 318 3.93 30.21 -2.34
CA THR A 318 3.76 31.61 -1.93
C THR A 318 5.05 32.42 -2.11
N CYS A 319 4.91 33.71 -2.45
CA CYS A 319 6.01 34.66 -2.64
C CYS A 319 6.60 35.19 -1.31
N ASN A 320 6.39 34.52 -0.16
CA ASN A 320 6.50 35.13 1.18
C ASN A 320 7.88 35.72 1.56
N THR A 321 8.98 35.22 0.97
CA THR A 321 10.34 35.76 1.21
C THR A 321 10.73 36.89 0.24
N CYS A 322 9.97 37.10 -0.83
CA CYS A 322 10.12 38.26 -1.70
C CYS A 322 9.67 39.54 -0.99
N LYS A 323 10.22 40.69 -1.40
CA LYS A 323 9.80 42.01 -0.92
C LYS A 323 8.30 42.22 -1.18
N ASN A 324 7.58 42.64 -0.14
CA ASN A 324 6.13 42.83 -0.13
C ASN A 324 5.31 41.58 -0.52
N ALA A 325 5.91 40.37 -0.43
CA ALA A 325 5.33 39.12 -0.93
C ALA A 325 4.87 39.18 -2.41
N VAL A 326 5.60 39.89 -3.28
CA VAL A 326 5.31 39.95 -4.73
C VAL A 326 6.40 39.25 -5.53
N CYS A 327 6.00 38.30 -6.38
CA CYS A 327 6.87 37.56 -7.29
C CYS A 327 6.21 37.26 -8.64
N ASN A 328 7.03 36.81 -9.60
CA ASN A 328 6.55 36.33 -10.89
C ASN A 328 5.68 35.08 -10.71
N ARG A 329 4.43 35.14 -11.22
CA ARG A 329 3.40 34.11 -11.02
C ARG A 329 3.75 32.76 -11.66
N PHE A 330 4.59 32.75 -12.68
CA PHE A 330 5.01 31.54 -13.39
C PHE A 330 6.17 30.85 -12.67
N ASN A 331 7.26 31.58 -12.41
CA ASN A 331 8.53 30.98 -11.94
C ASN A 331 8.98 31.38 -10.52
N GLY A 332 8.22 32.21 -9.81
CA GLY A 332 8.52 32.62 -8.42
C GLY A 332 9.64 33.64 -8.27
N SER A 333 10.20 34.18 -9.36
CA SER A 333 11.28 35.16 -9.28
C SER A 333 10.83 36.46 -8.60
N CYS A 334 11.58 36.88 -7.59
CA CYS A 334 11.31 38.09 -6.81
C CYS A 334 11.93 39.32 -7.51
N THR A 335 11.30 39.81 -8.58
CA THR A 335 11.84 40.93 -9.38
C THR A 335 12.09 42.21 -8.56
N ASN A 336 11.33 42.42 -7.48
CA ASN A 336 11.51 43.53 -6.53
C ASN A 336 12.57 43.27 -5.43
N GLY A 337 13.30 42.16 -5.50
CA GLY A 337 14.27 41.71 -4.51
C GLY A 337 13.65 41.05 -3.28
N CYS A 338 14.51 40.71 -2.32
CA CYS A 338 14.16 39.97 -1.11
C CYS A 338 13.80 40.84 0.09
N SER A 339 12.99 40.26 0.98
CA SER A 339 12.86 40.71 2.37
C SER A 339 14.17 40.50 3.15
N ASP A 340 14.30 41.14 4.31
CA ASP A 340 15.52 41.07 5.12
C ASP A 340 15.88 39.63 5.54
N GLY A 341 17.18 39.29 5.51
CA GLY A 341 17.67 37.96 5.89
C GLY A 341 17.66 36.89 4.78
N TRP A 342 17.24 37.25 3.56
CA TRP A 342 17.11 36.35 2.40
C TRP A 342 17.79 36.92 1.14
N THR A 343 18.21 36.04 0.23
CA THR A 343 18.87 36.36 -1.05
C THR A 343 18.62 35.29 -2.13
N GLY A 344 19.12 35.55 -3.35
CA GLY A 344 18.89 34.76 -4.57
C GLY A 344 17.61 35.17 -5.32
N SER A 345 17.49 34.75 -6.58
CA SER A 345 16.42 35.17 -7.50
C SER A 345 14.99 34.82 -7.05
N MET A 346 14.81 33.76 -6.26
CA MET A 346 13.54 33.39 -5.60
C MET A 346 13.54 33.65 -4.09
N CYS A 347 14.56 34.35 -3.55
CA CYS A 347 14.69 34.66 -2.12
C CYS A 347 14.58 33.45 -1.17
N LYS A 348 15.03 32.27 -1.62
CA LYS A 348 15.04 31.02 -0.83
C LYS A 348 16.37 30.75 -0.13
N LYS A 349 17.47 31.45 -0.49
CA LYS A 349 18.74 31.36 0.24
C LYS A 349 18.71 32.31 1.43
N ILE A 350 19.20 31.86 2.58
CA ILE A 350 19.44 32.72 3.74
C ILE A 350 20.72 33.55 3.52
N CYS A 351 20.94 34.61 4.30
CA CYS A 351 22.23 35.32 4.26
C CYS A 351 23.39 34.46 4.76
N ASP A 352 24.50 34.49 4.02
CA ASP A 352 25.76 33.84 4.37
C ASP A 352 26.40 34.51 5.61
N ARG A 353 27.24 33.75 6.32
CA ARG A 353 27.91 34.22 7.55
C ARG A 353 28.67 35.52 7.29
N GLY A 354 28.34 36.57 8.04
CA GLY A 354 28.90 37.90 7.88
C GLY A 354 28.06 38.89 7.07
N THR A 355 26.87 38.48 6.59
CA THR A 355 25.96 39.36 5.82
C THR A 355 24.54 39.46 6.44
N TYR A 356 23.85 40.59 6.22
CA TYR A 356 22.51 40.84 6.76
C TYR A 356 21.63 41.81 5.93
N GLY A 357 20.33 41.77 6.21
CA GLY A 357 19.31 42.66 5.65
C GLY A 357 18.87 42.29 4.22
N LYS A 358 18.19 43.21 3.53
CA LYS A 358 17.58 43.01 2.20
C LYS A 358 18.61 42.56 1.16
N ASN A 359 18.40 41.37 0.58
CA ASN A 359 19.34 40.72 -0.35
C ASN A 359 20.75 40.54 0.24
N CYS A 360 20.88 40.53 1.58
CA CYS A 360 22.13 40.34 2.31
C CYS A 360 23.23 41.35 1.98
N ARG A 361 22.85 42.58 1.58
CA ARG A 361 23.78 43.62 1.10
C ARG A 361 24.65 44.28 2.17
N ASN A 362 24.32 44.10 3.45
CA ASN A 362 25.06 44.72 4.56
C ASN A 362 26.03 43.70 5.19
N THR A 363 27.18 44.16 5.67
CA THR A 363 28.24 43.29 6.23
C THR A 363 28.46 43.52 7.73
N CYS A 364 28.68 42.44 8.50
CA CYS A 364 28.81 42.41 9.96
C CYS A 364 30.20 42.90 10.48
N LYS A 365 30.82 43.91 9.84
CA LYS A 365 32.27 44.19 9.91
C LYS A 365 32.90 44.43 11.29
N THR A 366 32.15 44.88 12.29
CA THR A 366 32.67 45.23 13.64
C THR A 366 32.15 44.34 14.77
N CYS A 367 31.37 43.31 14.44
CA CYS A 367 30.95 42.29 15.40
C CYS A 367 32.09 41.32 15.71
N LYS A 368 32.07 40.73 16.91
CA LYS A 368 32.99 39.64 17.28
C LYS A 368 32.85 38.49 16.27
N ASN A 369 33.99 37.97 15.80
CA ASN A 369 34.10 36.96 14.73
C ASN A 369 33.37 37.32 13.41
N SER A 370 33.05 38.60 13.17
CA SER A 370 32.19 39.06 12.06
C SER A 370 30.82 38.39 11.98
N VAL A 371 30.26 37.89 13.09
CA VAL A 371 28.93 37.25 13.11
C VAL A 371 27.86 38.22 13.63
N CYS A 372 26.78 38.38 12.87
CA CYS A 372 25.61 39.17 13.26
C CYS A 372 24.30 38.54 12.81
N ASN A 373 23.19 38.96 13.42
CA ASN A 373 21.84 38.51 13.09
C ASN A 373 21.49 38.89 11.65
N ARG A 374 21.21 37.87 10.82
CA ARG A 374 20.95 38.01 9.38
C ARG A 374 19.82 38.97 9.00
N PHE A 375 18.87 39.22 9.89
CA PHE A 375 17.73 40.09 9.64
C PHE A 375 18.06 41.56 9.90
N ASN A 376 18.57 41.88 11.10
CA ASN A 376 18.70 43.27 11.59
C ASN A 376 20.14 43.75 11.83
N GLY A 377 21.14 42.87 11.69
CA GLY A 377 22.55 43.21 11.84
C GLY A 377 23.06 43.30 13.29
N SER A 378 22.30 42.85 14.29
CA SER A 378 22.78 42.88 15.68
C SER A 378 23.89 41.86 15.94
N CYS A 379 24.97 42.27 16.61
CA CYS A 379 26.12 41.43 16.92
C CYS A 379 25.79 40.52 18.12
N THR A 380 25.40 39.27 17.86
CA THR A 380 24.94 38.32 18.90
C THR A 380 26.02 37.91 19.91
N TYR A 381 27.29 38.12 19.59
CA TYR A 381 28.44 37.73 20.41
C TYR A 381 29.29 38.93 20.87
N GLY A 382 28.71 40.14 20.89
CA GLY A 382 29.41 41.38 21.30
C GLY A 382 30.29 41.99 20.20
N CYS A 383 31.10 42.98 20.61
CA CYS A 383 31.89 43.82 19.71
C CYS A 383 33.37 43.46 19.67
N SER A 384 33.98 43.65 18.50
CA SER A 384 35.44 43.69 18.38
C SER A 384 36.02 44.89 19.12
N ASN A 385 37.28 44.77 19.59
CA ASN A 385 37.97 45.78 20.41
C ASN A 385 37.83 47.20 19.83
N GLY A 386 37.49 48.16 20.70
CA GLY A 386 37.33 49.57 20.33
C GLY A 386 35.94 49.98 19.86
N TRP A 387 34.96 49.07 19.88
CA TRP A 387 33.57 49.31 19.46
C TRP A 387 32.54 48.88 20.52
N ILE A 388 31.35 49.49 20.47
CA ILE A 388 30.23 49.26 21.40
C ILE A 388 28.86 49.47 20.72
N GLY A 389 27.81 48.95 21.34
CA GLY A 389 26.41 49.05 20.91
C GLY A 389 25.93 47.81 20.15
N SER A 390 24.62 47.65 19.98
CA SER A 390 24.01 46.41 19.48
C SER A 390 24.41 45.98 18.06
N MET A 391 24.90 46.90 17.22
CA MET A 391 25.53 46.61 15.92
C MET A 391 27.03 46.97 15.87
N CYS A 392 27.64 47.29 17.02
CA CYS A 392 29.06 47.67 17.14
C CYS A 392 29.50 48.82 16.20
N LYS A 393 28.60 49.78 15.94
CA LYS A 393 28.83 50.94 15.05
C LYS A 393 29.37 52.18 15.77
N LYS A 394 29.38 52.20 17.11
CA LYS A 394 29.92 53.30 17.92
C LYS A 394 31.33 52.93 18.39
N ARG A 395 32.31 53.82 18.21
CA ARG A 395 33.66 53.65 18.81
C ARG A 395 33.59 53.89 20.33
N CYS A 396 34.58 53.40 21.07
CA CYS A 396 34.74 53.79 22.47
C CYS A 396 34.91 55.30 22.63
N SER A 397 34.43 55.82 23.77
CA SER A 397 34.70 57.19 24.21
C SER A 397 36.20 57.41 24.46
N ALA A 398 36.66 58.65 24.38
CA ALA A 398 38.07 59.03 24.51
C ALA A 398 38.77 58.56 25.81
N SER A 399 37.98 58.22 26.83
CA SER A 399 38.42 57.74 28.15
C SER A 399 38.30 56.21 28.34
N THR A 400 37.92 55.44 27.31
CA THR A 400 37.73 53.98 27.40
C THR A 400 38.22 53.19 26.17
N TYR A 401 38.58 51.91 26.38
CA TYR A 401 39.16 51.06 25.34
C TYR A 401 38.84 49.56 25.49
N GLY A 402 39.21 48.78 24.46
CA GLY A 402 39.14 47.31 24.44
C GLY A 402 37.76 46.75 24.05
N GLU A 403 37.53 45.46 24.34
CA GLU A 403 36.25 44.78 24.07
C GLU A 403 35.11 45.49 24.82
N ASN A 404 34.04 45.82 24.10
CA ASN A 404 32.86 46.55 24.58
C ASN A 404 33.19 47.83 25.38
N CYS A 405 34.39 48.41 25.20
CA CYS A 405 34.88 49.61 25.89
C CYS A 405 34.97 49.50 27.42
N GLN A 406 35.23 48.31 27.95
CA GLN A 406 35.20 48.02 29.39
C GLN A 406 36.39 48.58 30.19
N PHE A 407 37.52 48.89 29.56
CA PHE A 407 38.72 49.39 30.24
C PHE A 407 38.78 50.92 30.20
N LYS A 408 39.29 51.55 31.27
CA LYS A 408 39.41 53.01 31.42
C LYS A 408 40.83 53.49 31.16
N CYS A 409 40.97 54.67 30.55
CA CYS A 409 42.25 55.30 30.24
C CYS A 409 42.67 56.33 31.31
N HIS A 410 43.97 56.39 31.59
CA HIS A 410 44.60 57.25 32.60
C HIS A 410 45.77 58.05 31.99
N CYS A 411 45.56 58.57 30.77
CA CYS A 411 46.55 59.35 30.03
C CYS A 411 46.62 60.78 30.56
N LEU A 412 47.84 61.31 30.65
CA LEU A 412 48.12 62.63 31.25
C LEU A 412 47.20 63.73 30.70
N ASN A 413 46.61 64.51 31.61
CA ASN A 413 45.67 65.60 31.30
C ASN A 413 44.40 65.17 30.55
N GLY A 414 44.00 63.89 30.65
CA GLY A 414 42.84 63.37 29.94
C GLY A 414 43.00 63.26 28.42
N LYS A 415 44.25 63.20 27.91
CA LYS A 415 44.53 62.94 26.48
C LYS A 415 43.80 61.67 26.02
N THR A 416 43.26 61.70 24.80
CA THR A 416 42.53 60.56 24.22
C THR A 416 43.46 59.36 24.01
N CYS A 417 43.11 58.22 24.61
CA CYS A 417 43.80 56.95 24.36
C CYS A 417 43.37 56.31 23.04
N ASN A 418 44.19 55.39 22.53
CA ASN A 418 43.78 54.50 21.44
C ASN A 418 42.62 53.59 21.90
N ASN A 419 41.47 53.69 21.23
CA ASN A 419 40.25 52.96 21.61
C ASN A 419 40.39 51.43 21.53
N VAL A 420 41.33 50.89 20.75
CA VAL A 420 41.50 49.44 20.57
C VAL A 420 42.42 48.86 21.64
N ASN A 421 43.57 49.48 21.91
CA ASN A 421 44.63 48.93 22.77
C ASN A 421 44.98 49.75 24.02
N GLY A 422 44.38 50.93 24.21
CA GLY A 422 44.56 51.77 25.39
C GLY A 422 45.84 52.60 25.43
N ASN A 423 46.69 52.54 24.40
CA ASN A 423 47.94 53.31 24.38
C ASN A 423 47.66 54.82 24.50
N CYS A 424 48.40 55.48 25.40
CA CYS A 424 48.34 56.92 25.58
C CYS A 424 49.31 57.66 24.62
N PRO A 425 48.94 58.83 24.08
CA PRO A 425 49.86 59.66 23.30
C PRO A 425 51.15 59.97 24.09
N GLU A 426 52.30 59.91 23.42
CA GLU A 426 53.65 60.06 23.99
C GLU A 426 54.02 59.09 25.14
N GLY A 427 53.13 58.17 25.55
CA GLY A 427 53.37 57.28 26.70
C GLY A 427 53.35 57.99 28.06
N LEU A 428 52.64 59.12 28.17
CA LEU A 428 52.53 59.93 29.39
C LEU A 428 51.24 59.61 30.17
N CYS A 429 51.39 59.20 31.42
CA CYS A 429 50.31 58.85 32.34
C CYS A 429 50.03 59.95 33.37
N ASP A 430 48.80 60.00 33.86
CA ASP A 430 48.47 60.81 35.04
C ASP A 430 49.33 60.40 36.26
N PRO A 431 49.60 61.31 37.21
CA PRO A 431 50.36 61.00 38.41
C PRO A 431 49.84 59.76 39.15
N GLY A 432 50.75 58.92 39.65
CA GLY A 432 50.40 57.66 40.30
C GLY A 432 50.31 56.45 39.35
N TRP A 433 50.34 56.67 38.03
CA TRP A 433 50.26 55.62 37.00
C TRP A 433 51.51 55.56 36.10
N LYS A 434 51.71 54.38 35.47
CA LYS A 434 52.79 54.07 34.51
C LYS A 434 52.34 52.98 33.52
N SER A 435 53.25 52.59 32.61
CA SER A 435 53.06 51.72 31.43
C SER A 435 52.55 52.46 30.18
N LYS A 436 52.74 51.88 28.98
CA LYS A 436 52.31 52.47 27.69
C LYS A 436 50.78 52.69 27.59
N THR A 437 50.00 51.97 28.39
CA THR A 437 48.54 52.06 28.49
C THR A 437 48.06 52.68 29.81
N CYS A 438 49.00 53.15 30.65
CA CYS A 438 48.73 53.78 31.94
C CYS A 438 47.87 52.93 32.90
N ASN A 439 48.06 51.61 32.86
CA ASN A 439 47.27 50.62 33.58
C ASN A 439 47.99 50.03 34.82
N GLN A 440 49.22 50.47 35.12
CA GLN A 440 49.97 50.07 36.31
C GLN A 440 50.10 51.24 37.27
N THR A 441 50.01 50.99 38.57
CA THR A 441 50.30 51.99 39.62
C THR A 441 51.80 52.12 39.89
N CYS A 442 52.21 53.17 40.59
CA CYS A 442 53.60 53.31 41.06
C CYS A 442 54.01 52.21 42.04
N GLY A 443 55.28 51.80 41.94
CA GLY A 443 55.91 50.92 42.93
C GLY A 443 56.25 51.68 44.21
N THR A 444 56.50 50.93 45.28
CA THR A 444 57.07 51.46 46.53
C THR A 444 58.34 52.25 46.24
N GLY A 445 58.50 53.40 46.90
CA GLY A 445 59.62 54.34 46.65
C GLY A 445 59.37 55.38 45.56
N TYR A 446 58.26 55.33 44.80
CA TYR A 446 58.06 56.22 43.64
C TYR A 446 56.66 56.87 43.57
N TYR A 447 56.60 58.11 43.06
CA TYR A 447 55.39 58.91 42.89
C TYR A 447 55.45 59.84 41.66
N GLY A 448 54.32 60.51 41.35
CA GLY A 448 54.24 61.54 40.31
C GLY A 448 53.96 61.01 38.90
N ILE A 449 54.12 61.88 37.89
CA ILE A 449 53.91 61.56 36.46
C ILE A 449 54.85 60.42 36.04
N ASN A 450 54.31 59.37 35.41
CA ASN A 450 55.03 58.14 35.06
C ASN A 450 55.82 57.50 36.24
N CYS A 451 55.48 57.83 37.49
CA CYS A 451 56.20 57.40 38.69
C CYS A 451 57.68 57.81 38.72
N SER A 452 57.99 58.97 38.14
CA SER A 452 59.37 59.45 37.93
C SER A 452 60.06 60.07 39.16
N MET A 453 59.34 60.33 40.26
CA MET A 453 59.87 61.01 41.45
C MET A 453 60.06 60.02 42.61
N ALA A 454 61.23 60.02 43.25
CA ALA A 454 61.52 59.12 44.37
C ALA A 454 61.05 59.68 45.73
N CYS A 455 60.53 58.82 46.60
CA CYS A 455 60.32 59.11 48.02
C CYS A 455 61.69 59.31 48.70
N ARG A 456 61.85 60.33 49.57
CA ARG A 456 63.07 60.55 50.36
C ARG A 456 62.73 60.74 51.84
N ASN A 457 63.63 60.30 52.72
CA ASN A 457 63.61 60.46 54.18
C ASN A 457 62.36 59.98 54.96
N CYS A 458 61.32 59.46 54.29
CA CYS A 458 60.31 58.62 54.92
C CYS A 458 60.95 57.38 55.56
N ILE A 459 60.42 56.94 56.69
CA ILE A 459 60.67 55.59 57.22
C ILE A 459 60.13 54.56 56.20
N ASN A 460 60.91 53.50 55.95
CA ASN A 460 60.63 52.43 54.97
C ASN A 460 60.32 52.91 53.54
N GLU A 461 60.75 54.11 53.16
CA GLU A 461 60.67 54.68 51.80
C GLU A 461 59.25 54.71 51.17
N SER A 462 58.21 54.58 52.01
CA SER A 462 56.82 54.41 51.57
C SER A 462 56.06 55.74 51.61
N CYS A 463 55.90 56.36 50.44
CA CYS A 463 55.10 57.57 50.26
C CYS A 463 53.87 57.35 49.36
N ASP A 464 52.96 58.32 49.35
CA ASP A 464 51.75 58.36 48.52
C ASP A 464 52.09 58.45 47.01
N PRO A 465 51.63 57.51 46.16
CA PRO A 465 51.93 57.48 44.72
C PRO A 465 51.56 58.74 43.92
N LEU A 466 50.58 59.52 44.39
CA LEU A 466 50.07 60.68 43.69
C LEU A 466 50.82 61.96 44.08
N ARG A 467 51.12 62.13 45.38
CA ARG A 467 51.59 63.38 45.98
C ARG A 467 52.98 63.30 46.59
N GLY A 468 53.50 62.11 46.88
CA GLY A 468 54.81 61.91 47.49
C GLY A 468 54.88 62.30 48.97
N ILE A 469 53.78 62.13 49.70
CA ILE A 469 53.65 62.40 51.14
C ILE A 469 53.92 61.09 51.90
N CYS A 470 54.73 61.10 52.96
CA CYS A 470 54.99 59.88 53.73
C CYS A 470 53.69 59.39 54.40
N LYS A 471 53.40 58.08 54.36
CA LYS A 471 52.04 57.54 54.59
C LYS A 471 51.47 57.70 56.01
N SER A 472 52.29 58.08 56.98
CA SER A 472 51.88 58.22 58.39
C SER A 472 52.52 59.44 59.05
N VAL A 473 51.75 60.12 59.89
CA VAL A 473 52.22 61.28 60.67
C VAL A 473 53.35 60.81 61.60
N GLY A 474 54.42 61.60 61.72
CA GLY A 474 55.61 61.24 62.50
C GLY A 474 56.61 60.33 61.79
N SER A 475 56.35 59.86 60.57
CA SER A 475 57.18 58.84 59.90
C SER A 475 58.42 59.38 59.17
N CYS A 476 59.11 60.35 59.77
CA CYS A 476 60.37 60.90 59.30
C CYS A 476 61.55 60.32 60.08
N LYS A 477 62.62 59.95 59.38
CA LYS A 477 63.89 59.53 60.02
C LYS A 477 64.43 60.64 60.93
N ALA A 478 65.12 60.26 62.01
CA ALA A 478 65.65 61.20 63.01
C ALA A 478 66.44 62.36 62.40
N GLY A 479 66.27 63.55 62.95
CA GLY A 479 66.82 64.80 62.39
C GLY A 479 65.94 65.45 61.32
N TYR A 480 64.80 64.89 60.93
CA TYR A 480 63.90 65.45 59.91
C TYR A 480 62.42 65.46 60.32
N TYR A 481 61.65 66.44 59.81
CA TYR A 481 60.19 66.55 59.97
C TYR A 481 59.46 67.07 58.72
N GLY A 482 58.13 67.10 58.80
CA GLY A 482 57.22 67.65 57.79
C GLY A 482 56.64 66.61 56.82
N PRO A 483 55.62 66.95 56.02
CA PRO A 483 54.84 65.97 55.24
C PRO A 483 55.61 65.22 54.14
N LYS A 484 56.81 65.72 53.78
CA LYS A 484 57.77 65.05 52.88
C LYS A 484 59.13 64.78 53.53
N CYS A 485 59.24 64.87 54.86
CA CYS A 485 60.45 64.65 55.65
C CYS A 485 61.70 65.40 55.14
N ASN A 486 61.48 66.61 54.63
CA ASN A 486 62.48 67.41 53.91
C ASN A 486 62.92 68.69 54.66
N LYS A 487 62.53 68.84 55.93
CA LYS A 487 63.01 69.90 56.83
C LYS A 487 63.85 69.27 57.94
N ALA A 488 65.02 69.83 58.25
CA ALA A 488 65.85 69.36 59.36
C ALA A 488 65.33 69.87 60.72
N CYS A 489 65.58 69.12 61.80
CA CYS A 489 65.27 69.56 63.16
C CYS A 489 66.10 70.81 63.54
N LYS A 490 65.45 71.78 64.18
CA LYS A 490 66.04 73.00 64.73
C LYS A 490 66.07 72.86 66.25
N SER A 491 67.19 73.20 66.90
CA SER A 491 67.28 73.12 68.36
C SER A 491 66.25 74.04 69.05
N PRO A 492 65.78 73.70 70.27
CA PRO A 492 66.16 72.54 71.09
C PRO A 492 65.44 71.22 70.72
N LEU A 493 64.93 71.03 69.48
CA LEU A 493 64.24 69.80 69.06
C LEU A 493 65.17 68.79 68.37
N PHE A 494 64.99 67.50 68.69
CA PHE A 494 65.71 66.38 68.10
C PHE A 494 64.86 65.11 67.91
N GLY A 495 65.47 64.04 67.36
CA GLY A 495 64.86 62.72 67.21
C GLY A 495 63.97 62.56 65.98
N ASN A 496 63.21 61.46 65.92
CA ASN A 496 62.24 61.19 64.84
C ASN A 496 61.17 62.29 64.82
N ASN A 497 60.93 62.87 63.64
CA ASN A 497 59.97 63.97 63.44
C ASN A 497 60.18 65.20 64.37
N CYS A 498 61.38 65.37 64.94
CA CYS A 498 61.74 66.49 65.83
C CYS A 498 60.84 66.63 67.08
N GLN A 499 60.48 65.51 67.71
CA GLN A 499 59.49 65.46 68.80
C GLN A 499 60.09 65.41 70.22
N GLN A 500 61.41 65.32 70.35
CA GLN A 500 62.10 65.31 71.64
C GLN A 500 62.79 66.65 71.89
N THR A 501 62.90 67.06 73.15
CA THR A 501 63.49 68.35 73.58
C THR A 501 64.60 68.11 74.59
N CYS A 502 65.62 68.95 74.58
CA CYS A 502 66.81 68.92 75.43
C CYS A 502 66.95 70.22 76.22
N HIS A 503 67.32 70.16 77.50
CA HIS A 503 67.43 71.34 78.39
C HIS A 503 68.89 71.62 78.80
N CYS A 504 69.76 71.73 77.80
CA CYS A 504 71.15 72.17 77.96
C CYS A 504 71.19 73.63 78.45
N VAL A 505 72.23 74.03 79.21
CA VAL A 505 72.44 75.43 79.68
C VAL A 505 72.43 76.47 78.53
N ASN A 506 72.69 76.04 77.29
CA ASN A 506 72.42 76.83 76.09
C ASN A 506 71.72 75.96 75.03
N GLU A 507 70.49 76.30 74.66
CA GLU A 507 69.63 75.57 73.72
C GLU A 507 70.25 75.37 72.32
N THR A 508 71.28 76.12 71.94
CA THR A 508 71.95 75.96 70.64
C THR A 508 72.93 74.78 70.58
N LEU A 509 73.32 74.19 71.72
CA LEU A 509 74.36 73.16 71.83
C LEU A 509 73.81 71.72 71.88
N CYS A 510 72.65 71.51 71.27
CA CYS A 510 71.94 70.22 71.30
C CYS A 510 71.92 69.55 69.92
N ASN A 511 72.40 68.31 69.86
CA ASN A 511 72.46 67.53 68.62
C ASN A 511 71.07 67.18 68.09
N ASN A 512 70.77 67.61 66.85
CA ASN A 512 69.42 67.52 66.29
C ASN A 512 68.97 66.10 65.88
N VAL A 513 69.83 65.09 65.97
CA VAL A 513 69.50 63.67 65.77
C VAL A 513 69.31 62.94 67.10
N ASN A 514 70.27 63.06 68.04
CA ASN A 514 70.31 62.25 69.26
C ASN A 514 70.14 63.02 70.59
N GLY A 515 70.05 64.35 70.56
CA GLY A 515 69.72 65.18 71.72
C GLY A 515 70.83 65.41 72.74
N GLN A 516 72.05 64.95 72.45
CA GLN A 516 73.18 65.13 73.38
C GLN A 516 73.55 66.61 73.51
N CYS A 517 73.77 67.06 74.75
CA CYS A 517 74.28 68.38 75.09
C CYS A 517 75.81 68.39 75.09
N GLU A 518 76.43 69.43 74.54
CA GLU A 518 77.88 69.62 74.62
C GLU A 518 78.30 69.96 76.07
N LEU A 519 79.35 69.30 76.58
CA LEU A 519 79.89 69.43 77.95
C LEU A 519 78.93 69.04 79.11
N ASP A 520 77.94 68.17 78.89
CA ASP A 520 77.07 67.57 79.93
C ASP A 520 76.52 68.57 80.98
N SER A 521 76.21 69.78 80.51
CA SER A 521 75.82 70.92 81.35
C SER A 521 74.33 71.23 81.20
N CYS A 522 73.54 70.82 82.18
CA CYS A 522 72.08 70.95 82.23
C CYS A 522 71.62 72.17 83.01
N ASP A 523 70.50 72.75 82.58
CA ASP A 523 69.88 73.86 83.29
C ASP A 523 69.26 73.40 84.64
N ARG A 524 68.86 74.37 85.47
CA ARG A 524 68.41 74.13 86.85
C ARG A 524 67.22 73.17 86.89
N GLY A 525 67.32 72.17 87.76
CA GLY A 525 66.30 71.14 87.90
C GLY A 525 66.45 69.95 86.94
N TRP A 526 67.46 69.93 86.06
CA TRP A 526 67.65 68.87 85.06
C TRP A 526 69.01 68.15 85.16
N MET A 527 69.05 66.90 84.71
CA MET A 527 70.22 66.03 84.65
C MET A 527 70.18 65.04 83.47
N GLY A 528 71.30 64.34 83.25
CA GLY A 528 71.49 63.35 82.17
C GLY A 528 72.08 63.94 80.88
N THR A 529 72.61 63.10 80.00
CA THR A 529 73.41 63.52 78.82
C THR A 529 72.65 64.29 77.73
N SER A 530 71.32 64.30 77.77
CA SER A 530 70.42 65.14 76.97
C SER A 530 69.64 66.17 77.80
N CYS A 531 69.94 66.25 79.10
CA CYS A 531 69.28 67.12 80.08
C CYS A 531 67.75 67.02 80.09
N ALA A 532 67.22 65.81 79.84
CA ALA A 532 65.79 65.54 79.71
C ALA A 532 65.19 64.80 80.91
N GLN A 533 65.93 64.66 82.03
CA GLN A 533 65.43 64.08 83.28
C GLN A 533 65.44 65.13 84.40
N PRO A 534 64.37 65.25 85.21
CA PRO A 534 64.34 66.16 86.35
C PRO A 534 65.26 65.66 87.48
N CYS A 535 65.61 66.53 88.43
CA CYS A 535 66.43 66.15 89.58
C CYS A 535 65.79 65.07 90.46
N SER A 536 66.63 64.18 90.99
CA SER A 536 66.23 63.26 92.07
C SER A 536 65.74 64.03 93.31
N PRO A 537 64.78 63.48 94.09
CA PRO A 537 64.35 64.07 95.37
C PRO A 537 65.53 64.39 96.30
N GLY A 538 65.39 65.45 97.10
CA GLY A 538 66.46 65.95 97.96
C GLY A 538 67.60 66.71 97.24
N ARG A 539 67.51 66.96 95.92
CA ARG A 539 68.51 67.70 95.13
C ARG A 539 67.92 68.79 94.24
N PHE A 540 68.67 69.87 94.05
CA PHE A 540 68.27 71.00 93.21
C PHE A 540 69.46 71.70 92.51
N GLY A 541 69.16 72.71 91.69
CA GLY A 541 70.15 73.55 91.01
C GLY A 541 70.63 72.99 89.66
N HIS A 542 71.69 73.58 89.09
CA HIS A 542 72.30 73.09 87.84
C HIS A 542 72.92 71.70 88.06
N ASN A 543 72.73 70.78 87.12
CA ASN A 543 73.14 69.37 87.24
C ASN A 543 72.72 68.68 88.56
N CYS A 544 71.70 69.21 89.27
CA CYS A 544 71.23 68.70 90.56
C CYS A 544 72.33 68.63 91.65
N ALA A 545 73.31 69.55 91.59
CA ALA A 545 74.49 69.53 92.42
C ALA A 545 74.21 69.87 93.90
N GLU A 546 73.26 70.77 94.18
CA GLU A 546 72.90 71.22 95.53
C GLU A 546 71.95 70.23 96.22
N THR A 547 72.01 70.13 97.55
CA THR A 547 71.21 69.21 98.37
C THR A 547 70.31 69.94 99.37
N CYS A 548 69.06 69.50 99.49
CA CYS A 548 68.10 70.03 100.45
C CYS A 548 68.56 69.77 101.90
N THR A 549 68.42 70.76 102.78
CA THR A 549 68.68 70.63 104.23
C THR A 549 67.66 71.48 105.02
N GLY A 550 67.32 71.07 106.26
CA GLY A 550 66.36 71.78 107.12
C GLY A 550 64.86 71.57 106.83
N CYS A 551 64.51 71.08 105.63
CA CYS A 551 63.15 70.64 105.29
C CYS A 551 62.71 69.47 106.18
N LEU A 552 61.40 69.36 106.51
CA LEU A 552 60.88 68.31 107.39
C LEU A 552 61.28 66.90 106.94
N ASP A 553 61.00 66.60 105.67
CA ASP A 553 61.17 65.30 105.01
C ASP A 553 62.43 65.23 104.13
N GLU A 554 63.35 66.20 104.25
CA GLU A 554 64.55 66.37 103.41
C GLU A 554 64.32 66.54 101.90
N ASP A 555 63.07 66.65 101.43
CA ASP A 555 62.72 66.94 100.04
C ASP A 555 62.41 68.44 99.79
N CYS A 556 62.80 68.94 98.61
CA CYS A 556 62.64 70.35 98.23
C CYS A 556 62.55 70.58 96.71
N GLU A 557 62.02 71.74 96.30
CA GLU A 557 61.74 72.07 94.90
C GLU A 557 63.01 72.06 94.03
N GLN A 558 63.04 71.16 93.05
CA GLN A 558 64.20 70.79 92.21
C GLN A 558 64.89 71.95 91.47
N ILE A 559 64.18 73.07 91.22
CA ILE A 559 64.75 74.26 90.57
C ILE A 559 65.26 75.27 91.61
N SER A 560 64.58 75.38 92.76
CA SER A 560 64.67 76.55 93.66
C SER A 560 65.24 76.25 95.05
N GLY A 561 65.28 75.00 95.49
CA GLY A 561 65.67 74.59 96.84
C GLY A 561 64.62 74.82 97.94
N ASN A 562 63.39 75.23 97.60
CA ASN A 562 62.35 75.56 98.59
C ASN A 562 61.66 74.31 99.16
N CYS A 563 61.49 74.23 100.48
CA CYS A 563 60.85 73.09 101.16
C CYS A 563 59.32 73.12 100.98
N THR A 564 58.73 72.06 100.42
CA THR A 564 57.31 72.07 100.01
C THR A 564 56.34 71.49 101.05
N LYS A 565 55.23 72.20 101.29
CA LYS A 565 54.07 71.85 102.14
C LYS A 565 54.30 71.62 103.64
N ASN A 566 55.21 70.73 104.03
CA ASN A 566 55.40 70.37 105.45
C ASN A 566 56.27 71.38 106.21
N GLY A 567 56.85 72.35 105.49
CA GLY A 567 57.65 73.42 106.07
C GLY A 567 59.01 72.94 106.56
N CYS A 568 59.42 73.49 107.69
CA CYS A 568 60.75 73.35 108.26
C CYS A 568 60.69 72.53 109.53
N ARG A 569 61.76 71.80 109.85
CA ARG A 569 61.87 71.16 111.18
C ARG A 569 61.74 72.23 112.25
N ASP A 570 61.13 71.88 113.39
CA ASP A 570 61.15 72.73 114.58
C ASP A 570 62.60 73.21 114.79
N ASP A 571 62.77 74.48 115.15
CA ASP A 571 64.02 75.25 115.09
C ASP A 571 64.44 75.83 113.70
N TYR A 572 63.60 75.78 112.65
CA TYR A 572 63.87 76.42 111.33
C TYR A 572 62.66 77.13 110.68
N THR A 573 62.91 78.12 109.82
CA THR A 573 61.93 78.87 108.99
C THR A 573 62.57 79.48 107.73
N GLY A 574 61.75 80.22 106.94
CA GLY A 574 62.12 80.72 105.61
C GLY A 574 61.84 79.68 104.53
N TYR A 575 61.73 80.09 103.27
CA TYR A 575 61.25 79.22 102.18
C TYR A 575 62.18 78.03 101.88
N ARG A 576 63.48 78.17 102.20
CA ARG A 576 64.49 77.10 102.21
C ARG A 576 64.92 76.67 103.64
N CYS A 577 64.10 76.90 104.66
CA CYS A 577 64.32 76.44 106.04
C CYS A 577 65.72 76.66 106.63
N HIS A 578 66.20 77.92 106.62
CA HIS A 578 67.55 78.33 107.02
C HIS A 578 67.60 79.47 108.06
N LEU A 579 66.46 79.89 108.61
CA LEU A 579 66.29 81.00 109.59
C LEU A 579 65.43 80.54 110.79
N ARG A 580 65.02 81.43 111.72
CA ARG A 580 64.05 81.15 112.81
C ARG A 580 62.97 82.26 112.92
N GLY A 581 61.68 81.96 112.63
CA GLY A 581 60.48 82.85 112.49
C GLY A 581 60.06 83.28 111.05
N THR A 582 58.84 83.72 110.64
CA THR A 582 57.42 83.29 110.91
C THR A 582 56.37 84.09 110.06
N VAL A 583 55.36 83.44 109.41
CA VAL A 583 53.99 83.98 109.04
C VAL A 583 53.92 85.13 107.94
N PRO A 584 52.81 85.56 107.24
CA PRO A 584 51.39 85.12 107.03
C PRO A 584 51.00 84.78 105.54
N LEU A 585 49.81 85.21 105.00
CA LEU A 585 49.13 84.76 103.74
C LEU A 585 48.12 85.79 103.09
N LYS A 586 47.89 85.81 101.73
CA LYS A 586 46.57 85.70 100.96
C LYS A 586 46.35 86.35 99.52
N ASN A 587 45.52 85.67 98.64
CA ASN A 587 44.54 86.11 97.55
C ASN A 587 45.04 86.77 96.17
N ASP A 588 44.35 86.89 94.98
CA ASP A 588 43.00 86.48 94.38
C ASP A 588 42.85 86.41 92.77
N LYS A 589 41.58 86.42 92.21
CA LYS A 589 40.92 86.23 90.83
C LYS A 589 41.05 87.30 89.67
N ALA A 590 40.40 87.27 88.46
CA ALA A 590 40.04 86.26 87.37
C ALA A 590 39.06 86.78 86.22
N GLN A 591 39.03 86.15 84.99
CA GLN A 591 37.95 86.08 83.91
C GLN A 591 37.56 87.36 83.05
N PRO A 592 36.59 87.44 82.05
CA PRO A 592 35.71 86.48 81.25
C PRO A 592 35.39 86.81 79.70
N THR A 593 34.34 86.19 79.07
CA THR A 593 33.42 86.60 77.92
C THR A 593 33.55 86.14 76.41
N ILE A 594 32.47 86.25 75.57
CA ILE A 594 32.14 85.49 74.29
C ILE A 594 31.15 86.23 73.30
N ILE A 595 31.19 86.03 71.93
CA ILE A 595 30.13 86.19 70.84
C ILE A 595 30.73 85.85 69.41
N GLY A 596 30.14 85.61 68.19
CA GLY A 596 28.82 85.44 67.46
C GLY A 596 29.10 85.48 65.88
N GLY A 597 28.34 85.17 64.80
CA GLY A 597 26.98 84.70 64.33
C GLY A 597 27.09 84.13 62.85
N VAL A 598 26.23 84.16 61.78
CA VAL A 598 24.84 84.60 61.38
C VAL A 598 24.35 83.93 60.01
N ILE A 599 23.04 83.62 59.85
CA ILE A 599 22.05 83.37 58.70
C ILE A 599 22.49 83.17 57.21
N GLY A 600 21.89 82.29 56.36
CA GLY A 600 20.67 81.43 56.37
C GLY A 600 20.44 80.74 54.97
N ALA A 601 19.26 80.32 54.44
CA ALA A 601 17.86 80.19 54.90
C ALA A 601 16.94 79.35 53.92
N ILE A 602 15.82 78.79 54.43
CA ILE A 602 14.51 78.35 53.83
C ILE A 602 14.41 77.62 52.44
N LEU A 603 13.87 76.38 52.43
CA LEU A 603 12.79 75.91 51.51
C LEU A 603 12.14 74.60 52.01
N ALA A 604 10.89 74.31 51.60
CA ALA A 604 10.15 73.11 52.02
C ALA A 604 10.31 71.93 51.03
N VAL A 605 10.36 70.68 51.54
CA VAL A 605 10.02 69.43 50.79
C VAL A 605 10.03 68.14 51.64
N PHE A 606 10.79 68.07 52.73
CA PHE A 606 11.15 66.78 53.37
C PHE A 606 10.02 65.95 54.01
N ALA A 607 8.78 66.43 54.02
CA ALA A 607 7.59 65.72 54.52
C ALA A 607 7.16 64.49 53.68
N ILE A 608 7.91 64.11 52.63
CA ILE A 608 7.52 63.07 51.66
C ILE A 608 8.28 61.74 51.85
N ILE A 609 9.54 61.75 52.28
CA ILE A 609 10.42 60.56 52.19
C ILE A 609 10.15 59.53 53.30
N VAL A 610 9.69 59.95 54.49
CA VAL A 610 9.41 59.06 55.63
C VAL A 610 8.29 58.04 55.34
N VAL A 611 7.41 58.31 54.38
CA VAL A 611 6.35 57.38 53.94
C VAL A 611 6.81 56.47 52.79
N GLY A 612 7.81 56.88 52.00
CA GLY A 612 8.29 56.14 50.83
C GLY A 612 8.99 54.81 51.16
N ILE A 613 9.50 54.66 52.39
CA ILE A 613 10.34 53.51 52.79
C ILE A 613 9.52 52.27 53.22
N LEU A 614 8.22 52.42 53.50
CA LEU A 614 7.40 51.30 54.02
C LEU A 614 6.49 50.58 53.00
N ILE A 615 6.12 51.19 51.85
CA ILE A 615 5.25 50.52 50.85
C ILE A 615 5.68 50.78 49.39
N TYR A 616 6.87 50.30 49.00
CA TYR A 616 7.20 50.05 47.57
C TYR A 616 7.07 48.57 47.17
N ARG A 617 6.50 47.71 48.03
CA ARG A 617 5.98 46.40 47.61
C ARG A 617 4.50 46.51 47.21
N LYS A 618 4.25 46.37 45.90
CA LYS A 618 2.93 46.28 45.22
C LYS A 618 1.94 47.44 45.39
N ARG A 619 1.76 48.20 44.30
CA ARG A 619 0.42 48.46 43.71
C ARG A 619 0.33 47.62 42.41
N ALA A 620 -0.72 46.88 42.07
CA ALA A 620 -2.17 47.15 42.06
C ALA A 620 -2.58 48.02 40.84
N ASN A 621 -3.58 47.71 40.01
CA ASN A 621 -4.57 46.60 39.91
C ASN A 621 -4.89 46.38 38.40
N GLY A 622 -5.50 45.30 37.88
CA GLY A 622 -6.72 44.54 38.27
C GLY A 622 -7.93 45.00 37.42
N PRO A 623 -9.16 44.42 37.52
CA PRO A 623 -9.65 43.20 38.21
C PRO A 623 -9.58 41.97 37.26
N ARG A 624 -10.47 40.95 37.10
CA ARG A 624 -11.77 40.42 37.65
C ARG A 624 -11.68 38.87 37.44
N LYS A 625 -11.91 37.96 38.40
CA LYS A 625 -13.14 37.45 39.06
C LYS A 625 -14.13 36.68 38.15
N PRO A 626 -14.77 35.57 38.62
CA PRO A 626 -14.89 35.03 40.01
C PRO A 626 -13.85 33.88 40.28
N THR A 627 -13.97 32.78 41.06
CA THR A 627 -15.06 32.13 41.86
C THR A 627 -14.55 31.46 43.17
N ARG A 628 -14.76 30.15 43.42
CA ARG A 628 -14.57 29.37 44.69
C ARG A 628 -14.39 27.85 44.38
N GLY A 629 -13.83 27.00 45.24
CA GLY A 629 -13.09 27.23 46.51
C GLY A 629 -12.96 25.98 47.44
N THR A 630 -12.22 26.15 48.57
CA THR A 630 -12.23 25.37 49.86
C THR A 630 -11.76 23.88 49.89
N GLN A 631 -11.08 23.31 50.93
CA GLN A 631 -10.26 23.78 52.09
C GLN A 631 -9.52 22.55 52.75
N ILE A 632 -8.22 22.60 53.14
CA ILE A 632 -7.63 22.68 54.54
C ILE A 632 -7.80 21.42 55.46
N PRO A 633 -6.82 20.94 56.28
CA PRO A 633 -5.33 21.12 56.32
C PRO A 633 -4.45 19.92 56.85
N ASN A 634 -3.10 20.10 56.90
CA ASN A 634 -2.07 19.74 57.95
C ASN A 634 -2.04 18.36 58.68
N ASP A 635 -0.92 17.81 59.22
CA ASP A 635 0.55 18.05 59.27
C ASP A 635 1.25 16.67 59.52
N VAL A 636 2.58 16.42 59.51
CA VAL A 636 3.59 16.71 60.58
C VAL A 636 4.97 16.09 60.21
N LYS A 637 6.06 16.90 60.13
CA LYS A 637 7.52 16.62 60.41
C LYS A 637 8.24 15.43 59.66
N GLU A 638 9.57 15.18 59.64
CA GLU A 638 10.90 15.86 59.78
C GLU A 638 12.01 14.82 59.36
N VAL A 639 13.28 15.08 58.95
CA VAL A 639 14.07 16.27 58.53
C VAL A 639 15.37 15.86 57.75
N CYS A 640 16.06 16.83 57.12
CA CYS A 640 17.45 16.88 56.57
C CYS A 640 18.30 15.63 56.15
N ASN A 641 18.57 15.53 54.83
CA ASN A 641 19.85 15.83 54.11
C ASN A 641 21.20 15.97 54.87
N PRO A 642 22.38 15.89 54.18
CA PRO A 642 22.75 15.19 52.92
C PRO A 642 24.15 14.47 52.97
N GLY A 643 24.61 13.82 51.89
CA GLY A 643 25.98 13.27 51.80
C GLY A 643 26.48 12.88 50.40
N TYR A 644 27.79 12.97 50.17
CA TYR A 644 28.52 12.68 48.91
C TYR A 644 29.64 11.65 49.19
N SER A 645 29.93 10.74 48.25
CA SER A 645 31.28 10.14 48.11
C SER A 645 31.47 9.44 46.74
N LYS A 646 32.73 9.08 46.46
CA LYS A 646 33.24 8.29 45.33
C LYS A 646 34.15 7.17 45.91
N GLU A 647 34.84 6.43 45.04
CA GLU A 647 36.00 5.54 45.35
C GLU A 647 35.64 4.17 45.97
N THR A 648 36.31 3.03 45.67
CA THR A 648 37.04 2.54 44.47
C THR A 648 37.31 1.02 44.64
N PHE A 649 37.71 0.35 43.53
CA PHE A 649 38.61 -0.82 43.49
C PHE A 649 38.16 -2.25 43.89
N GLU A 650 38.64 -3.18 43.05
CA GLU A 650 39.04 -4.59 43.26
C GLU A 650 38.08 -5.69 43.75
N SER A 651 38.42 -6.92 43.32
CA SER A 651 37.74 -8.18 43.59
C SER A 651 38.60 -9.08 44.50
N PRO A 652 38.00 -10.03 45.22
CA PRO A 652 38.69 -11.24 45.64
C PRO A 652 38.15 -12.51 44.93
N GLN A 653 39.03 -13.50 44.75
CA GLN A 653 38.69 -14.86 44.33
C GLN A 653 38.38 -15.76 45.55
N TYR A 654 37.76 -16.93 45.33
CA TYR A 654 38.07 -18.26 45.91
C TYR A 654 37.00 -19.25 45.34
N ALA A 655 37.36 -20.28 44.54
CA ALA A 655 37.82 -21.63 44.94
C ALA A 655 36.65 -22.60 45.29
N HIS A 656 36.64 -23.90 44.92
CA HIS A 656 37.53 -24.74 44.10
C HIS A 656 36.86 -26.12 43.76
N VAL A 657 37.50 -26.94 42.89
CA VAL A 657 37.49 -28.44 42.85
C VAL A 657 36.17 -29.15 42.39
N GLU A 658 36.12 -30.27 41.63
CA GLU A 658 36.97 -31.08 40.70
C GLU A 658 36.01 -32.09 39.98
N LYS A 659 36.33 -32.92 38.95
CA LYS A 659 37.46 -33.16 38.00
C LYS A 659 36.82 -33.63 36.65
N GLU A 660 37.29 -33.25 35.47
CA GLU A 660 38.35 -33.85 34.62
C GLU A 660 38.18 -35.30 34.14
N ASN A 661 38.34 -35.49 32.82
CA ASN A 661 39.46 -36.31 32.34
C ASN A 661 40.09 -35.69 31.07
N GLN A 662 41.34 -35.28 31.24
CA GLN A 662 42.30 -34.73 30.26
C GLN A 662 42.95 -35.87 29.42
N MET A 663 43.81 -35.75 28.37
CA MET A 663 44.37 -34.75 27.42
C MET A 663 45.20 -35.58 26.36
N PRO A 664 46.38 -35.24 25.77
CA PRO A 664 47.15 -33.97 25.64
C PRO A 664 47.83 -33.60 24.28
N PHE A 665 48.04 -32.28 24.10
CA PHE A 665 49.19 -31.57 23.48
C PHE A 665 49.59 -31.84 22.00
N LYS A 666 50.27 -30.94 21.25
CA LYS A 666 50.85 -29.57 21.42
C LYS A 666 50.69 -28.83 20.04
N GLY A 667 50.63 -27.50 19.89
CA GLY A 667 51.69 -26.49 20.07
C GLY A 667 52.73 -26.54 18.92
N LEU A 668 53.06 -25.49 18.14
CA LEU A 668 52.91 -24.02 18.29
C LEU A 668 52.87 -23.28 16.91
N ASN A 669 52.97 -21.93 16.90
CA ASN A 669 52.98 -21.00 15.74
C ASN A 669 54.25 -21.16 14.83
N ASP A 670 54.51 -20.49 13.68
CA ASP A 670 54.10 -19.17 13.14
C ASP A 670 54.44 -19.02 11.61
N CYS A 671 53.99 -17.93 10.97
CA CYS A 671 54.53 -17.23 9.77
C CYS A 671 54.57 -17.84 8.32
N ARG A 672 53.84 -17.14 7.42
CA ARG A 672 54.19 -16.66 6.04
C ARG A 672 54.29 -17.57 4.78
N GLU A 673 53.83 -16.93 3.68
CA GLU A 673 54.29 -16.95 2.27
C GLU A 673 54.04 -18.14 1.30
N ASP A 674 53.35 -17.79 0.20
CA ASP A 674 53.52 -18.14 -1.22
C ASP A 674 53.45 -19.59 -1.80
N SER A 675 52.34 -19.81 -2.53
CA SER A 675 52.29 -20.21 -3.97
C SER A 675 52.39 -21.69 -4.43
N VAL A 676 51.93 -21.92 -5.69
CA VAL A 676 52.03 -23.13 -6.54
C VAL A 676 51.28 -24.38 -6.00
N GLU A 677 50.19 -24.92 -6.57
CA GLU A 677 49.79 -25.29 -7.95
C GLU A 677 50.18 -26.74 -8.36
N PHE A 678 49.29 -27.40 -9.12
CA PHE A 678 49.31 -28.80 -9.62
C PHE A 678 49.17 -29.94 -8.58
N GLY A 679 48.40 -31.01 -8.83
CA GLY A 679 47.39 -31.18 -9.90
C GLY A 679 47.00 -32.64 -10.19
N ASN A 680 45.81 -32.82 -10.79
CA ASN A 680 45.32 -34.02 -11.52
C ASN A 680 45.19 -35.32 -10.67
N VAL A 681 44.45 -36.38 -11.05
CA VAL A 681 44.17 -36.98 -12.37
C VAL A 681 42.75 -37.60 -12.42
N SER A 682 41.93 -37.11 -13.38
CA SER A 682 41.00 -37.82 -14.29
C SER A 682 39.83 -38.69 -13.74
N THR A 683 38.85 -39.18 -14.53
CA THR A 683 38.68 -39.24 -16.01
C THR A 683 37.18 -39.26 -16.38
N ASN A 684 36.76 -38.40 -17.33
CA ASN A 684 36.11 -38.71 -18.64
C ASN A 684 34.76 -39.50 -18.70
N ASP A 685 33.84 -39.30 -19.68
CA ASP A 685 33.82 -38.35 -20.82
C ASP A 685 32.41 -38.14 -21.43
N ASN A 686 32.23 -37.00 -22.14
CA ASN A 686 31.61 -36.75 -23.48
C ASN A 686 31.45 -35.20 -23.67
N VAL A 687 31.68 -34.47 -24.80
CA VAL A 687 31.63 -34.70 -26.28
C VAL A 687 30.22 -34.48 -26.86
N TYR A 688 29.92 -33.63 -27.87
CA TYR A 688 30.50 -32.36 -28.42
C TYR A 688 29.36 -31.63 -29.23
N ALA A 689 29.46 -30.63 -30.15
CA ALA A 689 30.52 -30.02 -30.98
C ALA A 689 30.18 -28.54 -31.39
N ASN A 690 30.84 -27.95 -32.41
CA ASN A 690 31.84 -26.87 -32.21
C ASN A 690 31.92 -25.84 -33.37
N GLY A 691 31.53 -24.56 -33.16
CA GLY A 691 32.10 -23.39 -33.86
C GLY A 691 31.46 -22.89 -35.18
N PRO A 692 32.08 -21.91 -35.90
CA PRO A 692 33.41 -21.31 -35.68
C PRO A 692 33.46 -19.75 -35.51
N ARG A 693 34.68 -19.19 -35.36
CA ARG A 693 35.04 -17.74 -35.41
C ARG A 693 35.88 -17.43 -36.68
N PRO A 694 36.31 -16.16 -36.92
CA PRO A 694 37.74 -15.86 -36.70
C PRO A 694 38.12 -14.42 -36.21
N ASP A 695 39.00 -14.39 -35.21
CA ASP A 695 40.24 -13.59 -34.97
C ASP A 695 40.50 -12.14 -35.45
N ASN A 696 40.87 -11.30 -34.46
CA ASN A 696 42.02 -10.38 -34.34
C ASN A 696 42.49 -9.41 -35.46
N LEU A 697 42.61 -8.13 -35.07
CA LEU A 697 43.84 -7.33 -35.30
C LEU A 697 44.06 -6.30 -34.16
N HIS A 698 45.27 -5.73 -34.04
CA HIS A 698 45.79 -5.12 -32.80
C HIS A 698 46.15 -3.62 -32.88
N SER A 699 46.06 -2.96 -31.72
CA SER A 699 46.99 -1.94 -31.15
C SER A 699 46.77 -0.42 -31.36
N ASN A 700 47.11 0.31 -30.29
CA ASN A 700 47.60 1.71 -30.18
C ASN A 700 46.59 2.88 -30.40
N THR A 701 46.45 3.86 -29.48
CA THR A 701 47.02 4.04 -28.12
C THR A 701 46.09 4.89 -27.22
N GLU A 702 46.46 5.08 -25.95
CA GLU A 702 45.66 5.60 -24.83
C GLU A 702 45.40 7.12 -24.84
N SER A 703 44.27 7.59 -24.28
CA SER A 703 44.24 8.03 -22.86
C SER A 703 42.95 8.75 -22.39
N LYS A 704 42.47 8.33 -21.21
CA LYS A 704 41.80 9.08 -20.13
C LYS A 704 40.37 9.67 -20.26
N ASP A 705 39.78 9.74 -19.06
CA ASP A 705 38.69 10.58 -18.53
C ASP A 705 37.28 10.49 -19.17
N ALA A 706 36.40 9.78 -18.47
CA ALA A 706 34.95 9.75 -18.69
C ALA A 706 34.17 9.78 -17.36
N GLU A 707 34.43 10.79 -16.52
CA GLU A 707 33.53 11.11 -15.40
C GLU A 707 32.23 11.78 -15.92
N ASN A 708 31.12 11.50 -15.22
CA ASN A 708 29.96 12.39 -15.07
C ASN A 708 29.33 13.00 -16.35
N LEU A 709 28.33 12.30 -16.92
CA LEU A 709 27.30 12.95 -17.77
C LEU A 709 25.87 12.60 -17.34
N TYR A 710 25.51 12.95 -16.10
CA TYR A 710 24.09 13.10 -15.73
C TYR A 710 23.53 14.37 -16.38
N SER A 711 22.75 14.20 -17.44
CA SER A 711 21.94 15.26 -18.06
C SER A 711 20.49 14.79 -18.16
N ASN A 712 19.55 15.58 -17.63
CA ASN A 712 18.14 15.21 -17.61
C ASN A 712 17.52 15.34 -19.01
N THR A 713 16.96 14.25 -19.52
CA THR A 713 15.94 14.25 -20.57
C THR A 713 14.66 13.63 -20.03
N GLU A 714 13.51 14.23 -20.36
CA GLU A 714 12.22 13.81 -19.81
C GLU A 714 11.83 12.41 -20.32
N THR A 715 11.82 11.42 -19.43
CA THR A 715 11.30 10.09 -19.74
C THR A 715 9.79 10.16 -19.94
N LYS A 716 9.33 9.89 -21.17
CA LYS A 716 7.95 9.46 -21.42
C LYS A 716 7.65 8.27 -20.50
N ASN A 717 6.47 8.23 -19.85
CA ASN A 717 6.15 7.07 -18.99
C ASN A 717 5.95 5.83 -19.86
N VAL A 718 6.99 5.00 -19.94
CA VAL A 718 7.07 3.80 -20.79
C VAL A 718 5.91 2.83 -20.51
N PHE A 719 5.39 2.81 -19.29
CA PHE A 719 4.33 1.88 -18.91
C PHE A 719 2.91 2.32 -19.31
N SER A 720 2.71 3.52 -19.87
CA SER A 720 1.36 4.02 -20.18
C SER A 720 0.60 3.20 -21.24
N GLU A 721 1.31 2.47 -22.11
CA GLU A 721 0.72 1.54 -23.08
C GLU A 721 0.17 0.24 -22.45
N TYR A 722 0.49 -0.02 -21.17
CA TYR A 722 0.01 -1.18 -20.40
C TYR A 722 -1.22 -0.85 -19.53
N ASN A 723 -1.79 0.35 -19.66
CA ASN A 723 -3.04 0.74 -18.98
C ASN A 723 -4.22 -0.02 -19.58
N ILE A 724 -4.93 -0.80 -18.75
CA ILE A 724 -6.08 -1.60 -19.16
C ILE A 724 -7.33 -1.07 -18.44
N SER A 725 -8.31 -0.60 -19.21
CA SER A 725 -9.65 -0.30 -18.67
C SER A 725 -10.26 -1.55 -18.03
N VAL A 726 -10.82 -1.39 -16.83
CA VAL A 726 -11.39 -2.50 -16.04
C VAL A 726 -12.45 -3.28 -16.83
N GLY A 727 -13.27 -2.60 -17.63
CA GLY A 727 -14.28 -3.25 -18.49
C GLY A 727 -13.70 -4.12 -19.60
N ASN A 728 -12.48 -3.84 -20.07
CA ASN A 728 -11.80 -4.63 -21.11
C ASN A 728 -10.81 -5.68 -20.53
N LEU A 729 -10.56 -5.65 -19.22
CA LEU A 729 -9.63 -6.56 -18.55
C LEU A 729 -9.93 -8.06 -18.79
N PRO A 730 -11.19 -8.53 -18.82
CA PRO A 730 -11.51 -9.94 -19.11
C PRO A 730 -11.07 -10.36 -20.53
N ASN A 731 -11.29 -9.49 -21.51
CA ASN A 731 -10.88 -9.73 -22.91
C ASN A 731 -9.36 -9.74 -23.04
N ILE A 732 -8.69 -8.76 -22.44
CA ILE A 732 -7.22 -8.67 -22.46
C ILE A 732 -6.58 -9.89 -21.78
N ALA A 733 -7.12 -10.36 -20.65
CA ALA A 733 -6.68 -11.60 -20.00
C ALA A 733 -6.88 -12.84 -20.91
N LYS A 734 -8.07 -12.98 -21.54
CA LYS A 734 -8.38 -14.07 -22.47
C LYS A 734 -7.44 -14.08 -23.68
N ILE A 735 -7.16 -12.91 -24.27
CA ILE A 735 -6.23 -12.74 -25.41
C ILE A 735 -4.79 -13.03 -24.97
N LYS A 736 -4.30 -12.45 -23.88
CA LYS A 736 -2.94 -12.68 -23.36
C LYS A 736 -2.71 -14.16 -23.04
N ARG A 737 -3.70 -14.87 -22.49
CA ARG A 737 -3.65 -16.34 -22.27
C ARG A 737 -3.63 -17.10 -23.61
N LYS A 738 -4.55 -16.84 -24.54
CA LYS A 738 -4.62 -17.53 -25.85
C LYS A 738 -3.33 -17.41 -26.66
N HIS A 739 -2.62 -16.29 -26.55
CA HIS A 739 -1.38 -16.03 -27.29
C HIS A 739 -0.09 -16.17 -26.45
N ASN A 740 -0.16 -16.75 -25.24
CA ASN A 740 0.96 -16.92 -24.31
C ASN A 740 1.76 -15.63 -24.00
N ALA A 741 1.12 -14.46 -24.12
CA ALA A 741 1.77 -13.16 -24.10
C ALA A 741 2.33 -12.77 -22.72
N PHE A 742 1.77 -13.33 -21.63
CA PHE A 742 2.23 -13.08 -20.26
C PHE A 742 3.74 -13.37 -20.07
N LYS A 743 4.27 -14.40 -20.75
CA LYS A 743 5.71 -14.74 -20.67
C LYS A 743 6.60 -13.63 -21.24
N LYS A 744 6.16 -12.98 -22.33
CA LYS A 744 6.88 -11.86 -22.97
C LYS A 744 6.86 -10.62 -22.07
N GLU A 745 5.68 -10.26 -21.57
CA GLU A 745 5.48 -9.12 -20.66
C GLU A 745 6.27 -9.29 -19.35
N TYR A 746 6.15 -10.46 -18.70
CA TYR A 746 6.90 -10.77 -17.49
C TYR A 746 8.42 -10.73 -17.69
N SER A 747 8.92 -11.13 -18.87
CA SER A 747 10.35 -11.07 -19.20
C SER A 747 10.93 -9.65 -19.34
N MET A 748 10.07 -8.62 -19.40
CA MET A 748 10.47 -7.21 -19.41
C MET A 748 10.63 -6.62 -17.99
N LEU A 749 10.22 -7.34 -16.95
CA LEU A 749 10.40 -6.91 -15.55
C LEU A 749 11.83 -7.19 -15.07
N PRO A 750 12.45 -6.29 -14.28
CA PRO A 750 13.77 -6.52 -13.71
C PRO A 750 13.77 -7.75 -12.79
N MET A 751 14.74 -8.64 -12.96
CA MET A 751 14.91 -9.88 -12.18
C MET A 751 16.26 -9.86 -11.46
N GLY A 752 16.32 -10.51 -10.28
CA GLY A 752 17.51 -10.51 -9.44
C GLY A 752 17.58 -9.28 -8.53
N SER A 753 18.80 -8.87 -8.17
CA SER A 753 19.07 -7.66 -7.41
C SER A 753 19.39 -6.50 -8.37
N THR A 754 18.73 -5.37 -8.16
CA THR A 754 18.96 -4.12 -8.91
C THR A 754 19.36 -2.94 -8.02
N LEU A 755 19.33 -3.11 -6.69
CA LEU A 755 19.58 -2.07 -5.69
C LEU A 755 20.33 -2.67 -4.47
N PRO A 756 21.05 -1.86 -3.67
CA PRO A 756 21.80 -2.35 -2.51
C PRO A 756 20.94 -3.09 -1.46
N HIS A 757 21.51 -4.17 -0.91
CA HIS A 757 20.96 -5.00 0.17
C HIS A 757 22.05 -5.46 1.16
N LEU A 758 23.07 -4.62 1.34
CA LEU A 758 24.29 -4.90 2.07
C LEU A 758 24.00 -5.29 3.53
N GLU A 759 22.96 -4.71 4.12
CA GLU A 759 22.57 -4.95 5.51
C GLU A 759 22.07 -6.39 5.73
N GLY A 760 21.46 -7.00 4.69
CA GLY A 760 21.04 -8.40 4.71
C GLY A 760 22.18 -9.39 4.47
N GLU A 761 23.27 -8.96 3.86
CA GLU A 761 24.45 -9.78 3.55
C GLU A 761 25.53 -9.74 4.64
N ARG A 762 25.42 -8.84 5.63
CA ARG A 762 26.29 -8.84 6.82
C ARG A 762 26.26 -10.19 7.53
N GLU A 763 27.43 -10.64 8.00
CA GLU A 763 27.59 -11.97 8.61
C GLU A 763 26.65 -12.22 9.81
N GLU A 764 26.49 -11.21 10.68
CA GLU A 764 25.53 -11.15 11.78
C GLU A 764 24.07 -11.41 11.34
N ASN A 765 23.68 -10.90 10.17
CA ASN A 765 22.31 -10.95 9.66
C ASN A 765 22.04 -12.12 8.72
N ARG A 766 23.06 -12.72 8.10
CA ARG A 766 22.91 -13.90 7.18
C ARG A 766 22.06 -15.00 7.79
N LYS A 767 22.26 -15.31 9.07
CA LYS A 767 21.52 -16.36 9.80
C LYS A 767 20.02 -16.05 9.93
N LYS A 768 19.62 -14.77 10.00
CA LYS A 768 18.23 -14.32 10.07
C LYS A 768 17.46 -14.55 8.75
N ASN A 769 18.14 -14.61 7.60
CA ASN A 769 17.50 -14.83 6.29
C ASN A 769 17.07 -16.29 6.07
N ARG A 770 15.91 -16.51 5.45
CA ARG A 770 15.41 -17.85 5.08
C ARG A 770 16.03 -18.38 3.79
N PHE A 771 16.37 -17.50 2.85
CA PHE A 771 17.02 -17.81 1.58
C PHE A 771 18.26 -16.95 1.40
N LEU A 772 19.33 -17.54 0.85
CA LEU A 772 20.61 -16.83 0.59
C LEU A 772 20.57 -15.97 -0.69
N THR A 773 19.42 -15.91 -1.37
CA THR A 773 19.18 -15.22 -2.64
C THR A 773 17.97 -14.28 -2.56
N THR A 774 17.51 -13.93 -1.35
CA THR A 774 16.35 -13.04 -1.15
C THR A 774 16.59 -12.14 0.06
N PHE A 775 17.21 -10.99 -0.19
CA PHE A 775 17.51 -9.96 0.80
C PHE A 775 16.53 -8.78 0.67
N PRO A 776 16.27 -8.02 1.75
CA PRO A 776 15.57 -6.75 1.65
C PRO A 776 16.51 -5.68 1.09
N TYR A 777 16.02 -4.80 0.21
CA TYR A 777 16.82 -3.63 -0.21
C TYR A 777 16.99 -2.63 0.94
N ASP A 778 18.18 -2.04 1.07
CA ASP A 778 18.59 -1.24 2.24
C ASP A 778 17.77 0.05 2.43
N HIS A 779 17.24 0.60 1.33
CA HIS A 779 16.50 1.87 1.31
C HIS A 779 15.05 1.73 1.78
N SER A 780 14.46 0.55 1.65
CA SER A 780 13.05 0.23 1.93
C SER A 780 12.88 -0.78 3.06
N ARG A 781 13.98 -1.35 3.59
CA ARG A 781 13.92 -2.35 4.66
C ARG A 781 13.27 -1.79 5.92
N VAL A 782 12.49 -2.62 6.60
CA VAL A 782 12.03 -2.31 7.96
C VAL A 782 13.24 -2.37 8.90
N LYS A 783 13.31 -1.43 9.85
CA LYS A 783 14.40 -1.32 10.82
C LYS A 783 13.84 -1.49 12.23
N LEU A 784 14.43 -2.36 13.02
CA LEU A 784 14.00 -2.64 14.40
C LEU A 784 14.75 -1.75 15.39
N GLU A 785 14.06 -1.29 16.44
CA GLU A 785 14.69 -0.66 17.60
C GLU A 785 15.71 -1.61 18.26
N THR A 786 16.96 -1.17 18.39
CA THR A 786 18.07 -1.99 18.92
C THR A 786 18.12 -1.96 20.44
N TYR A 787 18.21 -3.14 21.07
CA TYR A 787 18.36 -3.29 22.51
C TYR A 787 19.50 -4.27 22.81
N ASN A 788 20.34 -3.99 23.82
CA ASN A 788 21.42 -4.88 24.28
C ASN A 788 22.29 -5.47 23.15
N ASN A 789 22.79 -4.62 22.27
CA ASN A 789 23.60 -4.97 21.08
C ASN A 789 22.91 -5.88 20.05
N SER A 790 21.57 -5.91 19.98
CA SER A 790 20.85 -6.54 18.87
C SER A 790 21.02 -5.76 17.55
N THR A 791 20.98 -6.47 16.41
CA THR A 791 20.98 -5.83 15.08
C THR A 791 19.60 -5.24 14.74
N ASP A 792 19.56 -4.11 14.04
CA ASP A 792 18.31 -3.43 13.61
C ASP A 792 17.55 -4.18 12.50
N TYR A 793 17.90 -5.43 12.24
CA TYR A 793 17.61 -6.13 10.99
C TYR A 793 16.51 -7.18 11.12
N ILE A 794 15.54 -7.08 10.20
CA ILE A 794 14.59 -8.12 9.82
C ILE A 794 14.51 -8.19 8.29
N ASN A 795 14.29 -9.37 7.71
CA ASN A 795 14.09 -9.54 6.27
C ASN A 795 12.67 -9.16 5.87
N ALA A 796 12.41 -7.86 5.85
CA ALA A 796 11.14 -7.23 5.48
C ALA A 796 11.38 -5.89 4.78
N ASN A 797 10.50 -5.52 3.85
CA ASN A 797 10.47 -4.19 3.22
C ASN A 797 9.09 -3.57 3.35
N TYR A 798 9.03 -2.25 3.49
CA TYR A 798 7.81 -1.51 3.18
C TYR A 798 7.53 -1.59 1.68
N ILE A 799 6.27 -1.76 1.29
CA ILE A 799 5.82 -1.69 -0.10
C ILE A 799 4.79 -0.55 -0.21
N LYS A 800 4.94 0.27 -1.25
CA LYS A 800 4.01 1.37 -1.56
C LYS A 800 2.69 0.84 -2.13
N SER A 801 1.58 1.53 -1.86
CA SER A 801 0.39 1.48 -2.72
C SER A 801 0.30 2.75 -3.57
N TYR A 802 -0.69 2.83 -4.47
CA TYR A 802 -1.03 4.06 -5.19
C TYR A 802 -1.44 5.26 -4.30
N SER A 803 -1.63 5.07 -2.98
CA SER A 803 -2.12 6.09 -2.05
C SER A 803 -1.32 6.25 -0.75
N LYS A 804 -0.38 5.36 -0.44
CA LYS A 804 0.46 5.42 0.77
C LYS A 804 1.87 4.85 0.51
N ASP A 805 2.91 5.59 0.89
CA ASP A 805 4.31 5.14 0.77
C ASP A 805 4.66 3.93 1.67
N LYS A 806 3.94 3.77 2.78
CA LYS A 806 4.04 2.61 3.70
C LYS A 806 2.67 1.95 3.83
N ALA A 807 2.13 1.43 2.72
CA ALA A 807 0.84 0.74 2.72
C ALA A 807 0.95 -0.66 3.34
N TYR A 808 2.04 -1.37 3.01
CA TYR A 808 2.23 -2.77 3.36
C TYR A 808 3.65 -3.03 3.88
N ILE A 809 3.83 -4.18 4.53
CA ILE A 809 5.15 -4.77 4.79
C ILE A 809 5.17 -6.17 4.15
N ALA A 810 6.07 -6.37 3.19
CA ALA A 810 6.38 -7.67 2.62
C ALA A 810 7.56 -8.29 3.37
N THR A 811 7.34 -9.43 4.02
CA THR A 811 8.34 -10.10 4.89
C THR A 811 8.45 -11.59 4.62
N GLN A 812 9.59 -12.19 4.95
CA GLN A 812 9.75 -13.65 4.92
C GLN A 812 8.86 -14.33 5.99
N GLY A 813 8.56 -15.61 5.80
CA GLY A 813 7.99 -16.45 6.85
C GLY A 813 8.99 -16.61 8.00
N PRO A 814 8.66 -16.22 9.25
CA PRO A 814 9.61 -16.21 10.37
C PRO A 814 10.39 -17.51 10.55
N LYS A 815 11.64 -17.41 11.01
CA LYS A 815 12.50 -18.53 11.43
C LYS A 815 12.52 -18.61 12.96
N LYS A 816 12.92 -19.74 13.54
CA LYS A 816 12.91 -19.95 15.00
C LYS A 816 13.71 -18.88 15.76
N ILE A 817 14.81 -18.40 15.15
CA ILE A 817 15.67 -17.34 15.70
C ILE A 817 15.18 -15.90 15.41
N THR A 818 14.13 -15.71 14.60
CA THR A 818 13.57 -14.40 14.24
C THR A 818 12.12 -14.23 14.71
N LEU A 819 11.65 -15.06 15.64
CA LEU A 819 10.29 -14.95 16.19
C LEU A 819 10.11 -13.67 17.01
N SER A 820 11.11 -13.31 17.82
CA SER A 820 11.13 -12.04 18.57
C SER A 820 11.22 -10.84 17.64
N ASP A 821 12.14 -10.86 16.66
CA ASP A 821 12.28 -9.83 15.63
C ASP A 821 10.95 -9.57 14.90
N PHE A 822 10.22 -10.64 14.55
CA PHE A 822 8.93 -10.52 13.88
C PHE A 822 7.88 -9.84 14.77
N TRP A 823 7.68 -10.30 16.00
CA TRP A 823 6.70 -9.68 16.90
C TRP A 823 7.08 -8.26 17.33
N GLN A 824 8.38 -7.94 17.39
CA GLN A 824 8.85 -6.56 17.53
C GLN A 824 8.43 -5.70 16.33
N MET A 825 8.55 -6.20 15.10
CA MET A 825 8.08 -5.50 13.90
C MET A 825 6.56 -5.24 13.94
N ILE A 826 5.76 -6.23 14.35
CA ILE A 826 4.30 -6.09 14.51
C ILE A 826 3.96 -4.98 15.52
N TRP A 827 4.65 -4.97 16.66
CA TRP A 827 4.43 -4.01 17.75
C TRP A 827 4.85 -2.58 17.37
N GLN A 828 6.06 -2.43 16.84
CA GLN A 828 6.70 -1.16 16.50
C GLN A 828 5.94 -0.43 15.38
N GLU A 829 5.60 -1.14 14.30
CA GLU A 829 4.91 -0.57 13.15
C GLU A 829 3.38 -0.45 13.36
N ASN A 830 2.89 -0.80 14.57
CA ASN A 830 1.48 -0.77 14.97
C ASN A 830 0.57 -1.55 14.01
N VAL A 831 0.95 -2.79 13.72
CA VAL A 831 0.31 -3.66 12.74
C VAL A 831 -0.96 -4.28 13.30
N ASP A 832 -2.09 -3.93 12.69
CA ASP A 832 -3.43 -4.44 12.99
C ASP A 832 -3.71 -5.79 12.29
N ARG A 833 -3.02 -6.08 11.17
CA ARG A 833 -3.28 -7.25 10.31
C ARG A 833 -2.03 -7.96 9.81
N ILE A 834 -2.04 -9.28 9.96
CA ILE A 834 -1.02 -10.20 9.45
C ILE A 834 -1.69 -11.18 8.48
N ILE A 835 -1.31 -11.14 7.22
CA ILE A 835 -1.81 -12.02 6.15
C ILE A 835 -0.72 -13.06 5.83
N MET A 836 -1.04 -14.34 6.03
CA MET A 836 -0.17 -15.47 5.81
C MET A 836 -0.68 -16.30 4.62
N VAL A 837 0.05 -16.29 3.51
CA VAL A 837 -0.32 -17.00 2.25
C VAL A 837 0.64 -18.17 1.96
N THR A 838 0.80 -19.06 2.94
CA THR A 838 1.61 -20.30 2.88
C THR A 838 1.20 -21.22 4.02
N LYS A 839 1.22 -22.55 3.84
CA LYS A 839 1.15 -23.48 4.97
C LYS A 839 2.49 -23.47 5.73
N LEU A 840 2.53 -24.00 6.95
CA LEU A 840 3.78 -24.14 7.73
C LEU A 840 4.80 -25.06 7.04
N VAL A 841 4.31 -26.16 6.48
CA VAL A 841 5.05 -27.16 5.71
C VAL A 841 4.27 -27.44 4.43
N GLU A 842 4.97 -27.55 3.30
CA GLU A 842 4.40 -27.95 2.01
C GLU A 842 5.39 -28.94 1.37
N GLY A 843 4.89 -30.11 0.93
CA GLY A 843 5.72 -31.30 0.75
C GLY A 843 6.47 -31.63 2.04
N GLU A 844 7.77 -31.92 1.94
CA GLU A 844 8.68 -32.09 3.09
C GLU A 844 9.30 -30.75 3.57
N LYS A 845 9.01 -29.63 2.89
CA LYS A 845 9.77 -28.38 3.04
C LYS A 845 9.06 -27.41 3.98
N LYS A 846 9.69 -27.13 5.13
CA LYS A 846 9.18 -26.17 6.12
C LYS A 846 9.24 -24.73 5.60
N LYS A 847 8.10 -24.21 5.15
CA LYS A 847 7.95 -22.88 4.54
C LYS A 847 7.93 -21.76 5.57
N CYS A 848 7.37 -21.99 6.75
CA CYS A 848 7.26 -21.00 7.83
C CYS A 848 7.41 -21.68 9.21
N GLU A 849 7.84 -20.93 10.23
CA GLU A 849 7.61 -21.33 11.62
C GLU A 849 6.20 -20.94 12.07
N GLN A 850 5.65 -21.68 13.03
CA GLN A 850 4.51 -21.21 13.79
C GLN A 850 4.99 -20.14 14.76
N TYR A 851 4.34 -18.97 14.72
CA TYR A 851 4.68 -17.81 15.56
C TYR A 851 3.54 -17.39 16.50
N TRP A 852 2.47 -18.18 16.56
CA TRP A 852 1.29 -18.00 17.42
C TRP A 852 1.11 -19.23 18.33
N PRO A 853 0.35 -19.13 19.46
CA PRO A 853 0.12 -20.26 20.37
C PRO A 853 -0.52 -21.48 19.69
N GLU A 854 -0.42 -22.65 20.31
CA GLU A 854 -1.04 -23.89 19.79
C GLU A 854 -2.57 -23.96 20.01
N SER A 855 -3.12 -23.16 20.92
CA SER A 855 -4.57 -23.06 21.16
C SER A 855 -4.93 -21.81 21.97
N THR A 856 -6.22 -21.46 22.00
CA THR A 856 -6.82 -20.35 22.76
C THR A 856 -6.53 -20.38 24.27
N HIS A 857 -6.26 -21.56 24.84
CA HIS A 857 -5.95 -21.73 26.26
C HIS A 857 -4.46 -21.57 26.59
N LYS A 858 -3.57 -21.45 25.59
CA LYS A 858 -2.12 -21.31 25.78
C LYS A 858 -1.68 -19.87 25.52
N LEU A 859 -0.87 -19.33 26.43
CA LEU A 859 -0.06 -18.13 26.21
C LEU A 859 1.38 -18.54 25.88
N VAL A 860 2.05 -17.78 25.02
CA VAL A 860 3.46 -17.99 24.66
C VAL A 860 4.24 -16.70 24.85
N LEU A 861 5.37 -16.78 25.55
CA LEU A 861 6.33 -15.68 25.67
C LEU A 861 7.38 -15.78 24.55
N ILE A 862 7.48 -14.75 23.71
CA ILE A 862 8.49 -14.66 22.64
C ILE A 862 9.26 -13.35 22.83
N GLY A 863 10.49 -13.44 23.34
CA GLY A 863 11.28 -12.27 23.69
C GLY A 863 10.61 -11.46 24.80
N LYS A 864 10.33 -10.18 24.55
CA LYS A 864 9.59 -9.29 25.47
C LYS A 864 8.07 -9.26 25.22
N PHE A 865 7.54 -10.14 24.37
CA PHE A 865 6.14 -10.14 23.96
C PHE A 865 5.39 -11.37 24.52
N THR A 866 4.32 -11.13 25.26
CA THR A 866 3.36 -12.18 25.63
C THR A 866 2.28 -12.24 24.56
N ILE A 867 2.04 -13.42 24.02
CA ILE A 867 1.11 -13.66 22.92
C ILE A 867 0.05 -14.64 23.39
N LYS A 868 -1.22 -14.26 23.29
CA LYS A 868 -2.37 -15.09 23.65
C LYS A 868 -3.36 -15.09 22.49
N MET A 869 -3.84 -16.28 22.12
CA MET A 869 -4.91 -16.43 21.15
C MET A 869 -6.26 -16.23 21.85
N LEU A 870 -7.11 -15.35 21.32
CA LEU A 870 -8.45 -15.06 21.86
C LEU A 870 -9.55 -15.85 21.14
N GLU A 871 -9.39 -16.03 19.83
CA GLU A 871 -10.37 -16.53 18.88
C GLU A 871 -9.58 -17.29 17.80
N GLU A 872 -10.02 -18.46 17.38
CA GLU A 872 -9.53 -19.17 16.20
C GLU A 872 -10.74 -19.78 15.48
N ALA A 873 -10.86 -19.54 14.19
CA ALA A 873 -11.92 -20.04 13.33
C ALA A 873 -11.31 -20.65 12.06
N GLU A 874 -11.63 -21.90 11.77
CA GLU A 874 -11.17 -22.60 10.56
C GLU A 874 -12.25 -22.54 9.48
N ASN A 875 -12.04 -21.65 8.52
CA ASN A 875 -12.90 -21.39 7.37
C ASN A 875 -12.51 -22.27 6.18
N THR A 876 -13.41 -22.42 5.21
CA THR A 876 -13.28 -23.38 4.10
C THR A 876 -12.02 -23.17 3.23
N VAL A 877 -11.42 -21.96 3.22
CA VAL A 877 -10.17 -21.65 2.49
C VAL A 877 -9.08 -20.94 3.30
N TYR A 878 -9.31 -20.65 4.59
CA TYR A 878 -8.35 -19.95 5.46
C TYR A 878 -8.59 -20.27 6.94
N THR A 879 -7.62 -20.03 7.82
CA THR A 879 -7.87 -19.92 9.27
C THR A 879 -7.77 -18.45 9.67
N TYR A 880 -8.74 -17.94 10.41
CA TYR A 880 -8.65 -16.63 11.07
C TYR A 880 -8.27 -16.82 12.55
N ARG A 881 -7.47 -15.90 13.11
CA ARG A 881 -7.18 -15.85 14.56
C ARG A 881 -7.20 -14.41 15.06
N CYS A 882 -7.80 -14.20 16.23
CA CYS A 882 -7.67 -12.97 17.00
C CYS A 882 -6.57 -13.16 18.04
N ILE A 883 -5.54 -12.32 18.02
CA ILE A 883 -4.36 -12.46 18.88
C ILE A 883 -4.20 -11.23 19.77
N GLN A 884 -4.19 -11.43 21.08
CA GLN A 884 -3.76 -10.43 22.07
C GLN A 884 -2.22 -10.45 22.14
N LEU A 885 -1.62 -9.31 21.84
CA LEU A 885 -0.19 -9.05 21.90
C LEU A 885 0.08 -8.03 23.03
N SER A 886 0.82 -8.45 24.05
CA SER A 886 1.08 -7.66 25.25
C SER A 886 2.58 -7.33 25.38
N CYS A 887 2.89 -6.06 25.63
CA CYS A 887 4.24 -5.59 25.93
C CYS A 887 4.21 -4.34 26.83
N GLU A 888 5.15 -4.24 27.76
CA GLU A 888 5.37 -3.02 28.60
C GLU A 888 4.08 -2.50 29.28
N ASN A 889 3.29 -3.42 29.84
CA ASN A 889 1.98 -3.18 30.48
C ASN A 889 0.90 -2.60 29.56
N THR A 890 1.04 -2.76 28.25
CA THR A 890 0.02 -2.39 27.26
C THR A 890 -0.33 -3.57 26.34
N ASP A 891 -1.61 -3.66 25.99
CA ASP A 891 -2.17 -4.73 25.18
C ASP A 891 -2.68 -4.18 23.84
N ARG A 892 -2.52 -4.96 22.77
CA ARG A 892 -3.12 -4.70 21.45
C ARG A 892 -3.72 -5.98 20.90
N THR A 893 -4.77 -5.83 20.09
CA THR A 893 -5.32 -6.93 19.29
C THR A 893 -4.69 -6.91 17.90
N VAL A 894 -4.39 -8.07 17.35
CA VAL A 894 -3.85 -8.26 15.99
C VAL A 894 -4.67 -9.35 15.30
N HIS A 895 -5.15 -9.06 14.10
CA HIS A 895 -5.96 -9.99 13.29
C HIS A 895 -5.06 -10.79 12.34
N HIS A 896 -5.00 -12.10 12.53
CA HIS A 896 -4.23 -13.04 11.70
C HIS A 896 -5.16 -13.73 10.70
N PHE A 897 -4.80 -13.66 9.41
CA PHE A 897 -5.54 -14.26 8.31
C PHE A 897 -4.62 -15.22 7.55
N HIS A 898 -4.83 -16.53 7.68
CA HIS A 898 -3.96 -17.58 7.16
C HIS A 898 -4.65 -18.32 6.01
N PHE A 899 -4.35 -17.96 4.76
CA PHE A 899 -4.89 -18.65 3.58
C PHE A 899 -4.24 -20.03 3.40
N THR A 900 -5.04 -21.10 3.51
CA THR A 900 -4.54 -22.48 3.59
C THR A 900 -4.57 -23.21 2.24
N LYS A 901 -5.36 -22.76 1.26
CA LYS A 901 -5.61 -23.46 -0.01
C LYS A 901 -4.74 -22.94 -1.18
N TRP A 902 -3.50 -22.54 -0.91
CA TRP A 902 -2.50 -22.27 -1.97
C TRP A 902 -1.62 -23.52 -2.19
N PRO A 903 -1.59 -24.12 -3.40
CA PRO A 903 -0.73 -25.27 -3.70
C PRO A 903 0.76 -24.92 -3.71
N ASP A 904 1.64 -25.93 -3.52
CA ASP A 904 3.10 -25.73 -3.46
C ASP A 904 3.66 -25.24 -4.81
N HIS A 905 3.37 -25.98 -5.88
CA HIS A 905 3.94 -25.82 -7.22
C HIS A 905 3.03 -25.11 -8.22
N ASP A 906 1.94 -24.49 -7.78
CA ASP A 906 0.93 -23.92 -8.66
C ASP A 906 0.30 -22.64 -8.06
N VAL A 907 -0.64 -22.05 -8.78
CA VAL A 907 -1.40 -20.84 -8.41
C VAL A 907 -2.69 -21.22 -7.65
N PRO A 908 -3.28 -20.29 -6.87
CA PRO A 908 -4.49 -20.58 -6.12
C PRO A 908 -5.73 -20.40 -7.01
N ASP A 909 -6.85 -21.03 -6.63
CA ASP A 909 -8.13 -20.71 -7.24
C ASP A 909 -8.47 -19.21 -7.02
N LYS A 910 -8.79 -18.53 -8.12
CA LYS A 910 -9.07 -17.09 -8.14
C LYS A 910 -10.26 -16.71 -7.25
N THR A 911 -11.30 -17.54 -7.22
CA THR A 911 -12.50 -17.36 -6.39
C THR A 911 -12.13 -17.44 -4.91
N HIS A 912 -11.36 -18.47 -4.53
CA HIS A 912 -10.88 -18.65 -3.16
C HIS A 912 -10.02 -17.47 -2.70
N LEU A 913 -9.09 -16.99 -3.55
CA LEU A 913 -8.20 -15.87 -3.20
C LEU A 913 -8.93 -14.52 -3.14
N VAL A 914 -9.87 -14.25 -4.05
CA VAL A 914 -10.70 -13.02 -4.02
C VAL A 914 -11.67 -13.01 -2.85
N ASN A 915 -12.27 -14.15 -2.50
CA ASN A 915 -13.14 -14.24 -1.33
C ASN A 915 -12.34 -14.10 -0.03
N PHE A 916 -11.17 -14.73 0.09
CA PHE A 916 -10.24 -14.49 1.22
C PHE A 916 -9.85 -13.01 1.32
N TYR A 917 -9.48 -12.37 0.21
CA TYR A 917 -9.20 -10.94 0.15
C TYR A 917 -10.38 -10.09 0.68
N ARG A 918 -11.62 -10.41 0.28
CA ARG A 918 -12.82 -9.73 0.79
C ARG A 918 -12.97 -9.86 2.31
N LYS A 919 -12.61 -10.99 2.92
CA LYS A 919 -12.62 -11.18 4.39
C LYS A 919 -11.48 -10.46 5.12
N VAL A 920 -10.29 -10.41 4.51
CA VAL A 920 -9.19 -9.55 4.98
C VAL A 920 -9.58 -8.07 4.98
N LYS A 921 -10.54 -7.66 4.15
CA LYS A 921 -10.99 -6.26 4.00
C LYS A 921 -12.28 -5.91 4.74
N SER A 922 -13.18 -6.87 5.00
CA SER A 922 -14.50 -6.62 5.61
C SER A 922 -14.45 -6.27 7.10
N ARG A 923 -13.57 -6.89 7.88
CA ARG A 923 -13.34 -6.53 9.29
C ARG A 923 -12.83 -5.07 9.35
N PRO A 924 -13.21 -4.22 10.32
CA PRO A 924 -12.74 -2.82 10.42
C PRO A 924 -11.30 -2.72 10.96
N THR A 925 -10.55 -1.68 10.59
CA THR A 925 -9.20 -1.41 11.12
C THR A 925 -9.25 -0.43 12.28
N ASN A 926 -8.62 -0.77 13.40
CA ASN A 926 -8.38 0.16 14.50
C ASN A 926 -7.01 0.85 14.38
N GLY A 927 -6.07 0.26 13.63
CA GLY A 927 -4.72 0.80 13.41
C GLY A 927 -4.58 1.64 12.13
N SER A 928 -3.66 2.61 12.17
CA SER A 928 -3.17 3.34 10.98
C SER A 928 -1.93 2.71 10.33
N GLY A 929 -1.39 1.65 10.93
CA GLY A 929 -0.17 0.96 10.50
C GLY A 929 -0.32 0.17 9.19
N PRO A 930 0.79 -0.35 8.64
CA PRO A 930 0.79 -1.11 7.39
C PRO A 930 0.23 -2.52 7.59
N MET A 931 -0.35 -3.09 6.52
CA MET A 931 -0.74 -4.50 6.49
C MET A 931 0.51 -5.36 6.27
N VAL A 932 0.81 -6.29 7.19
CA VAL A 932 1.90 -7.27 7.01
C VAL A 932 1.41 -8.42 6.15
N VAL A 933 2.14 -8.75 5.08
CA VAL A 933 1.83 -9.87 4.19
C VAL A 933 3.08 -10.73 4.00
N HIS A 934 2.96 -12.04 4.25
CA HIS A 934 4.09 -12.97 4.14
C HIS A 934 3.71 -14.32 3.52
N CYS A 935 4.72 -14.97 2.95
CA CYS A 935 4.68 -16.39 2.56
C CYS A 935 5.91 -17.08 3.16
N SER A 936 6.63 -17.90 2.38
CA SER A 936 7.96 -18.38 2.75
C SER A 936 9.04 -17.31 2.53
N ALA A 937 9.24 -16.85 1.30
CA ALA A 937 10.27 -15.86 0.94
C ALA A 937 9.80 -14.39 1.02
N GLY A 938 8.48 -14.16 1.10
CA GLY A 938 7.92 -12.81 1.12
C GLY A 938 7.99 -12.06 -0.20
N ILE A 939 7.96 -12.77 -1.34
CA ILE A 939 8.08 -12.17 -2.69
C ILE A 939 7.03 -12.65 -3.70
N GLY A 940 6.87 -13.96 -3.91
CA GLY A 940 5.95 -14.53 -4.91
C GLY A 940 4.47 -14.36 -4.55
N ARG A 941 3.91 -15.33 -3.79
CA ARG A 941 2.52 -15.30 -3.29
C ARG A 941 2.16 -13.98 -2.58
N THR A 942 3.11 -13.43 -1.81
CA THR A 942 3.01 -12.11 -1.17
C THR A 942 2.79 -10.99 -2.19
N GLY A 943 3.60 -10.91 -3.25
CA GLY A 943 3.44 -9.92 -4.31
C GLY A 943 2.14 -10.08 -5.09
N THR A 944 1.68 -11.31 -5.32
CA THR A 944 0.37 -11.57 -5.96
C THR A 944 -0.79 -11.04 -5.12
N PHE A 945 -0.78 -11.24 -3.79
CA PHE A 945 -1.81 -10.69 -2.89
C PHE A 945 -1.75 -9.16 -2.78
N LEU A 946 -0.54 -8.59 -2.71
CA LEU A 946 -0.36 -7.12 -2.67
C LEU A 946 -0.74 -6.43 -3.98
N ALA A 947 -0.55 -7.11 -5.12
CA ALA A 947 -1.03 -6.64 -6.42
C ALA A 947 -2.56 -6.66 -6.49
N LEU A 948 -3.22 -7.70 -5.97
CA LEU A 948 -4.69 -7.75 -5.89
C LEU A 948 -5.25 -6.56 -5.09
N ASP A 949 -4.78 -6.32 -3.86
CA ASP A 949 -5.27 -5.19 -3.04
C ASP A 949 -5.09 -3.84 -3.75
N ALA A 950 -3.85 -3.53 -4.16
CA ALA A 950 -3.52 -2.21 -4.68
C ALA A 950 -4.14 -1.92 -6.05
N LEU A 951 -4.14 -2.89 -6.97
CA LEU A 951 -4.70 -2.69 -8.31
C LEU A 951 -6.23 -2.73 -8.29
N TYR A 952 -6.86 -3.51 -7.40
CA TYR A 952 -8.32 -3.50 -7.25
C TYR A 952 -8.81 -2.17 -6.67
N GLU A 953 -8.17 -1.68 -5.60
CA GLU A 953 -8.52 -0.38 -5.01
C GLU A 953 -8.21 0.79 -5.95
N HIS A 954 -7.10 0.72 -6.70
CA HIS A 954 -6.80 1.72 -7.73
C HIS A 954 -7.85 1.71 -8.84
N GLY A 955 -8.11 0.56 -9.48
CA GLY A 955 -9.05 0.45 -10.59
C GLY A 955 -10.50 0.74 -10.22
N LYS A 956 -10.91 0.53 -8.96
CA LYS A 956 -12.19 1.03 -8.41
C LYS A 956 -12.30 2.56 -8.44
N THR A 957 -11.18 3.27 -8.28
CA THR A 957 -11.14 4.75 -8.22
C THR A 957 -10.81 5.41 -9.54
N THR A 958 -10.10 4.74 -10.45
CA THR A 958 -9.62 5.31 -11.73
C THR A 958 -10.24 4.69 -12.98
N GLY A 959 -10.91 3.53 -12.87
CA GLY A 959 -11.46 2.78 -13.99
C GLY A 959 -10.43 1.99 -14.81
N PHE A 960 -9.14 2.01 -14.46
CA PHE A 960 -8.08 1.27 -15.15
C PHE A 960 -7.10 0.61 -14.18
N VAL A 961 -6.36 -0.39 -14.66
CA VAL A 961 -5.29 -1.08 -13.94
C VAL A 961 -4.04 -1.20 -14.81
N ASN A 962 -2.86 -1.17 -14.18
CA ASN A 962 -1.58 -1.38 -14.86
C ASN A 962 -0.73 -2.39 -14.07
N ILE A 963 -0.91 -3.68 -14.40
CA ILE A 963 -0.26 -4.80 -13.71
C ILE A 963 1.27 -4.71 -13.88
N MET A 964 1.74 -4.24 -15.05
CA MET A 964 3.15 -4.10 -15.39
C MET A 964 3.84 -3.00 -14.54
N GLU A 965 3.27 -1.79 -14.52
CA GLU A 965 3.76 -0.65 -13.74
C GLU A 965 3.80 -0.96 -12.23
N TYR A 966 2.71 -1.53 -11.69
CA TYR A 966 2.65 -1.84 -10.26
C TYR A 966 3.63 -2.97 -9.87
N THR A 967 3.79 -4.00 -10.71
CA THR A 967 4.78 -5.06 -10.46
C THR A 967 6.21 -4.50 -10.55
N HIS A 968 6.49 -3.58 -11.48
CA HIS A 968 7.76 -2.87 -11.53
C HIS A 968 8.00 -2.04 -10.26
N MET A 969 7.00 -1.28 -9.78
CA MET A 969 7.10 -0.49 -8.55
C MET A 969 7.36 -1.38 -7.32
N MET A 970 6.62 -2.48 -7.14
CA MET A 970 6.91 -3.44 -6.06
C MET A 970 8.33 -4.00 -6.15
N ARG A 971 8.86 -4.19 -7.36
CA ARG A 971 10.24 -4.66 -7.59
C ARG A 971 11.32 -3.61 -7.36
N GLN A 972 10.98 -2.33 -7.29
CA GLN A 972 11.86 -1.29 -6.76
C GLN A 972 11.95 -1.38 -5.23
N ASP A 973 10.81 -1.60 -4.54
CA ASP A 973 10.78 -1.70 -3.08
C ASP A 973 11.37 -3.03 -2.54
N ARG A 974 11.15 -4.17 -3.21
CA ARG A 974 11.70 -5.49 -2.81
C ARG A 974 11.97 -6.37 -4.05
N MET A 975 13.13 -7.02 -4.10
CA MET A 975 13.52 -7.86 -5.23
C MET A 975 12.50 -8.96 -5.56
N ASN A 976 12.33 -9.27 -6.86
CA ASN A 976 11.57 -10.43 -7.37
C ASN A 976 10.11 -10.57 -6.89
N MET A 977 9.46 -9.46 -6.50
CA MET A 977 8.03 -9.44 -6.17
C MET A 977 7.19 -9.94 -7.36
N ILE A 978 6.26 -10.87 -7.08
CA ILE A 978 5.63 -11.80 -8.05
C ILE A 978 6.72 -12.62 -8.76
N GLN A 979 6.88 -13.89 -8.39
CA GLN A 979 8.13 -14.63 -8.65
C GLN A 979 8.09 -15.48 -9.94
N THR A 980 6.91 -15.76 -10.49
CA THR A 980 6.75 -16.61 -11.68
C THR A 980 5.74 -16.02 -12.68
N VAL A 981 5.77 -16.50 -13.93
CA VAL A 981 4.86 -16.04 -15.01
C VAL A 981 3.41 -16.41 -14.69
N GLU A 982 3.22 -17.55 -14.04
CA GLU A 982 1.93 -18.09 -13.63
C GLU A 982 1.33 -17.20 -12.53
N GLN A 983 2.12 -16.84 -11.51
CA GLN A 983 1.73 -15.86 -10.48
C GLN A 983 1.40 -14.49 -11.05
N TYR A 984 2.08 -14.06 -12.13
CA TYR A 984 1.80 -12.82 -12.84
C TYR A 984 0.48 -12.90 -13.63
N ALA A 985 0.21 -14.02 -14.31
CA ALA A 985 -1.07 -14.29 -14.95
C ALA A 985 -2.23 -14.38 -13.93
N THR A 986 -1.98 -14.94 -12.74
CA THR A 986 -2.97 -14.96 -11.65
C THR A 986 -3.43 -13.56 -11.26
N VAL A 987 -2.56 -12.54 -11.27
CA VAL A 987 -2.97 -11.15 -10.96
C VAL A 987 -4.06 -10.67 -11.92
N TYR A 988 -3.97 -11.03 -13.22
CA TYR A 988 -5.05 -10.77 -14.17
C TYR A 988 -6.32 -11.55 -13.81
N ASP A 989 -6.21 -12.85 -13.49
CA ASP A 989 -7.36 -13.69 -13.15
C ASP A 989 -8.12 -13.19 -11.90
N VAL A 990 -7.41 -12.81 -10.84
CA VAL A 990 -8.03 -12.32 -9.58
C VAL A 990 -8.59 -10.92 -9.71
N LEU A 991 -8.01 -10.05 -10.55
CA LEU A 991 -8.61 -8.74 -10.84
C LEU A 991 -9.86 -8.89 -11.71
N VAL A 992 -9.84 -9.75 -12.75
CA VAL A 992 -11.05 -10.09 -13.51
C VAL A 992 -12.14 -10.63 -12.59
N GLU A 993 -11.81 -11.58 -11.72
CA GLU A 993 -12.74 -12.15 -10.74
C GLU A 993 -13.28 -11.08 -9.77
N ALA A 994 -12.40 -10.23 -9.20
CA ALA A 994 -12.80 -9.20 -8.24
C ALA A 994 -13.68 -8.09 -8.84
N PHE A 995 -13.46 -7.71 -10.11
CA PHE A 995 -14.24 -6.67 -10.80
C PHE A 995 -15.52 -7.18 -11.48
N THR A 996 -15.58 -8.43 -11.95
CA THR A 996 -16.74 -8.95 -12.71
C THR A 996 -17.78 -9.67 -11.85
N VAL A 997 -17.37 -10.16 -10.67
CA VAL A 997 -18.19 -11.01 -9.80
C VAL A 997 -18.58 -10.24 -8.53
N PRO A 998 -19.87 -10.16 -8.15
CA PRO A 998 -20.29 -9.41 -6.97
C PRO A 998 -19.72 -9.97 -5.66
N GLN A 999 -19.83 -9.19 -4.59
CA GLN A 999 -19.65 -9.67 -3.21
C GLN A 999 -21.01 -10.08 -2.65
N SER A 1000 -21.32 -11.37 -2.78
CA SER A 1000 -22.61 -12.00 -2.46
C SER A 1000 -22.65 -12.71 -1.09
N ALA A 1001 -21.49 -12.92 -0.45
CA ALA A 1001 -21.42 -13.55 0.87
C ALA A 1001 -21.98 -12.62 1.97
N ILE A 1002 -23.08 -13.05 2.60
CA ILE A 1002 -23.79 -12.35 3.68
C ILE A 1002 -23.54 -13.09 5.02
N PRO A 1003 -23.20 -12.38 6.13
CA PRO A 1003 -23.11 -12.99 7.45
C PRO A 1003 -24.44 -13.61 7.89
N ARG A 1004 -24.40 -14.80 8.51
CA ARG A 1004 -25.58 -15.57 8.93
C ARG A 1004 -26.57 -14.75 9.76
N GLN A 1005 -26.06 -13.95 10.70
CA GLN A 1005 -26.83 -13.02 11.55
C GLN A 1005 -27.57 -11.91 10.78
N ASP A 1006 -27.06 -11.49 9.62
CA ASP A 1006 -27.55 -10.33 8.87
C ASP A 1006 -28.46 -10.71 7.69
N PHE A 1007 -28.48 -11.99 7.31
CA PHE A 1007 -29.20 -12.52 6.14
C PHE A 1007 -30.70 -12.17 6.13
N LEU A 1008 -31.39 -12.33 7.26
CA LEU A 1008 -32.82 -12.01 7.37
C LEU A 1008 -33.12 -10.51 7.22
N ASN A 1009 -32.14 -9.65 7.48
CA ASN A 1009 -32.28 -8.18 7.40
C ASN A 1009 -31.90 -7.60 6.02
N ILE A 1010 -31.14 -8.36 5.21
CA ILE A 1010 -30.58 -7.91 3.91
C ILE A 1010 -31.42 -8.41 2.71
N LEU A 1011 -32.36 -9.34 2.93
CA LEU A 1011 -33.13 -10.00 1.88
C LEU A 1011 -34.15 -9.07 1.18
N ASP A 1012 -33.78 -8.60 -0.02
CA ASP A 1012 -34.63 -7.86 -0.98
C ASP A 1012 -34.80 -8.70 -2.25
N SER A 1013 -36.01 -8.80 -2.83
CA SER A 1013 -36.22 -9.52 -4.09
C SER A 1013 -35.41 -8.91 -5.25
N ARG A 1014 -35.15 -7.59 -5.21
CA ARG A 1014 -34.28 -6.90 -6.17
C ARG A 1014 -32.80 -7.28 -6.04
N LEU A 1015 -32.36 -7.80 -4.90
CA LEU A 1015 -31.02 -8.37 -4.76
C LEU A 1015 -30.97 -9.72 -5.52
N ILE A 1016 -31.96 -10.58 -5.26
CA ILE A 1016 -32.06 -11.92 -5.85
C ILE A 1016 -32.16 -11.85 -7.38
N GLU A 1017 -33.01 -10.96 -7.92
CA GLU A 1017 -33.16 -10.72 -9.36
C GLU A 1017 -31.84 -10.27 -10.02
N ARG A 1018 -31.14 -9.31 -9.41
CA ARG A 1018 -29.84 -8.81 -9.91
C ARG A 1018 -28.75 -9.87 -9.88
N GLU A 1019 -28.70 -10.66 -8.81
CA GLU A 1019 -27.77 -11.79 -8.71
C GLU A 1019 -28.09 -12.86 -9.74
N TYR A 1020 -29.36 -13.21 -9.93
CA TYR A 1020 -29.76 -14.20 -10.92
C TYR A 1020 -29.40 -13.77 -12.35
N GLN A 1021 -29.64 -12.50 -12.71
CA GLN A 1021 -29.18 -11.96 -13.99
C GLN A 1021 -27.65 -12.03 -14.10
N LYS A 1022 -26.92 -11.62 -13.06
CA LYS A 1022 -25.44 -11.67 -13.05
C LYS A 1022 -24.90 -13.11 -13.11
N LEU A 1023 -25.65 -14.09 -12.61
CA LEU A 1023 -25.35 -15.50 -12.71
C LEU A 1023 -25.50 -16.00 -14.16
N GLN A 1024 -26.57 -15.59 -14.87
CA GLN A 1024 -26.70 -15.89 -16.30
C GLN A 1024 -25.62 -15.17 -17.15
N ASP A 1025 -25.25 -13.92 -16.84
CA ASP A 1025 -24.14 -13.19 -17.50
C ASP A 1025 -22.79 -13.93 -17.39
N LEU A 1026 -22.57 -14.65 -16.30
CA LEU A 1026 -21.31 -15.33 -15.96
C LEU A 1026 -21.34 -16.84 -16.29
N LYS A 1027 -22.44 -17.33 -16.85
CA LYS A 1027 -22.68 -18.73 -17.22
C LYS A 1027 -21.76 -19.14 -18.38
N PRO A 1028 -21.04 -20.27 -18.29
CA PRO A 1028 -20.03 -20.61 -19.29
C PRO A 1028 -20.66 -20.98 -20.63
N THR A 1029 -20.16 -20.37 -21.70
CA THR A 1029 -20.40 -20.81 -23.08
C THR A 1029 -19.61 -22.09 -23.35
N ILE A 1030 -20.22 -23.25 -23.12
CA ILE A 1030 -19.56 -24.54 -23.37
C ILE A 1030 -19.44 -24.79 -24.88
N GLU A 1031 -18.24 -25.11 -25.35
CA GLU A 1031 -17.99 -25.45 -26.75
C GLU A 1031 -18.50 -26.88 -27.09
N VAL A 1032 -18.86 -27.10 -28.36
CA VAL A 1032 -19.47 -28.37 -28.83
C VAL A 1032 -18.57 -29.59 -28.59
N ASN A 1033 -17.26 -29.34 -28.47
CA ASN A 1033 -16.16 -30.28 -28.24
C ASN A 1033 -15.97 -30.72 -26.77
N GLU A 1034 -16.64 -30.13 -25.78
CA GLU A 1034 -16.51 -30.52 -24.36
C GLU A 1034 -17.54 -31.58 -23.91
N PHE A 1035 -18.25 -32.20 -24.86
CA PHE A 1035 -19.30 -33.20 -24.61
C PHE A 1035 -19.06 -34.50 -25.44
N GLN A 1036 -17.82 -34.82 -25.78
CA GLN A 1036 -17.50 -35.93 -26.68
C GLN A 1036 -17.81 -37.29 -26.07
N ALA A 1037 -17.56 -37.50 -24.77
CA ALA A 1037 -17.85 -38.81 -24.16
C ALA A 1037 -19.35 -39.13 -24.20
N GLY A 1038 -20.21 -38.15 -23.89
CA GLY A 1038 -21.67 -38.33 -23.93
C GLY A 1038 -22.26 -38.48 -25.34
N LYS A 1039 -21.57 -37.99 -26.37
CA LYS A 1039 -21.99 -38.05 -27.78
C LYS A 1039 -21.49 -39.30 -28.54
N ARG A 1040 -20.63 -40.13 -27.95
CA ARG A 1040 -20.18 -41.37 -28.61
C ARG A 1040 -21.37 -42.30 -28.88
N LYS A 1041 -21.34 -43.05 -29.99
CA LYS A 1041 -22.46 -43.86 -30.48
C LYS A 1041 -22.95 -44.88 -29.44
N GLU A 1042 -22.03 -45.45 -28.67
CA GLU A 1042 -22.25 -46.39 -27.57
C GLU A 1042 -22.80 -45.73 -26.29
N ASN A 1043 -22.72 -44.41 -26.16
CA ASN A 1043 -23.14 -43.64 -24.98
C ASN A 1043 -24.43 -42.84 -25.20
N VAL A 1044 -24.86 -42.61 -26.45
CA VAL A 1044 -26.14 -41.94 -26.76
C VAL A 1044 -27.31 -42.58 -26.01
N SER A 1045 -27.37 -43.92 -25.97
CA SER A 1045 -28.41 -44.69 -25.27
C SER A 1045 -28.27 -44.74 -23.75
N LYS A 1046 -27.23 -44.12 -23.17
CA LYS A 1046 -27.05 -43.94 -21.73
C LYS A 1046 -27.56 -42.59 -21.21
N ASN A 1047 -27.98 -41.69 -22.10
CA ASN A 1047 -28.50 -40.36 -21.75
C ASN A 1047 -30.03 -40.36 -21.81
N ALA A 1048 -30.72 -40.02 -20.70
CA ALA A 1048 -32.18 -39.88 -20.68
C ALA A 1048 -32.65 -38.66 -21.49
N ILE A 1049 -31.87 -37.56 -21.46
CA ILE A 1049 -32.15 -36.34 -22.21
C ILE A 1049 -30.90 -35.95 -23.00
N GLN A 1050 -30.96 -36.04 -24.32
CA GLN A 1050 -29.80 -35.87 -25.23
C GLN A 1050 -29.18 -34.46 -25.18
N ASN A 1051 -29.93 -33.46 -24.72
CA ASN A 1051 -29.47 -32.07 -24.56
C ASN A 1051 -28.88 -31.76 -23.17
N ILE A 1052 -28.86 -32.73 -22.25
CA ILE A 1052 -28.32 -32.57 -20.89
C ILE A 1052 -27.23 -33.62 -20.69
N LEU A 1053 -26.03 -33.29 -21.16
CA LEU A 1053 -24.82 -34.12 -21.09
C LEU A 1053 -23.87 -33.58 -20.02
N PRO A 1054 -23.02 -34.41 -19.40
CA PRO A 1054 -21.95 -33.94 -18.54
C PRO A 1054 -20.81 -33.37 -19.39
N ASN A 1055 -20.20 -32.27 -18.95
CA ASN A 1055 -18.97 -31.76 -19.57
C ASN A 1055 -17.81 -32.74 -19.27
N ASP A 1056 -17.02 -33.08 -20.28
CA ASP A 1056 -15.96 -34.10 -20.20
C ASP A 1056 -14.87 -33.74 -19.16
N ASN A 1057 -14.67 -32.45 -18.85
CA ASN A 1057 -13.75 -31.98 -17.81
C ASN A 1057 -14.25 -32.28 -16.37
N TYR A 1058 -15.54 -32.56 -16.19
CA TYR A 1058 -16.19 -32.67 -14.87
C TYR A 1058 -16.97 -33.97 -14.66
N ARG A 1059 -17.01 -34.87 -15.64
CA ARG A 1059 -17.64 -36.18 -15.49
C ARG A 1059 -16.80 -37.11 -14.58
N PRO A 1060 -17.42 -38.05 -13.85
CA PRO A 1060 -16.70 -39.18 -13.28
C PRO A 1060 -16.26 -40.15 -14.40
N TYR A 1061 -15.25 -40.94 -14.09
CA TYR A 1061 -14.78 -42.06 -14.90
C TYR A 1061 -15.08 -43.34 -14.14
N LEU A 1062 -15.72 -44.31 -14.80
CA LEU A 1062 -15.98 -45.62 -14.20
C LEU A 1062 -14.78 -46.53 -14.39
N MET A 1063 -14.44 -47.28 -13.35
CA MET A 1063 -13.33 -48.24 -13.30
C MET A 1063 -13.82 -49.68 -13.05
N SER A 1064 -14.99 -49.85 -12.42
CA SER A 1064 -15.61 -51.16 -12.11
C SER A 1064 -16.84 -51.49 -12.99
N TYR A 1065 -16.92 -50.93 -14.19
CA TYR A 1065 -18.04 -51.13 -15.12
C TYR A 1065 -18.19 -52.58 -15.62
N GLY A 1066 -19.43 -52.94 -15.99
CA GLY A 1066 -19.79 -54.28 -16.48
C GLY A 1066 -19.23 -54.60 -17.87
N ARG A 1067 -19.26 -55.88 -18.27
CA ARG A 1067 -18.85 -56.34 -19.62
C ARG A 1067 -19.73 -55.75 -20.73
N SER A 1068 -20.94 -55.37 -20.37
CA SER A 1068 -21.95 -54.71 -21.19
C SER A 1068 -21.76 -53.18 -21.30
N SER A 1069 -20.71 -52.62 -20.67
CA SER A 1069 -20.56 -51.18 -20.43
C SER A 1069 -19.11 -50.67 -20.62
N ASN A 1070 -18.87 -49.41 -20.25
CA ASN A 1070 -17.63 -48.65 -20.45
C ASN A 1070 -17.44 -47.58 -19.34
N ASP A 1071 -16.45 -46.70 -19.52
CA ASP A 1071 -16.02 -45.70 -18.55
C ASP A 1071 -16.98 -44.49 -18.35
N TYR A 1072 -18.17 -44.51 -18.96
CA TYR A 1072 -19.09 -43.37 -19.02
C TYR A 1072 -20.45 -43.62 -18.34
N ILE A 1073 -20.88 -42.60 -17.59
CA ILE A 1073 -22.24 -42.37 -17.07
C ILE A 1073 -22.59 -40.88 -17.21
N ASN A 1074 -23.88 -40.54 -17.41
CA ASN A 1074 -24.34 -39.15 -17.44
C ASN A 1074 -24.42 -38.56 -16.01
N ALA A 1075 -23.24 -38.24 -15.46
CA ALA A 1075 -23.08 -37.65 -14.14
C ALA A 1075 -21.99 -36.57 -14.12
N VAL A 1076 -22.03 -35.67 -13.13
CA VAL A 1076 -21.01 -34.62 -12.91
C VAL A 1076 -20.50 -34.66 -11.47
N LYS A 1077 -19.20 -34.40 -11.30
CA LYS A 1077 -18.51 -34.35 -10.01
C LYS A 1077 -18.41 -32.91 -9.48
N ILE A 1078 -19.09 -32.63 -8.39
CA ILE A 1078 -19.10 -31.34 -7.70
C ILE A 1078 -18.31 -31.50 -6.38
N PRO A 1079 -17.13 -30.89 -6.24
CA PRO A 1079 -16.40 -30.92 -4.97
C PRO A 1079 -17.09 -29.98 -3.98
N SER A 1080 -17.31 -30.47 -2.75
CA SER A 1080 -17.84 -29.65 -1.66
C SER A 1080 -16.79 -28.65 -1.15
N PHE A 1081 -17.06 -27.95 -0.05
CA PHE A 1081 -16.08 -27.12 0.65
C PHE A 1081 -15.27 -27.93 1.67
N ILE A 1082 -15.83 -29.01 2.21
CA ILE A 1082 -15.12 -30.00 3.03
C ILE A 1082 -14.10 -30.77 2.17
N GLU A 1083 -12.85 -30.87 2.65
CA GLU A 1083 -11.76 -31.51 1.91
C GLU A 1083 -11.92 -33.04 1.92
N GLY A 1084 -12.13 -33.63 0.73
CA GLY A 1084 -12.37 -35.07 0.55
C GLY A 1084 -13.81 -35.42 0.15
N ARG A 1085 -14.81 -34.65 0.61
CA ARG A 1085 -16.23 -34.84 0.31
C ARG A 1085 -16.57 -34.36 -1.11
N ASN A 1086 -17.24 -35.23 -1.88
CA ASN A 1086 -17.69 -34.94 -3.24
C ASN A 1086 -19.18 -35.26 -3.40
N VAL A 1087 -19.88 -34.41 -4.15
CA VAL A 1087 -21.28 -34.58 -4.55
C VAL A 1087 -21.31 -34.98 -6.02
N PHE A 1088 -21.77 -36.20 -6.30
CA PHE A 1088 -21.95 -36.71 -7.66
C PHE A 1088 -23.40 -36.59 -8.06
N VAL A 1089 -23.70 -35.80 -9.10
CA VAL A 1089 -25.07 -35.60 -9.58
C VAL A 1089 -25.27 -36.38 -10.86
N THR A 1090 -26.29 -37.24 -10.89
CA THR A 1090 -26.63 -38.10 -12.03
C THR A 1090 -28.12 -38.01 -12.36
N GLN A 1091 -28.45 -38.28 -13.62
CA GLN A 1091 -29.84 -38.62 -13.98
C GLN A 1091 -30.30 -39.90 -13.27
N TYR A 1092 -31.62 -40.09 -13.19
CA TYR A 1092 -32.22 -41.38 -12.83
C TYR A 1092 -31.69 -42.45 -13.80
N PRO A 1093 -31.27 -43.63 -13.29
CA PRO A 1093 -30.68 -44.65 -14.14
C PRO A 1093 -31.71 -45.15 -15.16
N LEU A 1094 -31.26 -45.36 -16.39
CA LEU A 1094 -31.96 -46.18 -17.39
C LEU A 1094 -31.64 -47.66 -17.14
N GLN A 1095 -32.48 -48.57 -17.64
CA GLN A 1095 -32.33 -50.03 -17.46
C GLN A 1095 -30.94 -50.57 -17.84
N ASN A 1096 -30.31 -50.01 -18.88
CA ASN A 1096 -28.95 -50.31 -19.36
C ASN A 1096 -27.82 -49.62 -18.58
N THR A 1097 -28.13 -48.82 -17.56
CA THR A 1097 -27.17 -48.01 -16.77
C THR A 1097 -27.26 -48.24 -15.26
N ILE A 1098 -28.14 -49.13 -14.78
CA ILE A 1098 -28.21 -49.48 -13.34
C ILE A 1098 -26.84 -49.99 -12.85
N GLY A 1099 -26.13 -50.80 -13.65
CA GLY A 1099 -24.77 -51.24 -13.36
C GLY A 1099 -23.74 -50.11 -13.27
N ASP A 1100 -23.91 -49.07 -14.09
CA ASP A 1100 -23.01 -47.91 -14.15
C ASP A 1100 -23.18 -47.02 -12.90
N LEU A 1101 -24.41 -46.87 -12.40
CA LEU A 1101 -24.71 -46.19 -11.14
C LEU A 1101 -24.03 -46.89 -9.96
N TRP A 1102 -24.12 -48.23 -9.89
CA TRP A 1102 -23.45 -49.00 -8.84
C TRP A 1102 -21.92 -48.98 -8.96
N SER A 1103 -21.39 -48.87 -10.18
CA SER A 1103 -19.96 -48.64 -10.42
C SER A 1103 -19.52 -47.26 -9.93
N LEU A 1104 -20.27 -46.19 -10.27
CA LEU A 1104 -20.02 -44.81 -9.83
C LEU A 1104 -19.90 -44.72 -8.30
N ILE A 1105 -20.85 -45.35 -7.60
CA ILE A 1105 -20.93 -45.41 -6.14
C ILE A 1105 -19.71 -46.14 -5.56
N TYR A 1106 -19.35 -47.30 -6.12
CA TYR A 1106 -18.26 -48.13 -5.63
C TYR A 1106 -16.87 -47.51 -5.86
N ASP A 1107 -16.65 -46.94 -7.06
CA ASP A 1107 -15.37 -46.38 -7.49
C ASP A 1107 -15.01 -45.07 -6.77
N ASN A 1108 -16.01 -44.36 -6.25
CA ASN A 1108 -15.85 -43.07 -5.56
C ASN A 1108 -16.19 -43.13 -4.06
N ASP A 1109 -16.29 -44.35 -3.50
CA ASP A 1109 -16.71 -44.67 -2.12
C ASP A 1109 -17.89 -43.84 -1.61
N CYS A 1110 -18.93 -43.70 -2.44
CA CYS A 1110 -20.14 -43.01 -2.05
C CYS A 1110 -20.94 -43.89 -1.09
N ARG A 1111 -21.20 -43.40 0.12
CA ARG A 1111 -21.89 -44.14 1.18
C ARG A 1111 -23.31 -43.63 1.45
N THR A 1112 -23.65 -42.46 0.92
CA THR A 1112 -25.02 -41.94 0.91
C THR A 1112 -25.51 -41.69 -0.53
N MET A 1113 -26.74 -42.12 -0.80
CA MET A 1113 -27.50 -41.87 -2.03
C MET A 1113 -28.74 -41.04 -1.68
N VAL A 1114 -29.07 -40.06 -2.51
CA VAL A 1114 -30.26 -39.20 -2.39
C VAL A 1114 -31.06 -39.28 -3.68
N ILE A 1115 -32.32 -39.70 -3.61
CA ILE A 1115 -33.25 -39.78 -4.73
C ILE A 1115 -34.34 -38.73 -4.53
N LEU A 1116 -34.51 -37.81 -5.49
CA LEU A 1116 -35.45 -36.69 -5.43
C LEU A 1116 -36.72 -36.91 -6.28
N GLU A 1117 -37.00 -38.18 -6.58
CA GLU A 1117 -38.10 -38.68 -7.40
C GLU A 1117 -38.73 -39.87 -6.67
N LYS A 1118 -39.95 -40.24 -7.06
CA LYS A 1118 -40.51 -41.53 -6.65
C LYS A 1118 -39.73 -42.67 -7.31
N LEU A 1119 -39.67 -43.83 -6.65
CA LEU A 1119 -39.04 -45.02 -7.23
C LEU A 1119 -39.89 -45.54 -8.40
N ASP A 1120 -39.29 -45.59 -9.58
CA ASP A 1120 -39.84 -46.25 -10.76
C ASP A 1120 -39.95 -47.77 -10.50
N GLU A 1121 -41.12 -48.34 -10.80
CA GLU A 1121 -41.39 -49.77 -10.64
C GLU A 1121 -40.74 -50.64 -11.72
N ASP A 1122 -40.61 -50.11 -12.94
CA ASP A 1122 -40.04 -50.80 -14.12
C ASP A 1122 -38.51 -50.74 -14.16
N VAL A 1123 -37.93 -49.75 -13.47
CA VAL A 1123 -36.47 -49.53 -13.37
C VAL A 1123 -36.01 -49.56 -11.90
N PRO A 1124 -35.97 -50.76 -11.28
CA PRO A 1124 -35.80 -50.91 -9.84
C PRO A 1124 -34.34 -50.68 -9.39
N VAL A 1125 -34.08 -49.50 -8.81
CA VAL A 1125 -32.72 -49.08 -8.40
C VAL A 1125 -32.23 -49.80 -7.14
N ILE A 1126 -33.13 -50.05 -6.17
CA ILE A 1126 -32.84 -50.67 -4.87
C ILE A 1126 -33.81 -51.83 -4.58
N PRO A 1127 -33.40 -52.91 -3.88
CA PRO A 1127 -34.27 -54.04 -3.57
C PRO A 1127 -35.48 -53.62 -2.74
N ARG A 1128 -36.69 -54.08 -3.10
CA ARG A 1128 -37.92 -53.71 -2.39
C ARG A 1128 -37.94 -54.30 -0.99
N ASP A 1129 -37.69 -55.60 -0.85
CA ASP A 1129 -37.71 -56.34 0.42
C ASP A 1129 -36.30 -56.79 0.86
N THR A 1130 -36.15 -57.20 2.13
CA THR A 1130 -34.90 -57.76 2.68
C THR A 1130 -34.45 -59.05 1.99
N ASP A 1131 -35.43 -59.80 1.48
CA ASP A 1131 -35.21 -61.12 0.89
C ASP A 1131 -34.85 -61.02 -0.60
N GLN A 1132 -35.15 -59.86 -1.22
CA GLN A 1132 -34.76 -59.54 -2.58
C GLN A 1132 -33.28 -59.13 -2.64
N ARG A 1133 -32.57 -59.65 -3.65
CA ARG A 1133 -31.19 -59.25 -3.96
C ARG A 1133 -31.07 -58.93 -5.45
N PHE A 1134 -30.59 -57.74 -5.76
CA PHE A 1134 -30.28 -57.36 -7.13
C PHE A 1134 -28.83 -57.73 -7.45
N SER A 1135 -28.58 -58.14 -8.69
CA SER A 1135 -27.29 -58.63 -9.16
C SER A 1135 -27.09 -58.17 -10.59
N ASN A 1136 -26.15 -57.25 -10.81
CA ASN A 1136 -25.72 -56.81 -12.15
C ASN A 1136 -24.43 -57.55 -12.54
N ASP A 1137 -23.68 -57.12 -13.56
CA ASP A 1137 -22.44 -57.79 -13.99
C ASP A 1137 -21.45 -58.01 -12.83
N ASN A 1138 -21.13 -56.96 -12.06
CA ASN A 1138 -20.03 -56.95 -11.08
C ASN A 1138 -20.48 -56.86 -9.62
N PHE A 1139 -21.73 -56.48 -9.34
CA PHE A 1139 -22.22 -56.17 -7.99
C PHE A 1139 -23.43 -57.02 -7.58
N ILE A 1140 -23.56 -57.21 -6.26
CA ILE A 1140 -24.74 -57.74 -5.57
C ILE A 1140 -25.19 -56.68 -4.56
N ILE A 1141 -26.49 -56.42 -4.52
CA ILE A 1141 -27.13 -55.38 -3.70
C ILE A 1141 -28.25 -56.02 -2.88
N SER A 1142 -28.29 -55.78 -1.57
CA SER A 1142 -29.31 -56.32 -0.65
C SER A 1142 -29.84 -55.26 0.31
N ARG A 1143 -31.12 -55.33 0.69
CA ARG A 1143 -31.72 -54.42 1.68
C ARG A 1143 -31.48 -54.96 3.09
N ASN A 1144 -30.97 -54.12 3.99
CA ASN A 1144 -30.48 -54.53 5.31
C ASN A 1144 -31.49 -54.31 6.46
N SER A 1145 -32.61 -53.60 6.22
CA SER A 1145 -33.61 -53.32 7.26
C SER A 1145 -35.04 -53.25 6.72
N SER A 1146 -35.95 -53.87 7.48
CA SER A 1146 -37.41 -53.78 7.31
C SER A 1146 -38.03 -52.52 7.91
N ASN A 1147 -37.35 -51.83 8.85
CA ASN A 1147 -37.83 -50.56 9.39
C ASN A 1147 -37.94 -49.51 8.28
N VAL A 1148 -39.18 -49.09 7.99
CA VAL A 1148 -39.51 -48.00 7.07
C VAL A 1148 -39.75 -46.73 7.89
N LEU A 1149 -38.74 -45.87 7.97
CA LEU A 1149 -39.01 -44.45 7.78
C LEU A 1149 -39.15 -44.27 6.26
N GLN A 1150 -40.23 -43.66 5.79
CA GLN A 1150 -40.61 -43.70 4.36
C GLN A 1150 -39.50 -43.16 3.43
N ASP A 1151 -38.67 -42.27 3.96
CA ASP A 1151 -37.68 -41.51 3.22
C ASP A 1151 -36.23 -41.94 3.49
N LYS A 1152 -35.99 -43.05 4.23
CA LYS A 1152 -34.63 -43.54 4.56
C LYS A 1152 -34.53 -45.07 4.62
N VAL A 1153 -33.67 -45.66 3.78
CA VAL A 1153 -33.44 -47.11 3.62
C VAL A 1153 -31.95 -47.44 3.81
N LYS A 1154 -31.63 -48.61 4.41
CA LYS A 1154 -30.25 -49.14 4.48
C LYS A 1154 -30.04 -50.32 3.52
N VAL A 1155 -28.93 -50.28 2.80
CA VAL A 1155 -28.56 -51.22 1.72
C VAL A 1155 -27.12 -51.71 1.94
N SER A 1156 -26.81 -52.94 1.55
CA SER A 1156 -25.44 -53.47 1.40
C SER A 1156 -25.07 -53.52 -0.08
N LEU A 1157 -23.86 -53.06 -0.42
CA LEU A 1157 -23.24 -53.19 -1.74
C LEU A 1157 -22.01 -54.12 -1.66
N ARG A 1158 -22.02 -55.22 -2.42
CA ARG A 1158 -20.90 -56.18 -2.49
C ARG A 1158 -20.43 -56.35 -3.93
N HIS A 1159 -19.16 -56.05 -4.19
CA HIS A 1159 -18.52 -56.40 -5.46
C HIS A 1159 -18.25 -57.92 -5.50
N LYS A 1160 -18.70 -58.65 -6.53
CA LYS A 1160 -18.71 -60.12 -6.59
C LYS A 1160 -17.35 -60.78 -6.34
N ASN A 1161 -16.27 -60.15 -6.78
CA ASN A 1161 -14.89 -60.66 -6.59
C ASN A 1161 -14.31 -60.36 -5.20
N LYS A 1162 -15.08 -59.78 -4.26
CA LYS A 1162 -14.67 -59.45 -2.90
C LYS A 1162 -15.69 -59.99 -1.88
N LYS A 1163 -15.22 -60.24 -0.65
CA LYS A 1163 -16.06 -60.66 0.49
C LYS A 1163 -16.60 -59.49 1.32
N GLU A 1164 -16.05 -58.29 1.12
CA GLU A 1164 -16.42 -57.05 1.79
C GLU A 1164 -17.80 -56.56 1.32
N GLU A 1165 -18.72 -56.30 2.25
CA GLU A 1165 -19.96 -55.58 1.99
C GLU A 1165 -19.84 -54.15 2.52
N ARG A 1166 -20.15 -53.17 1.69
CA ARG A 1166 -20.18 -51.76 2.09
C ARG A 1166 -21.61 -51.35 2.43
N PRO A 1167 -21.87 -50.77 3.61
CA PRO A 1167 -23.18 -50.19 3.91
C PRO A 1167 -23.39 -48.91 3.08
N LEU A 1168 -24.60 -48.74 2.58
CA LEU A 1168 -25.09 -47.54 1.90
C LEU A 1168 -26.37 -47.06 2.59
N THR A 1169 -26.48 -45.76 2.88
CA THR A 1169 -27.73 -45.12 3.27
C THR A 1169 -28.38 -44.51 2.04
N VAL A 1170 -29.65 -44.84 1.79
CA VAL A 1170 -30.44 -44.26 0.68
C VAL A 1170 -31.54 -43.39 1.28
N PHE A 1171 -31.58 -42.13 0.86
CA PHE A 1171 -32.69 -41.21 1.15
C PHE A 1171 -33.56 -41.04 -0.08
N ILE A 1172 -34.87 -40.92 0.12
CA ILE A 1172 -35.87 -40.83 -0.96
C ILE A 1172 -36.85 -39.72 -0.60
N TYR A 1173 -36.94 -38.66 -1.41
CA TYR A 1173 -37.87 -37.54 -1.16
C TYR A 1173 -39.16 -37.71 -1.97
N ASN A 1174 -40.12 -38.40 -1.38
CA ASN A 1174 -41.35 -38.86 -2.06
C ASN A 1174 -42.38 -37.74 -2.37
N GLU A 1175 -42.24 -36.56 -1.74
CA GLU A 1175 -43.21 -35.46 -1.82
C GLU A 1175 -43.10 -34.59 -3.09
N TRP A 1176 -42.03 -34.74 -3.89
CA TRP A 1176 -41.81 -33.90 -5.07
C TRP A 1176 -42.42 -34.55 -6.33
N GLU A 1177 -43.52 -34.00 -6.83
CA GLU A 1177 -44.17 -34.46 -8.06
C GLU A 1177 -43.24 -34.47 -9.28
N ASP A 1178 -43.42 -35.45 -10.15
CA ASP A 1178 -42.48 -35.83 -11.22
C ASP A 1178 -42.50 -34.87 -12.44
N ASN A 1179 -43.46 -33.94 -12.45
CA ASN A 1179 -43.64 -32.87 -13.44
C ASN A 1179 -43.37 -31.46 -12.87
N ASN A 1180 -43.20 -31.30 -11.54
CA ASN A 1180 -43.04 -29.99 -10.91
C ASN A 1180 -41.55 -29.62 -10.83
N THR A 1181 -41.17 -28.46 -11.36
CA THR A 1181 -39.79 -27.91 -11.29
C THR A 1181 -39.40 -27.41 -9.90
N MET A 1182 -40.37 -27.31 -9.00
CA MET A 1182 -40.27 -26.76 -7.64
C MET A 1182 -40.76 -27.78 -6.60
N PRO A 1183 -40.17 -27.84 -5.38
CA PRO A 1183 -40.70 -28.67 -4.29
C PRO A 1183 -42.10 -28.22 -3.86
N ASN A 1184 -42.95 -29.17 -3.47
CA ASN A 1184 -44.31 -28.90 -3.02
C ASN A 1184 -44.37 -28.16 -1.66
N SER A 1185 -43.29 -28.18 -0.87
CA SER A 1185 -43.17 -27.43 0.39
C SER A 1185 -41.71 -27.06 0.64
N THR A 1186 -41.47 -25.81 1.06
CA THR A 1186 -40.14 -25.34 1.48
C THR A 1186 -39.68 -26.05 2.73
N LYS A 1187 -40.59 -26.26 3.68
CA LYS A 1187 -40.25 -26.80 5.00
C LYS A 1187 -39.81 -28.26 4.94
N THR A 1188 -40.57 -29.14 4.29
CA THR A 1188 -40.23 -30.57 4.24
C THR A 1188 -38.97 -30.84 3.40
N MET A 1189 -38.66 -29.97 2.44
CA MET A 1189 -37.37 -29.95 1.75
C MET A 1189 -36.21 -29.58 2.70
N VAL A 1190 -36.39 -28.56 3.57
CA VAL A 1190 -35.39 -28.21 4.60
C VAL A 1190 -35.23 -29.36 5.61
N ASP A 1191 -36.32 -29.85 6.20
CA ASP A 1191 -36.33 -30.97 7.16
C ASP A 1191 -35.59 -32.21 6.57
N PHE A 1192 -35.78 -32.49 5.27
CA PHE A 1192 -35.11 -33.56 4.53
C PHE A 1192 -33.60 -33.30 4.34
N ILE A 1193 -33.22 -32.10 3.91
CA ILE A 1193 -31.81 -31.71 3.71
C ILE A 1193 -31.03 -31.76 5.03
N GLU A 1194 -31.59 -31.25 6.13
CA GLU A 1194 -30.96 -31.32 7.45
C GLU A 1194 -30.72 -32.78 7.90
N ASN A 1195 -31.66 -33.69 7.64
CA ASN A 1195 -31.51 -35.12 7.96
C ASN A 1195 -30.43 -35.82 7.11
N VAL A 1196 -30.26 -35.43 5.84
CA VAL A 1196 -29.15 -35.91 4.99
C VAL A 1196 -27.83 -35.31 5.45
N ALA A 1197 -27.76 -34.00 5.67
CA ALA A 1197 -26.56 -33.29 6.10
C ALA A 1197 -26.02 -33.84 7.43
N ARG A 1198 -26.89 -33.97 8.44
CA ARG A 1198 -26.57 -34.57 9.74
C ARG A 1198 -26.03 -35.99 9.62
N THR A 1199 -26.53 -36.78 8.67
CA THR A 1199 -26.06 -38.17 8.45
C THR A 1199 -24.72 -38.23 7.70
N THR A 1200 -24.40 -37.24 6.87
CA THR A 1200 -23.24 -37.29 5.94
C THR A 1200 -22.02 -36.50 6.42
N ARG A 1201 -22.17 -35.72 7.49
CA ARG A 1201 -21.08 -34.95 8.13
C ARG A 1201 -20.25 -35.73 9.13
N GLU A 1202 -20.84 -36.67 9.86
CA GLU A 1202 -20.14 -37.45 10.89
C GLU A 1202 -18.93 -38.24 10.32
N ASP A 1203 -19.03 -38.68 9.06
CA ASP A 1203 -18.02 -39.48 8.34
C ASP A 1203 -17.39 -38.74 7.11
N ASN A 1204 -17.70 -37.45 6.87
CA ASN A 1204 -17.27 -36.67 5.69
C ASN A 1204 -17.55 -37.36 4.32
N GLU A 1205 -18.68 -38.06 4.22
CA GLU A 1205 -18.93 -39.00 3.13
C GLU A 1205 -19.18 -38.32 1.77
N SER A 1206 -18.70 -38.93 0.68
CA SER A 1206 -19.15 -38.56 -0.66
C SER A 1206 -20.55 -39.08 -0.94
N ILE A 1207 -21.36 -38.29 -1.65
CA ILE A 1207 -22.78 -38.55 -1.87
C ILE A 1207 -23.13 -38.62 -3.35
N VAL A 1208 -24.09 -39.47 -3.71
CA VAL A 1208 -24.75 -39.50 -5.03
C VAL A 1208 -26.12 -38.85 -4.91
N VAL A 1209 -26.44 -37.92 -5.81
CA VAL A 1209 -27.75 -37.24 -5.89
C VAL A 1209 -28.39 -37.53 -7.24
N ILE A 1210 -29.64 -37.98 -7.22
CA ILE A 1210 -30.37 -38.52 -8.37
C ILE A 1210 -31.69 -37.75 -8.54
N CYS A 1211 -31.94 -37.27 -9.76
CA CYS A 1211 -33.28 -36.90 -10.22
C CYS A 1211 -33.44 -37.21 -11.71
N ARG A 1212 -34.65 -37.13 -12.26
CA ARG A 1212 -35.04 -37.60 -13.61
C ARG A 1212 -34.09 -37.16 -14.72
N ASP A 1213 -33.64 -35.90 -14.70
CA ASP A 1213 -32.71 -35.29 -15.67
C ASP A 1213 -31.30 -35.06 -15.11
N GLY A 1214 -31.07 -35.39 -13.84
CA GLY A 1214 -29.84 -35.09 -13.11
C GLY A 1214 -29.58 -33.60 -12.99
N CYS A 1215 -30.63 -32.76 -13.00
CA CYS A 1215 -30.48 -31.32 -13.07
C CYS A 1215 -31.57 -30.52 -12.35
N THR A 1216 -32.83 -30.66 -12.74
CA THR A 1216 -33.92 -29.77 -12.29
C THR A 1216 -34.12 -29.83 -10.78
N LYS A 1217 -34.28 -31.04 -10.21
CA LYS A 1217 -34.47 -31.21 -8.77
C LYS A 1217 -33.14 -31.19 -8.01
N SER A 1218 -32.12 -31.86 -8.55
CA SER A 1218 -30.78 -31.92 -7.95
C SER A 1218 -30.08 -30.56 -7.84
N GLY A 1219 -30.36 -29.61 -8.73
CA GLY A 1219 -29.77 -28.27 -8.68
C GLY A 1219 -30.15 -27.51 -7.41
N ILE A 1220 -31.42 -27.61 -7.00
CA ILE A 1220 -31.91 -27.01 -5.74
C ILE A 1220 -31.29 -27.74 -4.54
N PHE A 1221 -31.39 -29.07 -4.49
CA PHE A 1221 -30.86 -29.87 -3.37
C PHE A 1221 -29.35 -29.64 -3.14
N VAL A 1222 -28.54 -29.71 -4.19
CA VAL A 1222 -27.08 -29.56 -4.08
C VAL A 1222 -26.67 -28.12 -3.78
N THR A 1223 -27.44 -27.13 -4.23
CA THR A 1223 -27.22 -25.74 -3.80
C THR A 1223 -27.45 -25.60 -2.30
N LEU A 1224 -28.51 -26.21 -1.77
CA LEU A 1224 -28.83 -26.11 -0.35
C LEU A 1224 -27.88 -26.93 0.54
N ASP A 1225 -27.50 -28.16 0.16
CA ASP A 1225 -26.48 -28.96 0.88
C ASP A 1225 -25.14 -28.19 1.00
N LEU A 1226 -24.68 -27.60 -0.10
CA LEU A 1226 -23.43 -26.83 -0.13
C LEU A 1226 -23.53 -25.46 0.56
N VAL A 1227 -24.70 -24.80 0.53
CA VAL A 1227 -24.93 -23.56 1.30
C VAL A 1227 -25.00 -23.86 2.79
N LEU A 1228 -25.65 -24.95 3.21
CA LEU A 1228 -25.73 -25.38 4.60
C LEU A 1228 -24.35 -25.77 5.15
N GLU A 1229 -23.57 -26.56 4.40
CA GLU A 1229 -22.17 -26.88 4.70
C GLU A 1229 -21.31 -25.61 4.87
N LYS A 1230 -21.48 -24.62 3.98
CA LYS A 1230 -20.78 -23.34 4.07
C LYS A 1230 -21.27 -22.46 5.23
N MET A 1231 -22.57 -22.41 5.51
CA MET A 1231 -23.16 -21.57 6.56
C MET A 1231 -22.69 -21.99 7.96
N GLU A 1232 -22.46 -23.29 8.17
CA GLU A 1232 -21.93 -23.82 9.42
C GLU A 1232 -20.40 -23.70 9.52
N THR A 1233 -19.67 -23.85 8.42
CA THR A 1233 -18.19 -23.77 8.42
C THR A 1233 -17.67 -22.32 8.40
N ASP A 1234 -18.37 -21.42 7.71
CA ASP A 1234 -17.93 -20.04 7.48
C ASP A 1234 -18.78 -18.96 8.19
N GLU A 1235 -19.84 -19.35 8.91
CA GLU A 1235 -20.86 -18.43 9.49
C GLU A 1235 -21.50 -17.48 8.45
N GLU A 1236 -21.52 -17.90 7.18
CA GLU A 1236 -21.87 -17.05 6.04
C GLU A 1236 -22.63 -17.80 4.94
N ILE A 1237 -23.59 -17.09 4.34
CA ILE A 1237 -24.45 -17.59 3.26
C ILE A 1237 -24.03 -16.91 1.96
N ASP A 1238 -23.74 -17.71 0.93
CA ASP A 1238 -23.31 -17.24 -0.40
C ASP A 1238 -23.93 -18.12 -1.50
N ILE A 1239 -25.27 -18.04 -1.62
CA ILE A 1239 -26.07 -18.82 -2.58
C ILE A 1239 -25.59 -18.58 -4.01
N PHE A 1240 -25.23 -17.33 -4.35
CA PHE A 1240 -24.70 -16.95 -5.66
C PHE A 1240 -23.41 -17.71 -6.04
N GLN A 1241 -22.39 -17.74 -5.17
CA GLN A 1241 -21.14 -18.45 -5.50
C GLN A 1241 -21.35 -19.97 -5.53
N VAL A 1242 -22.25 -20.53 -4.73
CA VAL A 1242 -22.61 -21.96 -4.79
C VAL A 1242 -23.31 -22.28 -6.12
N ALA A 1243 -24.34 -21.51 -6.50
CA ALA A 1243 -25.04 -21.63 -7.77
C ALA A 1243 -24.07 -21.56 -8.97
N ARG A 1244 -23.16 -20.58 -8.94
CA ARG A 1244 -22.09 -20.43 -9.94
C ARG A 1244 -21.11 -21.63 -9.96
N ARG A 1245 -20.70 -22.13 -8.79
CA ARG A 1245 -19.81 -23.31 -8.66
C ARG A 1245 -20.42 -24.58 -9.28
N ILE A 1246 -21.75 -24.76 -9.19
CA ILE A 1246 -22.43 -25.91 -9.81
C ILE A 1246 -22.73 -25.67 -11.30
N GLN A 1247 -23.17 -24.47 -11.70
CA GLN A 1247 -23.42 -24.15 -13.11
C GLN A 1247 -22.18 -24.22 -13.99
N ILE A 1248 -20.97 -23.99 -13.45
CA ILE A 1248 -19.70 -24.26 -14.15
C ILE A 1248 -19.59 -25.71 -14.64
N ARG A 1249 -20.26 -26.67 -13.96
CA ARG A 1249 -20.16 -28.12 -14.23
C ARG A 1249 -21.33 -28.67 -15.06
N ARG A 1250 -22.53 -28.12 -14.86
CA ARG A 1250 -23.75 -28.45 -15.61
C ARG A 1250 -24.61 -27.16 -15.66
N PRO A 1251 -24.47 -26.31 -16.69
CA PRO A 1251 -25.09 -24.97 -16.73
C PRO A 1251 -26.63 -24.97 -16.65
N GLN A 1252 -27.26 -26.13 -16.84
CA GLN A 1252 -28.69 -26.34 -16.72
C GLN A 1252 -29.18 -26.27 -15.26
N PHE A 1253 -28.30 -26.34 -14.24
CA PHE A 1253 -28.72 -26.19 -12.83
C PHE A 1253 -29.29 -24.79 -12.55
N LEU A 1254 -30.36 -24.72 -11.74
CA LEU A 1254 -31.06 -23.46 -11.41
C LEU A 1254 -31.43 -22.70 -12.69
N SER A 1255 -32.20 -23.37 -13.54
CA SER A 1255 -32.50 -22.94 -14.91
C SER A 1255 -33.44 -21.75 -14.99
N SER A 1256 -34.22 -21.49 -13.94
CA SER A 1256 -35.18 -20.39 -13.83
C SER A 1256 -34.97 -19.59 -12.52
N ILE A 1257 -35.57 -18.40 -12.44
CA ILE A 1257 -35.41 -17.50 -11.28
C ILE A 1257 -36.10 -18.06 -10.04
N GLU A 1258 -37.23 -18.74 -10.21
CA GLU A 1258 -38.03 -19.35 -9.13
C GLU A 1258 -37.23 -20.44 -8.39
N GLN A 1259 -36.38 -21.20 -9.10
CA GLN A 1259 -35.45 -22.15 -8.48
C GLN A 1259 -34.40 -21.44 -7.60
N TYR A 1260 -33.95 -20.26 -7.99
CA TYR A 1260 -32.96 -19.45 -7.25
C TYR A 1260 -33.59 -18.74 -6.04
N GLU A 1261 -34.79 -18.16 -6.20
CA GLU A 1261 -35.60 -17.59 -5.13
C GLU A 1261 -36.01 -18.63 -4.07
N PHE A 1262 -36.28 -19.87 -4.48
CA PHE A 1262 -36.54 -20.96 -3.55
C PHE A 1262 -35.31 -21.30 -2.69
N CYS A 1263 -34.09 -21.26 -3.24
CA CYS A 1263 -32.89 -21.45 -2.42
C CYS A 1263 -32.76 -20.37 -1.32
N TYR A 1264 -33.07 -19.11 -1.63
CA TYR A 1264 -33.17 -18.04 -0.62
C TYR A 1264 -34.30 -18.29 0.39
N SER A 1265 -35.45 -18.77 -0.06
CA SER A 1265 -36.62 -19.07 0.77
C SER A 1265 -36.38 -20.24 1.74
N ALA A 1266 -35.66 -21.28 1.31
CA ALA A 1266 -35.31 -22.43 2.13
C ALA A 1266 -34.28 -22.07 3.21
N VAL A 1267 -33.26 -21.27 2.89
CA VAL A 1267 -32.30 -20.78 3.91
C VAL A 1267 -32.98 -19.82 4.90
N LYS A 1268 -34.00 -19.07 4.47
CA LYS A 1268 -34.83 -18.27 5.37
C LYS A 1268 -35.65 -19.13 6.34
N GLU A 1269 -36.29 -20.20 5.86
CA GLU A 1269 -37.05 -21.15 6.70
C GLU A 1269 -36.13 -21.83 7.73
N LEU A 1270 -34.96 -22.30 7.29
CA LEU A 1270 -33.90 -22.89 8.12
C LEU A 1270 -33.45 -21.97 9.27
N LEU A 1271 -33.09 -20.71 8.99
CA LEU A 1271 -32.73 -19.75 10.04
C LEU A 1271 -33.91 -19.43 10.97
N SER A 1272 -35.15 -19.54 10.47
CA SER A 1272 -36.34 -19.29 11.25
C SER A 1272 -36.64 -20.44 12.23
N SER A 1273 -36.44 -21.71 11.83
CA SER A 1273 -36.62 -22.85 12.73
C SER A 1273 -35.61 -22.84 13.88
N GLU A 1274 -34.33 -22.61 13.58
CA GLU A 1274 -33.27 -22.46 14.60
C GLU A 1274 -33.59 -21.37 15.63
N SER A 1275 -34.13 -20.24 15.19
CA SER A 1275 -34.48 -19.11 16.07
C SER A 1275 -35.56 -19.45 17.11
N VAL A 1276 -36.41 -20.45 16.84
CA VAL A 1276 -37.41 -20.94 17.80
C VAL A 1276 -36.77 -21.84 18.86
N TYR A 1277 -35.83 -22.71 18.47
CA TYR A 1277 -35.12 -23.60 19.41
C TYR A 1277 -34.11 -22.86 20.30
N ALA A 1278 -33.56 -21.72 19.85
CA ALA A 1278 -32.67 -20.88 20.67
C ALA A 1278 -33.39 -20.08 21.78
N ASN A 1279 -34.73 -20.13 21.84
CA ASN A 1279 -35.57 -19.40 22.80
C ASN A 1279 -36.47 -20.34 23.65
N ALA A 1280 -36.10 -21.62 23.77
CA ALA A 1280 -36.88 -22.68 24.43
C ALA A 1280 -36.16 -23.27 25.67
#